data_AF-A0A484HCQ7-F1
#
_entry.id   AF-A0A484HCQ7-F1
#
_cell.length_a   1.000
_cell.length_b   1.000
_cell.length_c   1.000
_cell.angle_alpha   90.00
_cell.angle_beta   90.00
_cell.angle_gamma   90.00
#
_symmetry.space_group_name_H-M   'P 1'
#
loop_
_entity.id
_entity.type
_entity.pdbx_description
1 polymer ?
#
loop_
_entity_poly.entity_id
_entity_poly.type
_entity_poly.pdbx_seq_one_letter_code
_entity_poly.pdbx_strand_id
1 'polypeptide(L)'
;MSHNRPPILSVCVITYQHAGYIKQCLDGILMQETDFAFEICLGEDKSHDGTREICLKYAQNHPDQIRLFLRDRKNVIHVDGKPSTDRYNLIQTLKACGGQYIAMCEGDDYWTDPYKLQKQVDFLEKNPDYAICFHRVTTIKHGRVAKGYFPDKVPETTTIRDLIRLNYIHTASCVFRNHFNPHIPDILYESPLDDYALNLLNAQYGKIKRLDEKMAVYRLHGHSIHSSIPIKDKKLAVLHTYDKFIDYFSHDGELKRRLMESRWRLLRSFENDIFDSTLFIDAGKRFGPEERLVMANLSPADYIGPMTIRFDIPPRYKEIKSFRWDPAGKPCEVRILEISYEDSSGTAHHFSPRSISSNGTIQNGHPGDILFDTRDPMVFLDIGGRVKSISIRCFVKPHSSLSTTQKKIITRQASLLKAKEIRIQEIENSLAWRLSQKTLNFLERLFFMRPILSKAMAFDRWLKTRRDRPFFSRNDIINRFRSAPEKKQAGGFPESAGDGSILFVSHDARLAGAQKLLLHLIQWLVEHTQFRLKIICLEGGFLLNHFQRLAPTLVWEDFSRNFPSRSERKTELLEFCGGIDLIYGNTSASPAIYDELDFLKAPVLTHVHELEKTMRRIPKGVIKKMKRHTNAYITCSTPVFDYLKKNHYLDAKQAFTVFEFIDDYPFPDPPPPKPALRKSLGLKENACLVFGCGTLFWRKGTDLFIETALTLLQKGYDAFHFHWIGENRWDEQNPFGKSPSWKQLEKIIRDRGLAGHISFEGVKDDPRKYFSAGDLFLMTSREDPFPLVCLEAAQCGLPVICFDGAGGAPEFVENDAGFAVPFEDVDAMAGKVAYLMDNPDIRKKMGKRAREKALARHTVGTGVPHILECCRKVGNFKPRAESNSKKAVIVTHSTLETGAPQIIFNVARRLWEMDGIEIICFSLDEGPLLSRFQKYGEAWSVTNGKINGKGISISRHLKNSGAPPAFALVNTAGCGSVMPEIKKCGVPAAVLIHDYTRHFDPPYLKNMYNLSDHIVYSSSFMIEVNRRDFSFDLEKTSVIPQGLYKKEILTDDLPKLRKKRRKRLKISQNAFVVMGCGYIAPRKGVDLFVGAAIQTIAMAGGEHDIHFVWVGGEILNETPDTYTDFLKRDAANAGYEKRIHFAGHAERLSPWYAAADLFFLSSREDPFPTVVLEALAAGIPVIGIQNASGSTDLIQRAGGTLVGYHERDRIPAQIMEFVENPAIRMKAAATGRRIVENEFDFDDYVLKLKKMAVEKLSADPKIFVGPGDSKRL
;
A
#
# COMPACT_ATOMS: atom_id res chain seq x y z
N MET A 1 -56.71 12.70 -14.07
CA MET A 1 -57.91 11.84 -14.24
C MET A 1 -58.17 11.11 -12.94
N SER A 2 -59.44 11.01 -12.52
CA SER A 2 -59.98 10.19 -11.39
C SER A 2 -59.19 10.14 -10.06
N HIS A 3 -59.78 10.77 -9.04
CA HIS A 3 -59.65 10.31 -7.65
C HIS A 3 -60.00 8.80 -7.52
N ASN A 4 -59.62 8.16 -6.40
CA ASN A 4 -59.93 6.76 -6.02
C ASN A 4 -59.21 5.60 -6.74
N ARG A 5 -58.02 5.79 -7.35
CA ARG A 5 -57.13 4.64 -7.59
C ARG A 5 -56.31 4.35 -6.33
N PRO A 6 -56.35 3.12 -5.76
CA PRO A 6 -55.48 2.77 -4.63
C PRO A 6 -54.01 2.87 -5.06
N PRO A 7 -53.09 3.32 -4.18
CA PRO A 7 -51.68 3.41 -4.52
C PRO A 7 -51.12 2.01 -4.83
N ILE A 8 -50.33 1.90 -5.89
CA ILE A 8 -49.61 0.65 -6.21
C ILE A 8 -48.40 0.51 -5.27
N LEU A 9 -47.81 1.62 -4.84
CA LEU A 9 -46.66 1.64 -3.94
C LEU A 9 -46.87 2.63 -2.78
N SER A 10 -46.47 2.25 -1.57
CA SER A 10 -46.35 3.15 -0.42
C SER A 10 -44.88 3.38 -0.09
N VAL A 11 -44.48 4.63 0.13
CA VAL A 11 -43.16 4.98 0.65
C VAL A 11 -43.26 5.11 2.17
N CYS A 12 -42.61 4.20 2.90
CA CYS A 12 -42.55 4.22 4.35
C CYS A 12 -41.40 5.13 4.80
N VAL A 13 -41.74 6.25 5.45
CA VAL A 13 -40.79 7.23 5.96
C VAL A 13 -40.98 7.38 7.47
N ILE A 14 -39.93 7.15 8.24
CA ILE A 14 -39.87 7.50 9.66
C ILE A 14 -38.85 8.61 9.90
N THR A 15 -39.16 9.51 10.83
CA THR A 15 -38.29 10.65 11.12
C THR A 15 -38.36 11.11 12.58
N TYR A 16 -37.22 11.55 13.12
CA TYR A 16 -37.09 12.14 14.44
C TYR A 16 -35.80 12.97 14.55
N GLN A 17 -35.89 14.23 14.96
CA GLN A 17 -34.74 15.16 15.06
C GLN A 17 -33.90 15.24 13.77
N HIS A 18 -34.57 15.33 12.63
CA HIS A 18 -33.99 15.37 11.29
C HIS A 18 -34.26 16.71 10.58
N ALA A 19 -34.42 17.84 11.27
CA ALA A 19 -34.79 19.12 10.64
C ALA A 19 -33.79 19.56 9.55
N GLY A 20 -32.50 19.23 9.72
CA GLY A 20 -31.45 19.47 8.74
C GLY A 20 -31.45 18.53 7.52
N TYR A 21 -32.31 17.51 7.48
CA TYR A 21 -32.29 16.45 6.46
C TYR A 21 -33.65 16.13 5.83
N ILE A 22 -34.73 16.16 6.62
CA ILE A 22 -36.08 15.68 6.24
C ILE A 22 -36.64 16.39 5.01
N LYS A 23 -36.31 17.68 4.81
CA LYS A 23 -36.67 18.43 3.60
C LYS A 23 -36.16 17.73 2.34
N GLN A 24 -34.88 17.36 2.33
CA GLN A 24 -34.24 16.72 1.16
C GLN A 24 -34.69 15.27 0.99
N CYS A 25 -35.04 14.58 2.08
CA CYS A 25 -35.70 13.27 2.03
C CYS A 25 -37.02 13.36 1.25
N LEU A 26 -37.93 14.26 1.68
CA LEU A 26 -39.25 14.43 1.07
C LEU A 26 -39.16 14.98 -0.37
N ASP A 27 -38.28 15.94 -0.64
CA ASP A 27 -38.03 16.43 -2.01
C ASP A 27 -37.59 15.27 -2.95
N GLY A 28 -36.72 14.37 -2.48
CA GLY A 28 -36.24 13.21 -3.24
C GLY A 28 -37.29 12.13 -3.49
N ILE A 29 -38.36 12.09 -2.69
CA ILE A 29 -39.50 11.17 -2.88
C ILE A 29 -40.57 11.84 -3.76
N LEU A 30 -40.82 13.14 -3.60
CA LEU A 30 -41.81 13.88 -4.40
C LEU A 30 -41.37 14.10 -5.86
N MET A 31 -40.07 14.06 -6.16
CA MET A 31 -39.54 14.12 -7.53
C MET A 31 -39.73 12.82 -8.35
N GLN A 32 -40.35 11.77 -7.79
CA GLN A 32 -40.46 10.49 -8.49
C GLN A 32 -41.48 10.54 -9.63
N GLU A 33 -41.03 10.21 -10.83
CA GLU A 33 -41.86 10.11 -12.05
C GLU A 33 -42.29 8.65 -12.23
N THR A 34 -43.59 8.38 -12.11
CA THR A 34 -44.18 7.03 -12.24
C THR A 34 -45.46 7.03 -13.08
N ASP A 35 -45.73 5.93 -13.80
CA ASP A 35 -47.00 5.69 -14.50
C ASP A 35 -48.11 5.13 -13.58
N PHE A 36 -47.73 4.69 -12.38
CA PHE A 36 -48.62 4.30 -11.28
C PHE A 36 -48.70 5.36 -10.17
N ALA A 37 -49.79 5.33 -9.40
CA ALA A 37 -49.96 6.16 -8.20
C ALA A 37 -49.18 5.59 -7.02
N PHE A 38 -48.52 6.46 -6.24
CA PHE A 38 -47.87 6.13 -4.98
C PHE A 38 -48.28 7.09 -3.86
N GLU A 39 -48.17 6.63 -2.61
CA GLU A 39 -48.38 7.44 -1.39
C GLU A 39 -47.10 7.51 -0.54
N ILE A 40 -46.99 8.53 0.32
CA ILE A 40 -45.94 8.67 1.32
C ILE A 40 -46.59 8.54 2.70
N CYS A 41 -46.30 7.44 3.40
CA CYS A 41 -46.68 7.25 4.80
C CYS A 41 -45.57 7.80 5.69
N LEU A 42 -45.80 8.99 6.27
CA LEU A 42 -44.81 9.75 7.01
C LEU A 42 -45.07 9.67 8.52
N GLY A 43 -44.30 8.86 9.23
CA GLY A 43 -44.33 8.73 10.68
C GLY A 43 -43.37 9.71 11.37
N GLU A 44 -43.90 10.68 12.12
CA GLU A 44 -43.10 11.68 12.84
C GLU A 44 -43.23 11.46 14.35
N ASP A 45 -42.10 11.23 15.04
CA ASP A 45 -42.08 10.80 16.45
C ASP A 45 -41.66 11.88 17.44
N LYS A 46 -42.40 13.00 17.41
CA LYS A 46 -42.36 14.09 18.41
C LYS A 46 -40.97 14.70 18.54
N SER A 47 -40.47 15.18 17.42
CA SER A 47 -39.27 16.01 17.34
C SER A 47 -39.50 17.40 17.93
N HIS A 48 -38.42 18.04 18.37
CA HIS A 48 -38.43 19.38 18.97
C HIS A 48 -37.43 20.34 18.28
N ASP A 49 -36.88 19.94 17.13
CA ASP A 49 -35.79 20.62 16.41
C ASP A 49 -36.26 21.37 15.14
N GLY A 50 -37.57 21.37 14.86
CA GLY A 50 -38.15 21.86 13.60
C GLY A 50 -38.66 20.77 12.65
N THR A 51 -38.37 19.48 12.90
CA THR A 51 -38.78 18.38 12.01
C THR A 51 -40.31 18.29 11.86
N ARG A 52 -41.06 18.43 12.96
CA ARG A 52 -42.52 18.28 12.99
C ARG A 52 -43.22 19.38 12.18
N GLU A 53 -42.72 20.60 12.28
CA GLU A 53 -43.17 21.79 11.56
C GLU A 53 -42.94 21.63 10.05
N ILE A 54 -41.79 21.08 9.65
CA ILE A 54 -41.51 20.75 8.24
C ILE A 54 -42.45 19.65 7.75
N CYS A 55 -42.65 18.57 8.51
CA CYS A 55 -43.54 17.48 8.13
C CYS A 55 -45.00 17.95 7.95
N LEU A 56 -45.50 18.78 8.87
CA LEU A 56 -46.83 19.40 8.78
C LEU A 56 -46.97 20.25 7.51
N LYS A 57 -45.98 21.08 7.20
CA LYS A 57 -45.99 21.93 6.01
C LYS A 57 -45.99 21.11 4.71
N TYR A 58 -45.19 20.04 4.63
CA TYR A 58 -45.19 19.15 3.46
C TYR A 58 -46.53 18.43 3.31
N ALA A 59 -47.12 17.93 4.40
CA ALA A 59 -48.44 17.28 4.37
C ALA A 59 -49.57 18.23 3.95
N GLN A 60 -49.53 19.50 4.38
CA GLN A 60 -50.46 20.55 3.95
C GLN A 60 -50.31 20.93 2.47
N ASN A 61 -49.08 20.93 1.96
CA ASN A 61 -48.79 21.26 0.56
C ASN A 61 -49.06 20.10 -0.42
N HIS A 62 -49.00 18.85 0.05
CA HIS A 62 -49.16 17.63 -0.76
C HIS A 62 -50.19 16.66 -0.13
N PRO A 63 -51.43 17.09 0.15
CA PRO A 63 -52.41 16.31 0.92
C PRO A 63 -52.83 15.02 0.22
N ASP A 64 -52.80 14.98 -1.12
CA ASP A 64 -53.13 13.81 -1.93
C ASP A 64 -52.00 12.76 -1.98
N GLN A 65 -50.78 13.12 -1.57
CA GLN A 65 -49.60 12.24 -1.61
C GLN A 65 -49.03 11.91 -0.24
N ILE A 66 -49.17 12.78 0.77
CA ILE A 66 -48.54 12.62 2.09
C ILE A 66 -49.57 12.37 3.18
N ARG A 67 -49.56 11.15 3.75
CA ARG A 67 -50.30 10.79 4.95
C ARG A 67 -49.37 10.90 6.16
N LEU A 68 -49.49 11.99 6.89
CA LEU A 68 -48.71 12.30 8.08
C LEU A 68 -49.31 11.67 9.35
N PHE A 69 -48.50 10.93 10.09
CA PHE A 69 -48.86 10.32 11.36
C PHE A 69 -48.00 10.90 12.48
N LEU A 70 -48.55 11.84 13.25
CA LEU A 70 -47.90 12.37 14.44
C LEU A 70 -47.98 11.35 15.58
N ARG A 71 -46.82 10.89 16.07
CA ARG A 71 -46.71 9.98 17.23
C ARG A 71 -46.31 10.76 18.49
N ASP A 72 -46.34 10.07 19.62
CA ASP A 72 -45.83 10.57 20.91
C ASP A 72 -44.80 9.58 21.46
N ARG A 73 -43.64 10.10 21.85
CA ARG A 73 -42.51 9.41 22.50
C ARG A 73 -42.88 8.60 23.74
N LYS A 74 -44.06 8.82 24.34
CA LYS A 74 -44.63 7.96 25.39
C LYS A 74 -44.97 6.54 24.90
N ASN A 75 -45.19 6.34 23.60
CA ASN A 75 -45.50 5.04 23.01
C ASN A 75 -44.19 4.31 22.68
N VAL A 76 -43.86 3.29 23.48
CA VAL A 76 -42.56 2.62 23.45
C VAL A 76 -42.73 1.12 23.33
N ILE A 77 -42.10 0.52 22.32
CA ILE A 77 -41.94 -0.94 22.25
C ILE A 77 -40.66 -1.30 23.01
N HIS A 78 -40.74 -2.28 23.92
CA HIS A 78 -39.58 -2.69 24.71
C HIS A 78 -38.94 -3.95 24.13
N VAL A 79 -37.68 -3.86 23.72
CA VAL A 79 -36.90 -5.00 23.19
C VAL A 79 -35.75 -5.29 24.14
N ASP A 80 -35.63 -6.55 24.57
CA ASP A 80 -34.66 -6.99 25.60
C ASP A 80 -34.68 -6.16 26.90
N GLY A 81 -35.85 -5.60 27.25
CA GLY A 81 -36.04 -4.71 28.39
C GLY A 81 -35.54 -3.28 28.19
N LYS A 82 -35.18 -2.88 26.96
CA LYS A 82 -34.80 -1.51 26.59
C LYS A 82 -35.93 -0.80 25.81
N PRO A 83 -36.18 0.49 26.06
CA PRO A 83 -37.18 1.27 25.32
C PRO A 83 -36.72 1.56 23.88
N SER A 84 -37.55 1.22 22.88
CA SER A 84 -37.37 1.49 21.44
C SER A 84 -38.60 2.28 20.95
N THR A 85 -38.37 3.55 20.59
CA THR A 85 -39.40 4.55 20.23
C THR A 85 -39.55 4.65 18.71
N ASP A 86 -38.42 4.73 18.02
CA ASP A 86 -38.21 4.42 16.60
C ASP A 86 -39.06 3.25 16.08
N ARG A 87 -39.02 2.11 16.76
CA ARG A 87 -39.72 0.87 16.37
C ARG A 87 -41.24 0.98 16.41
N TYR A 88 -41.79 1.71 17.39
CA TYR A 88 -43.23 1.97 17.43
C TYR A 88 -43.64 2.81 16.20
N ASN A 89 -42.86 3.83 15.87
CA ASN A 89 -43.09 4.65 14.69
C ASN A 89 -42.99 3.83 13.38
N LEU A 90 -41.96 2.97 13.24
CA LEU A 90 -41.79 2.08 12.09
C LEU A 90 -42.97 1.15 11.88
N ILE A 91 -43.33 0.35 12.90
CA ILE A 91 -44.39 -0.66 12.78
C ILE A 91 -45.75 -0.01 12.50
N GLN A 92 -46.05 1.12 13.13
CA GLN A 92 -47.31 1.83 12.92
C GLN A 92 -47.38 2.55 11.57
N THR A 93 -46.24 2.87 10.96
CA THR A 93 -46.15 3.44 9.60
C THR A 93 -46.23 2.35 8.54
N LEU A 94 -45.58 1.20 8.75
CA LEU A 94 -45.73 0.01 7.90
C LEU A 94 -47.18 -0.49 7.85
N LYS A 95 -47.90 -0.50 8.98
CA LYS A 95 -49.35 -0.81 9.03
C LYS A 95 -50.24 0.18 8.27
N ALA A 96 -49.75 1.39 7.99
CA ALA A 96 -50.50 2.39 7.24
C ALA A 96 -50.26 2.31 5.72
N CYS A 97 -49.22 1.60 5.27
CA CYS A 97 -48.84 1.43 3.87
C CYS A 97 -49.82 0.50 3.14
N GLY A 98 -50.71 1.08 2.32
CA GLY A 98 -51.74 0.34 1.59
C GLY A 98 -51.29 -0.29 0.26
N GLY A 99 -50.12 0.10 -0.27
CA GLY A 99 -49.65 -0.30 -1.59
C GLY A 99 -49.27 -1.77 -1.71
N GLN A 100 -49.31 -2.29 -2.94
CA GLN A 100 -48.83 -3.64 -3.28
C GLN A 100 -47.31 -3.78 -3.07
N TYR A 101 -46.59 -2.67 -3.21
CA TYR A 101 -45.16 -2.55 -2.92
C TYR A 101 -44.91 -1.54 -1.81
N ILE A 102 -43.84 -1.76 -1.03
CA ILE A 102 -43.34 -0.78 -0.07
C ILE A 102 -41.91 -0.41 -0.47
N ALA A 103 -41.66 0.90 -0.57
CA ALA A 103 -40.32 1.48 -0.65
C ALA A 103 -39.92 2.06 0.70
N MET A 104 -38.66 1.89 1.11
CA MET A 104 -38.15 2.43 2.36
C MET A 104 -37.30 3.69 2.11
N CYS A 105 -37.46 4.72 2.95
CA CYS A 105 -36.52 5.83 3.04
C CYS A 105 -36.51 6.42 4.46
N GLU A 106 -35.34 6.49 5.09
CA GLU A 106 -35.18 7.11 6.41
C GLU A 106 -35.13 8.64 6.28
N GLY A 107 -35.63 9.36 7.29
CA GLY A 107 -35.75 10.83 7.24
C GLY A 107 -34.41 11.59 7.17
N ASP A 108 -33.30 10.94 7.47
CA ASP A 108 -31.92 11.45 7.31
C ASP A 108 -31.24 11.01 6.00
N ASP A 109 -31.90 10.25 5.14
CA ASP A 109 -31.45 9.85 3.79
C ASP A 109 -32.24 10.56 2.68
N TYR A 110 -31.84 10.37 1.41
CA TYR A 110 -32.60 10.88 0.26
C TYR A 110 -32.30 10.14 -1.06
N TRP A 111 -33.25 10.20 -1.99
CA TRP A 111 -33.12 9.65 -3.34
C TRP A 111 -32.58 10.69 -4.33
N THR A 112 -31.94 10.22 -5.41
CA THR A 112 -31.24 11.07 -6.40
C THR A 112 -31.61 10.78 -7.85
N ASP A 113 -32.40 9.74 -8.12
CA ASP A 113 -32.87 9.37 -9.46
C ASP A 113 -34.39 9.54 -9.52
N PRO A 114 -34.96 10.33 -10.45
CA PRO A 114 -36.41 10.56 -10.55
C PRO A 114 -37.17 9.30 -10.98
N TYR A 115 -36.52 8.30 -11.56
CA TYR A 115 -37.16 7.07 -12.05
C TYR A 115 -36.91 5.85 -11.13
N LYS A 116 -36.39 6.06 -9.92
CA LYS A 116 -36.09 4.96 -8.96
C LYS A 116 -37.31 4.07 -8.73
N LEU A 117 -38.46 4.66 -8.41
CA LEU A 117 -39.68 3.90 -8.15
C LEU A 117 -40.16 3.14 -9.38
N GLN A 118 -40.18 3.78 -10.56
CA GLN A 118 -40.57 3.12 -11.81
C GLN A 118 -39.69 1.91 -12.09
N LYS A 119 -38.36 2.08 -12.12
CA LYS A 119 -37.39 1.01 -12.39
C LYS A 119 -37.55 -0.19 -11.44
N GLN A 120 -37.81 0.07 -10.16
CA GLN A 120 -37.95 -0.98 -9.15
C GLN A 120 -39.29 -1.72 -9.22
N VAL A 121 -40.40 -1.01 -9.48
CA VAL A 121 -41.71 -1.64 -9.66
C VAL A 121 -41.79 -2.39 -11.00
N ASP A 122 -41.31 -1.80 -12.10
CA ASP A 122 -41.16 -2.46 -13.40
C ASP A 122 -40.43 -3.80 -13.29
N PHE A 123 -39.33 -3.83 -12.53
CA PHE A 123 -38.57 -5.04 -12.31
C PHE A 123 -39.41 -6.09 -11.57
N LEU A 124 -40.09 -5.72 -10.47
CA LEU A 124 -40.87 -6.66 -9.68
C LEU A 124 -42.11 -7.15 -10.44
N GLU A 125 -42.84 -6.29 -11.16
CA GLU A 125 -43.96 -6.70 -12.02
C GLU A 125 -43.53 -7.74 -13.07
N LYS A 126 -42.38 -7.50 -13.73
CA LYS A 126 -41.84 -8.41 -14.75
C LYS A 126 -41.24 -9.70 -14.17
N ASN A 127 -40.97 -9.78 -12.87
CA ASN A 127 -40.25 -10.88 -12.22
C ASN A 127 -40.95 -11.33 -10.92
N PRO A 128 -42.05 -12.13 -11.02
CA PRO A 128 -42.85 -12.55 -9.86
C PRO A 128 -42.10 -13.42 -8.85
N ASP A 129 -40.99 -14.07 -9.24
CA ASP A 129 -40.14 -14.89 -8.37
C ASP A 129 -39.17 -14.08 -7.48
N TYR A 130 -39.21 -12.74 -7.56
CA TYR A 130 -38.48 -11.82 -6.70
C TYR A 130 -39.41 -11.14 -5.70
N ALA A 131 -38.99 -11.16 -4.43
CA ALA A 131 -39.70 -10.54 -3.30
C ALA A 131 -39.15 -9.15 -2.96
N ILE A 132 -37.87 -8.90 -3.26
CA ILE A 132 -37.14 -7.66 -2.94
C ILE A 132 -36.29 -7.25 -4.14
N CYS A 133 -36.23 -5.96 -4.44
CA CYS A 133 -35.12 -5.38 -5.20
C CYS A 133 -34.48 -4.22 -4.43
N PHE A 134 -33.17 -4.03 -4.61
CA PHE A 134 -32.42 -2.92 -4.04
C PHE A 134 -31.36 -2.45 -5.02
N HIS A 135 -30.75 -1.28 -4.79
CA HIS A 135 -29.75 -0.71 -5.69
C HIS A 135 -28.51 -0.22 -4.93
N ARG A 136 -27.45 0.17 -5.64
CA ARG A 136 -26.23 0.72 -5.01
C ARG A 136 -26.51 2.11 -4.46
N VAL A 137 -25.85 2.50 -3.37
CA VAL A 137 -26.00 3.84 -2.77
C VAL A 137 -24.69 4.63 -2.84
N THR A 138 -24.81 5.96 -2.85
CA THR A 138 -23.69 6.86 -2.61
C THR A 138 -23.62 7.16 -1.11
N THR A 139 -22.64 6.59 -0.40
CA THR A 139 -22.48 6.87 1.02
C THR A 139 -21.81 8.23 1.23
N ILE A 140 -22.36 9.08 2.11
CA ILE A 140 -21.75 10.36 2.50
C ILE A 140 -21.43 10.34 4.00
N LYS A 141 -20.15 10.57 4.36
CA LYS A 141 -19.70 10.70 5.74
C LYS A 141 -18.99 12.04 5.92
N HIS A 142 -19.42 12.84 6.89
CA HIS A 142 -18.90 14.21 7.14
C HIS A 142 -18.86 15.10 5.87
N GLY A 143 -19.95 15.07 5.07
CA GLY A 143 -20.06 15.87 3.84
C GLY A 143 -19.14 15.44 2.68
N ARG A 144 -18.49 14.27 2.76
CA ARG A 144 -17.67 13.70 1.69
C ARG A 144 -18.20 12.34 1.28
N VAL A 145 -18.10 12.02 -0.02
CA VAL A 145 -18.38 10.68 -0.52
C VAL A 145 -17.41 9.69 0.13
N ALA A 146 -17.96 8.72 0.86
CA ALA A 146 -17.24 7.61 1.46
C ALA A 146 -17.38 6.38 0.56
N LYS A 147 -16.45 5.43 0.70
CA LYS A 147 -16.57 4.13 0.03
C LYS A 147 -17.76 3.39 0.65
N GLY A 148 -18.73 3.00 -0.19
CA GLY A 148 -19.94 2.31 0.25
C GLY A 148 -19.62 0.98 0.91
N TYR A 149 -20.41 0.61 1.92
CA TYR A 149 -20.04 -0.49 2.82
C TYR A 149 -20.20 -1.89 2.21
N PHE A 150 -21.25 -2.15 1.41
CA PHE A 150 -21.54 -3.54 0.98
C PHE A 150 -21.89 -3.85 -0.51
N PRO A 151 -22.49 -2.98 -1.35
CA PRO A 151 -23.14 -3.48 -2.57
C PRO A 151 -22.23 -3.67 -3.82
N ASP A 152 -20.93 -3.37 -3.73
CA ASP A 152 -20.00 -3.47 -4.88
C ASP A 152 -19.47 -4.90 -5.14
N LYS A 153 -19.80 -5.86 -4.26
CA LYS A 153 -19.40 -7.29 -4.39
C LYS A 153 -20.56 -8.27 -4.21
N VAL A 154 -21.78 -7.78 -4.01
CA VAL A 154 -22.96 -8.63 -3.85
C VAL A 154 -23.40 -9.11 -5.24
N PRO A 155 -23.69 -10.42 -5.43
CA PRO A 155 -24.24 -10.92 -6.69
C PRO A 155 -25.47 -10.13 -7.14
N GLU A 156 -25.71 -10.08 -8.44
CA GLU A 156 -26.87 -9.37 -9.02
C GLU A 156 -28.21 -9.98 -8.58
N THR A 157 -28.21 -11.29 -8.32
CA THR A 157 -29.34 -12.02 -7.74
C THR A 157 -28.86 -12.80 -6.52
N THR A 158 -29.56 -12.64 -5.39
CA THR A 158 -29.28 -13.31 -4.12
C THR A 158 -30.57 -13.90 -3.51
N THR A 159 -30.43 -14.60 -2.39
CA THR A 159 -31.53 -15.25 -1.66
C THR A 159 -31.47 -14.92 -0.16
N ILE A 160 -32.50 -15.30 0.60
CA ILE A 160 -32.47 -15.29 2.06
C ILE A 160 -31.23 -15.98 2.65
N ARG A 161 -30.70 -17.02 1.99
CA ARG A 161 -29.50 -17.75 2.44
C ARG A 161 -28.23 -16.89 2.40
N ASP A 162 -28.19 -15.92 1.50
CA ASP A 162 -27.10 -14.95 1.36
C ASP A 162 -27.29 -13.79 2.33
N LEU A 163 -28.54 -13.35 2.51
CA LEU A 163 -28.90 -12.31 3.48
C LEU A 163 -28.60 -12.75 4.93
N ILE A 164 -28.89 -14.01 5.29
CA ILE A 164 -28.52 -14.63 6.59
C ILE A 164 -27.00 -14.60 6.85
N ARG A 165 -26.16 -14.54 5.81
CA ARG A 165 -24.70 -14.48 5.97
C ARG A 165 -24.20 -13.06 6.24
N LEU A 166 -24.89 -12.04 5.74
CA LEU A 166 -24.49 -10.63 5.81
C LEU A 166 -25.69 -9.72 5.49
N ASN A 167 -26.00 -8.75 6.36
CA ASN A 167 -26.92 -7.67 5.99
C ASN A 167 -26.22 -6.72 5.00
N TYR A 168 -26.64 -6.72 3.73
CA TYR A 168 -26.03 -5.93 2.65
C TYR A 168 -26.99 -4.95 1.97
N ILE A 169 -28.25 -4.86 2.43
CA ILE A 169 -29.29 -4.00 1.87
C ILE A 169 -29.31 -2.70 2.70
N HIS A 170 -29.12 -1.55 2.04
CA HIS A 170 -29.30 -0.24 2.70
C HIS A 170 -30.78 0.14 2.65
N THR A 171 -31.35 0.61 3.76
CA THR A 171 -32.78 0.95 3.92
C THR A 171 -33.31 1.81 2.77
N ALA A 172 -32.70 2.97 2.52
CA ALA A 172 -33.12 3.90 1.46
C ALA A 172 -33.05 3.35 0.02
N SER A 173 -32.52 2.14 -0.19
CA SER A 173 -32.38 1.52 -1.51
C SER A 173 -33.42 0.44 -1.84
N CYS A 174 -34.14 -0.11 -0.85
CA CYS A 174 -34.98 -1.28 -1.08
C CYS A 174 -36.44 -0.94 -1.45
N VAL A 175 -37.00 -1.83 -2.28
CA VAL A 175 -38.44 -1.96 -2.56
C VAL A 175 -38.79 -3.44 -2.47
N PHE A 176 -39.85 -3.77 -1.75
CA PHE A 176 -40.32 -5.15 -1.55
C PHE A 176 -41.85 -5.24 -1.70
N ARG A 177 -42.35 -6.45 -1.98
CA ARG A 177 -43.81 -6.72 -2.03
C ARG A 177 -44.42 -6.69 -0.63
N ASN A 178 -45.62 -6.14 -0.49
CA ASN A 178 -46.28 -5.94 0.79
C ASN A 178 -46.93 -7.23 1.34
N HIS A 179 -46.13 -8.22 1.72
CA HIS A 179 -46.59 -9.52 2.21
C HIS A 179 -47.30 -9.49 3.58
N PHE A 180 -47.19 -8.40 4.33
CA PHE A 180 -47.54 -8.32 5.76
C PHE A 180 -48.63 -7.30 6.10
N ASN A 181 -49.31 -6.74 5.11
CA ASN A 181 -50.47 -5.87 5.34
C ASN A 181 -51.75 -6.72 5.39
N PRO A 182 -52.60 -6.63 6.44
CA PRO A 182 -52.49 -5.77 7.63
C PRO A 182 -51.76 -6.39 8.84
N HIS A 183 -51.34 -7.66 8.75
CA HIS A 183 -50.77 -8.40 9.88
C HIS A 183 -49.22 -8.45 9.86
N ILE A 184 -48.60 -7.50 10.56
CA ILE A 184 -47.15 -7.45 10.79
C ILE A 184 -46.74 -8.58 11.76
N PRO A 185 -45.79 -9.47 11.40
CA PRO A 185 -45.32 -10.56 12.26
C PRO A 185 -44.72 -10.11 13.60
N ASP A 186 -45.03 -10.83 14.67
CA ASP A 186 -44.59 -10.52 16.05
C ASP A 186 -43.07 -10.42 16.20
N ILE A 187 -42.30 -11.19 15.43
CA ILE A 187 -40.83 -11.12 15.42
C ILE A 187 -40.27 -9.73 15.08
N LEU A 188 -41.01 -8.87 14.36
CA LEU A 188 -40.59 -7.49 14.09
C LEU A 188 -40.72 -6.59 15.33
N TYR A 189 -41.57 -6.95 16.30
CA TYR A 189 -41.66 -6.28 17.59
C TYR A 189 -40.53 -6.75 18.54
N GLU A 190 -40.00 -7.96 18.33
CA GLU A 190 -39.03 -8.62 19.23
C GLU A 190 -37.56 -8.58 18.78
N SER A 191 -37.27 -8.46 17.48
CA SER A 191 -35.91 -8.54 16.94
C SER A 191 -35.16 -7.21 17.08
N PRO A 192 -34.01 -7.10 17.79
CA PRO A 192 -33.37 -5.81 18.06
C PRO A 192 -32.81 -5.08 16.84
N LEU A 193 -32.76 -5.71 15.66
CA LEU A 193 -32.52 -5.07 14.36
C LEU A 193 -33.79 -5.20 13.51
N ASP A 194 -34.45 -4.08 13.23
CA ASP A 194 -35.75 -4.01 12.56
C ASP A 194 -35.63 -3.99 11.03
N ASP A 195 -34.71 -3.20 10.47
CA ASP A 195 -34.38 -3.20 9.04
C ASP A 195 -33.99 -4.60 8.53
N TYR A 196 -33.11 -5.28 9.27
CA TYR A 196 -32.61 -6.61 8.93
C TYR A 196 -33.70 -7.67 9.11
N ALA A 197 -34.52 -7.57 10.16
CA ALA A 197 -35.66 -8.46 10.37
C ALA A 197 -36.70 -8.32 9.25
N LEU A 198 -37.03 -7.09 8.84
CA LEU A 198 -37.97 -6.81 7.75
C LEU A 198 -37.48 -7.36 6.40
N ASN A 199 -36.18 -7.23 6.13
CA ASN A 199 -35.56 -7.80 4.93
C ASN A 199 -35.53 -9.35 4.96
N LEU A 200 -35.18 -9.97 6.11
CA LEU A 200 -35.22 -11.43 6.28
C LEU A 200 -36.64 -11.99 6.13
N LEU A 201 -37.63 -11.31 6.71
CA LEU A 201 -39.04 -11.66 6.60
C LEU A 201 -39.52 -11.62 5.14
N ASN A 202 -39.22 -10.56 4.38
CA ASN A 202 -39.63 -10.49 2.98
C ASN A 202 -38.87 -11.48 2.08
N ALA A 203 -37.60 -11.74 2.37
CA ALA A 203 -36.76 -12.64 1.58
C ALA A 203 -37.19 -14.12 1.62
N GLN A 204 -38.12 -14.50 2.52
CA GLN A 204 -38.66 -15.87 2.55
C GLN A 204 -39.58 -16.16 1.35
N TYR A 205 -40.15 -15.12 0.71
CA TYR A 205 -41.12 -15.27 -0.39
C TYR A 205 -40.51 -15.26 -1.79
N GLY A 206 -39.19 -15.05 -1.94
CA GLY A 206 -38.57 -15.00 -3.26
C GLY A 206 -37.11 -14.56 -3.28
N LYS A 207 -36.60 -14.39 -4.50
CA LYS A 207 -35.24 -13.89 -4.77
C LYS A 207 -35.13 -12.40 -4.43
N ILE A 208 -33.88 -11.97 -4.27
CA ILE A 208 -33.49 -10.58 -4.04
C ILE A 208 -32.70 -10.11 -5.26
N LYS A 209 -33.09 -9.00 -5.87
CA LYS A 209 -32.37 -8.38 -7.01
C LYS A 209 -31.53 -7.20 -6.54
N ARG A 210 -30.30 -7.12 -7.00
CA ARG A 210 -29.46 -5.91 -6.93
C ARG A 210 -29.41 -5.22 -8.30
N LEU A 211 -29.77 -3.94 -8.33
CA LEU A 211 -29.58 -3.05 -9.47
C LEU A 211 -28.23 -2.32 -9.35
N ASP A 212 -27.52 -2.13 -10.46
CA ASP A 212 -26.17 -1.55 -10.48
C ASP A 212 -26.14 -0.01 -10.36
N GLU A 213 -27.29 0.63 -10.57
CA GLU A 213 -27.44 2.08 -10.54
C GLU A 213 -27.37 2.67 -9.12
N LYS A 214 -26.98 3.95 -9.03
CA LYS A 214 -26.86 4.69 -7.77
C LYS A 214 -27.98 5.71 -7.61
N MET A 215 -29.12 5.23 -7.13
CA MET A 215 -30.38 6.00 -7.10
C MET A 215 -30.70 6.67 -5.75
N ALA A 216 -29.83 6.51 -4.74
CA ALA A 216 -29.98 7.15 -3.42
C ALA A 216 -28.64 7.43 -2.73
N VAL A 217 -28.69 8.32 -1.75
CA VAL A 217 -27.59 8.71 -0.88
C VAL A 217 -27.86 8.25 0.55
N TYR A 218 -26.89 7.53 1.11
CA TYR A 218 -26.92 7.01 2.49
C TYR A 218 -25.98 7.83 3.38
N ARG A 219 -26.51 8.55 4.38
CA ARG A 219 -25.76 9.48 5.23
C ARG A 219 -25.18 8.78 6.47
N LEU A 220 -23.99 9.21 6.87
CA LEU A 220 -23.31 8.79 8.09
C LEU A 220 -22.89 10.03 8.89
N HIS A 221 -23.62 10.31 9.96
CA HIS A 221 -23.36 11.42 10.88
C HIS A 221 -23.46 11.01 12.35
N GLY A 222 -22.99 11.88 13.26
CA GLY A 222 -22.91 11.58 14.70
C GLY A 222 -24.24 11.26 15.39
N HIS A 223 -25.37 11.57 14.75
CA HIS A 223 -26.72 11.25 15.23
C HIS A 223 -27.29 9.94 14.64
N SER A 224 -26.61 9.28 13.67
CA SER A 224 -27.15 8.07 13.03
C SER A 224 -27.08 6.89 14.00
N ILE A 225 -28.24 6.34 14.38
CA ILE A 225 -28.42 5.32 15.43
C ILE A 225 -27.47 4.13 15.26
N HIS A 226 -27.51 3.46 14.10
CA HIS A 226 -26.65 2.29 13.85
C HIS A 226 -25.15 2.64 13.89
N SER A 227 -24.75 3.89 13.63
CA SER A 227 -23.34 4.29 13.65
C SER A 227 -22.79 4.52 15.07
N SER A 228 -23.65 4.94 16.02
CA SER A 228 -23.26 5.33 17.39
C SER A 228 -23.21 4.15 18.39
N ILE A 229 -23.86 3.03 18.07
CA ILE A 229 -23.86 1.82 18.90
C ILE A 229 -22.44 1.18 18.92
N PRO A 230 -21.91 0.73 20.08
CA PRO A 230 -20.66 -0.02 20.15
C PRO A 230 -20.71 -1.32 19.36
N ILE A 231 -19.61 -1.71 18.71
CA ILE A 231 -19.63 -2.85 17.77
C ILE A 231 -19.89 -4.20 18.48
N LYS A 232 -19.53 -4.32 19.77
CA LYS A 232 -19.95 -5.45 20.63
C LYS A 232 -21.49 -5.53 20.71
N ASP A 233 -22.17 -4.41 20.98
CA ASP A 233 -23.63 -4.36 21.09
C ASP A 233 -24.32 -4.61 19.74
N LYS A 234 -23.74 -4.18 18.60
CA LYS A 234 -24.22 -4.55 17.26
C LYS A 234 -24.16 -6.06 17.05
N LYS A 235 -23.06 -6.71 17.42
CA LYS A 235 -22.91 -8.17 17.31
C LYS A 235 -23.88 -8.92 18.25
N LEU A 236 -24.15 -8.41 19.46
CA LEU A 236 -25.21 -8.96 20.31
C LEU A 236 -26.60 -8.79 19.67
N ALA A 237 -26.91 -7.64 19.08
CA ALA A 237 -28.19 -7.42 18.40
C ALA A 237 -28.37 -8.38 17.20
N VAL A 238 -27.31 -8.64 16.42
CA VAL A 238 -27.35 -9.67 15.35
C VAL A 238 -27.53 -11.08 15.94
N LEU A 239 -26.89 -11.42 17.06
CA LEU A 239 -27.09 -12.72 17.73
C LEU A 239 -28.55 -12.91 18.19
N HIS A 240 -29.10 -11.92 18.90
CA HIS A 240 -30.48 -11.95 19.39
C HIS A 240 -31.48 -11.99 18.21
N THR A 241 -31.17 -11.29 17.11
CA THR A 241 -31.94 -11.40 15.86
C THR A 241 -31.91 -12.85 15.34
N TYR A 242 -30.74 -13.51 15.31
CA TYR A 242 -30.67 -14.93 14.94
C TYR A 242 -31.40 -15.85 15.91
N ASP A 243 -31.36 -15.61 17.23
CA ASP A 243 -32.14 -16.38 18.21
C ASP A 243 -33.64 -16.37 17.84
N LYS A 244 -34.20 -15.17 17.62
CA LYS A 244 -35.61 -15.01 17.22
C LYS A 244 -35.92 -15.69 15.88
N PHE A 245 -35.05 -15.54 14.88
CA PHE A 245 -35.28 -16.15 13.56
C PHE A 245 -35.06 -17.67 13.53
N ILE A 246 -34.27 -18.25 14.43
CA ILE A 246 -34.14 -19.72 14.61
C ILE A 246 -35.45 -20.34 15.10
N ASP A 247 -36.14 -19.64 16.00
CA ASP A 247 -37.45 -20.07 16.51
C ASP A 247 -38.56 -19.84 15.47
N TYR A 248 -38.55 -18.70 14.77
CA TYR A 248 -39.50 -18.40 13.69
C TYR A 248 -39.40 -19.40 12.53
N PHE A 249 -38.20 -19.63 11.99
CA PHE A 249 -37.95 -20.63 10.96
C PHE A 249 -37.74 -22.05 11.52
N SER A 250 -38.24 -22.34 12.73
CA SER A 250 -38.07 -23.65 13.37
C SER A 250 -38.64 -24.83 12.57
N HIS A 251 -39.59 -24.55 11.67
CA HIS A 251 -40.24 -25.45 10.71
C HIS A 251 -39.42 -25.67 9.42
N ASP A 252 -38.60 -24.71 8.99
CA ASP A 252 -37.68 -24.87 7.86
C ASP A 252 -36.31 -25.34 8.39
N GLY A 253 -36.08 -26.65 8.32
CA GLY A 253 -34.85 -27.28 8.80
C GLY A 253 -33.58 -26.74 8.16
N GLU A 254 -33.61 -26.21 6.93
CA GLU A 254 -32.43 -25.71 6.22
C GLU A 254 -32.14 -24.24 6.57
N LEU A 255 -33.17 -23.39 6.67
CA LEU A 255 -33.02 -22.01 7.14
C LEU A 255 -32.63 -22.00 8.63
N LYS A 256 -33.29 -22.79 9.47
CA LYS A 256 -32.92 -22.99 10.88
C LYS A 256 -31.46 -23.37 11.04
N ARG A 257 -30.99 -24.36 10.26
CA ARG A 257 -29.60 -24.82 10.25
C ARG A 257 -28.63 -23.71 9.83
N ARG A 258 -28.94 -22.93 8.78
CA ARG A 258 -28.11 -21.80 8.33
C ARG A 258 -28.06 -20.63 9.31
N LEU A 259 -29.17 -20.37 10.00
CA LEU A 259 -29.23 -19.38 11.08
C LEU A 259 -28.43 -19.86 12.30
N MET A 260 -28.56 -21.13 12.70
CA MET A 260 -27.74 -21.74 13.74
C MET A 260 -26.25 -21.70 13.41
N GLU A 261 -25.83 -22.04 12.19
CA GLU A 261 -24.44 -21.91 11.75
C GLU A 261 -23.94 -20.45 11.80
N SER A 262 -24.76 -19.49 11.35
CA SER A 262 -24.34 -18.08 11.26
C SER A 262 -24.30 -17.42 12.63
N ARG A 263 -25.24 -17.80 13.51
CA ARG A 263 -25.21 -17.53 14.95
C ARG A 263 -23.99 -18.16 15.62
N TRP A 264 -23.64 -19.40 15.30
CA TRP A 264 -22.48 -20.07 15.89
C TRP A 264 -21.16 -19.46 15.42
N ARG A 265 -21.02 -19.16 14.12
CA ARG A 265 -19.88 -18.38 13.57
C ARG A 265 -19.75 -17.02 14.28
N LEU A 266 -20.87 -16.35 14.57
CA LEU A 266 -20.87 -15.10 15.31
C LEU A 266 -20.55 -15.30 16.80
N LEU A 267 -21.07 -16.34 17.46
CA LEU A 267 -20.74 -16.72 18.84
C LEU A 267 -19.27 -17.05 19.03
N ARG A 268 -18.63 -17.74 18.07
CA ARG A 268 -17.18 -17.98 18.07
C ARG A 268 -16.36 -16.68 18.09
N SER A 269 -16.86 -15.60 17.51
CA SER A 269 -16.20 -14.29 17.61
C SER A 269 -16.24 -13.67 19.02
N PHE A 270 -16.98 -14.27 19.97
CA PHE A 270 -16.99 -13.95 21.39
C PHE A 270 -16.21 -14.95 22.28
N GLU A 271 -15.62 -16.03 21.74
CA GLU A 271 -14.96 -17.09 22.54
C GLU A 271 -13.65 -16.64 23.23
N ASN A 272 -13.16 -15.42 22.97
CA ASN A 272 -11.93 -14.85 23.55
C ASN A 272 -12.01 -14.43 25.04
N ASP A 273 -13.09 -14.73 25.77
CA ASP A 273 -13.33 -14.23 27.15
C ASP A 273 -13.29 -15.32 28.27
N ILE A 274 -13.04 -16.61 27.97
CA ILE A 274 -13.01 -17.75 28.95
C ILE A 274 -11.74 -17.72 29.83
N PHE A 275 -11.77 -18.31 31.04
CA PHE A 275 -10.63 -18.43 31.97
C PHE A 275 -9.96 -19.81 31.82
N ASP A 276 -8.70 -19.86 31.38
CA ASP A 276 -7.94 -21.11 31.27
C ASP A 276 -7.01 -21.27 32.48
N SER A 277 -7.03 -22.42 33.15
CA SER A 277 -6.02 -22.73 34.17
C SER A 277 -4.89 -23.56 33.54
N THR A 278 -3.65 -23.10 33.71
CA THR A 278 -2.49 -23.61 32.96
C THR A 278 -1.36 -23.99 33.90
N LEU A 279 -0.84 -25.22 33.81
CA LEU A 279 0.38 -25.63 34.50
C LEU A 279 1.58 -25.58 33.53
N PHE A 280 2.67 -24.97 34.01
CA PHE A 280 3.96 -24.89 33.36
C PHE A 280 4.98 -25.73 34.15
N ILE A 281 5.90 -26.40 33.46
CA ILE A 281 6.85 -27.35 34.06
C ILE A 281 8.29 -26.94 33.72
N ASP A 282 9.13 -26.68 34.73
CA ASP A 282 10.56 -26.46 34.52
C ASP A 282 11.32 -27.80 34.59
N ALA A 283 11.81 -28.26 33.44
CA ALA A 283 12.68 -29.44 33.34
C ALA A 283 14.17 -29.08 33.21
N GLY A 284 14.58 -27.91 33.71
CA GLY A 284 15.93 -27.38 33.63
C GLY A 284 16.15 -26.29 32.59
N LYS A 285 15.09 -25.67 32.05
CA LYS A 285 15.15 -24.55 31.10
C LYS A 285 14.41 -23.27 31.54
N ARG A 286 13.68 -23.33 32.67
CA ARG A 286 12.87 -22.27 33.31
C ARG A 286 11.72 -21.72 32.46
N PHE A 287 10.52 -21.85 33.02
CA PHE A 287 9.16 -21.53 32.51
C PHE A 287 9.07 -20.71 31.22
N GLY A 288 9.42 -21.33 30.09
CA GLY A 288 9.30 -20.76 28.75
C GLY A 288 7.92 -21.00 28.09
N PRO A 289 7.63 -20.37 26.94
CA PRO A 289 6.40 -20.65 26.17
C PRO A 289 6.27 -22.13 25.75
N GLU A 290 7.41 -22.79 25.50
CA GLU A 290 7.54 -24.22 25.18
C GLU A 290 7.11 -25.15 26.34
N GLU A 291 7.10 -24.62 27.57
CA GLU A 291 6.84 -25.35 28.81
C GLU A 291 5.41 -25.17 29.31
N ARG A 292 4.52 -24.55 28.49
CA ARG A 292 3.07 -24.58 28.66
C ARG A 292 2.54 -25.97 28.29
N LEU A 293 2.23 -26.81 29.28
CA LEU A 293 2.15 -28.25 29.03
C LEU A 293 0.81 -28.91 29.32
N VAL A 294 0.04 -28.40 30.28
CA VAL A 294 -1.28 -28.95 30.59
C VAL A 294 -2.23 -27.80 30.88
N MET A 295 -3.31 -27.70 30.11
CA MET A 295 -4.43 -26.79 30.38
C MET A 295 -5.59 -27.59 30.93
N ALA A 296 -6.12 -27.15 32.07
CA ALA A 296 -7.38 -27.61 32.60
C ALA A 296 -8.46 -26.60 32.20
N ASN A 297 -9.41 -27.04 31.38
CA ASN A 297 -10.55 -26.22 30.97
C ASN A 297 -11.49 -26.09 32.17
N LEU A 298 -11.48 -24.93 32.84
CA LEU A 298 -12.41 -24.67 33.94
C LEU A 298 -13.81 -24.38 33.38
N SER A 299 -14.80 -25.16 33.82
CA SER A 299 -16.18 -24.92 33.44
C SER A 299 -16.77 -23.77 34.27
N PRO A 300 -17.78 -23.04 33.75
CA PRO A 300 -18.51 -22.05 34.55
C PRO A 300 -19.19 -22.61 35.81
N ALA A 301 -19.33 -23.94 35.95
CA ALA A 301 -19.90 -24.59 37.13
C ALA A 301 -18.90 -24.72 38.30
N ASP A 302 -17.59 -24.78 38.01
CA ASP A 302 -16.55 -25.02 39.02
C ASP A 302 -16.42 -23.85 40.03
N TYR A 303 -16.84 -22.65 39.63
CA TYR A 303 -16.74 -21.40 40.42
C TYR A 303 -17.69 -21.30 41.64
N ILE A 304 -18.49 -22.34 41.91
CA ILE A 304 -19.50 -22.34 43.00
C ILE A 304 -19.00 -23.06 44.27
N GLY A 305 -17.88 -23.78 44.22
CA GLY A 305 -17.32 -24.52 45.36
C GLY A 305 -15.79 -24.69 45.29
N PRO A 306 -15.20 -25.46 46.23
CA PRO A 306 -13.79 -25.82 46.16
C PRO A 306 -13.58 -26.89 45.07
N MET A 307 -12.84 -26.55 44.04
CA MET A 307 -12.51 -27.43 42.91
C MET A 307 -11.14 -28.11 43.12
N THR A 308 -10.93 -29.29 42.52
CA THR A 308 -9.60 -29.91 42.43
C THR A 308 -9.17 -29.95 40.98
N ILE A 309 -8.13 -29.18 40.65
CA ILE A 309 -7.56 -29.11 39.30
C ILE A 309 -6.43 -30.12 39.23
N ARG A 310 -6.62 -31.20 38.46
CA ARG A 310 -5.58 -32.21 38.21
C ARG A 310 -4.87 -31.96 36.88
N PHE A 311 -3.55 -32.04 36.91
CA PHE A 311 -2.66 -31.95 35.77
C PHE A 311 -1.84 -33.24 35.68
N ASP A 312 -2.11 -34.09 34.69
CA ASP A 312 -1.31 -35.29 34.43
C ASP A 312 -0.09 -34.93 33.57
N ILE A 313 1.09 -35.37 33.99
CA ILE A 313 2.37 -34.93 33.41
C ILE A 313 2.79 -35.87 32.27
N PRO A 314 3.06 -35.35 31.05
CA PRO A 314 3.44 -36.19 29.92
C PRO A 314 4.73 -37.01 30.19
N PRO A 315 4.79 -38.32 29.86
CA PRO A 315 5.93 -39.20 30.17
C PRO A 315 7.31 -38.79 29.58
N ARG A 316 7.35 -37.76 28.72
CA ARG A 316 8.59 -37.22 28.16
C ARG A 316 9.44 -36.44 29.18
N TYR A 317 8.86 -36.02 30.31
CA TYR A 317 9.58 -35.31 31.38
C TYR A 317 10.20 -36.31 32.37
N LYS A 318 11.46 -36.69 32.12
CA LYS A 318 12.18 -37.70 32.92
C LYS A 318 12.64 -37.22 34.29
N GLU A 319 12.74 -35.91 34.48
CA GLU A 319 13.13 -35.24 35.72
C GLU A 319 12.64 -33.78 35.64
N ILE A 320 12.00 -33.31 36.70
CA ILE A 320 11.40 -31.99 36.81
C ILE A 320 12.05 -31.26 37.98
N LYS A 321 12.21 -29.94 37.88
CA LYS A 321 12.80 -29.11 38.94
C LYS A 321 11.75 -28.37 39.76
N SER A 322 10.78 -27.75 39.08
CA SER A 322 9.69 -27.01 39.73
C SER A 322 8.51 -26.83 38.77
N PHE A 323 7.38 -26.35 39.29
CA PHE A 323 6.19 -26.03 38.51
C PHE A 323 5.76 -24.58 38.74
N ARG A 324 5.06 -24.02 37.75
CA ARG A 324 4.36 -22.74 37.86
C ARG A 324 2.93 -22.94 37.41
N TRP A 325 1.98 -22.59 38.27
CA TRP A 325 0.55 -22.66 38.01
C TRP A 325 0.00 -21.25 37.75
N ASP A 326 -0.68 -21.10 36.62
CA ASP A 326 -1.55 -19.98 36.32
C ASP A 326 -3.02 -20.41 36.61
N PRO A 327 -3.69 -19.77 37.58
CA PRO A 327 -5.07 -20.12 37.95
C PRO A 327 -6.13 -19.75 36.90
N ALA A 328 -5.88 -18.77 36.00
CA ALA A 328 -6.99 -18.05 35.35
C ALA A 328 -6.66 -17.23 34.07
N GLY A 329 -5.38 -16.95 33.78
CA GLY A 329 -4.92 -16.12 32.66
C GLY A 329 -5.36 -14.65 32.69
N LYS A 330 -5.93 -14.18 33.82
CA LYS A 330 -6.44 -12.81 34.02
C LYS A 330 -6.66 -12.51 35.53
N PRO A 331 -6.94 -11.25 35.94
CA PRO A 331 -7.06 -10.88 37.35
C PRO A 331 -8.12 -11.70 38.11
N CYS A 332 -7.73 -12.28 39.23
CA CYS A 332 -8.52 -13.23 40.00
C CYS A 332 -8.14 -13.27 41.50
N GLU A 333 -9.08 -13.72 42.32
CA GLU A 333 -8.87 -14.09 43.72
C GLU A 333 -8.77 -15.61 43.81
N VAL A 334 -7.74 -16.14 44.46
CA VAL A 334 -7.51 -17.59 44.62
C VAL A 334 -7.37 -17.96 46.10
N ARG A 335 -7.97 -19.07 46.52
CA ARG A 335 -7.73 -19.70 47.82
C ARG A 335 -7.27 -21.13 47.59
N ILE A 336 -5.99 -21.40 47.78
CA ILE A 336 -5.42 -22.75 47.73
C ILE A 336 -5.67 -23.44 49.07
N LEU A 337 -6.30 -24.61 49.03
CA LEU A 337 -6.60 -25.45 50.19
C LEU A 337 -5.54 -26.53 50.38
N GLU A 338 -5.14 -27.18 49.28
CA GLU A 338 -4.23 -28.33 49.30
C GLU A 338 -3.53 -28.46 47.95
N ILE A 339 -2.28 -28.93 47.98
CA ILE A 339 -1.53 -29.34 46.79
C ILE A 339 -0.99 -30.75 47.05
N SER A 340 -1.20 -31.67 46.12
CA SER A 340 -0.62 -33.01 46.17
C SER A 340 -0.06 -33.41 44.80
N TYR A 341 0.89 -34.35 44.79
CA TYR A 341 1.47 -34.87 43.57
C TYR A 341 1.76 -36.37 43.68
N GLU A 342 1.70 -37.06 42.55
CA GLU A 342 1.98 -38.48 42.42
C GLU A 342 3.34 -38.64 41.73
N ASP A 343 4.26 -39.41 42.31
CA ASP A 343 5.55 -39.69 41.69
C ASP A 343 5.48 -40.85 40.68
N SER A 344 6.59 -41.13 39.97
CA SER A 344 6.65 -42.19 38.96
C SER A 344 6.50 -43.61 39.50
N SER A 345 6.56 -43.83 40.82
CA SER A 345 6.25 -45.11 41.47
C SER A 345 4.76 -45.27 41.80
N GLY A 346 3.97 -44.19 41.68
CA GLY A 346 2.56 -44.15 42.10
C GLY A 346 2.37 -43.69 43.55
N THR A 347 3.43 -43.28 44.24
CA THR A 347 3.33 -42.78 45.63
C THR A 347 2.84 -41.34 45.63
N ALA A 348 1.85 -41.03 46.47
CA ALA A 348 1.29 -39.69 46.61
C ALA A 348 1.96 -38.90 47.74
N HIS A 349 2.31 -37.65 47.45
CA HIS A 349 2.98 -36.72 48.37
C HIS A 349 2.15 -35.44 48.50
N HIS A 350 2.06 -34.88 49.71
CA HIS A 350 1.30 -33.65 49.98
C HIS A 350 2.25 -32.48 50.24
N PHE A 351 1.94 -31.31 49.65
CA PHE A 351 2.77 -30.11 49.68
C PHE A 351 2.04 -28.96 50.38
N SER A 352 2.70 -28.30 51.33
CA SER A 352 2.08 -27.26 52.15
C SER A 352 1.87 -25.95 51.37
N PRO A 353 0.68 -25.33 51.41
CA PRO A 353 0.45 -24.00 50.86
C PRO A 353 1.30 -22.88 51.51
N ARG A 354 2.02 -23.16 52.61
CA ARG A 354 2.98 -22.18 53.19
C ARG A 354 4.31 -22.11 52.45
N SER A 355 4.60 -23.08 51.57
CA SER A 355 5.87 -23.21 50.86
C SER A 355 5.79 -22.76 49.39
N ILE A 356 4.72 -22.06 49.00
CA ILE A 356 4.52 -21.51 47.66
C ILE A 356 5.00 -20.06 47.60
N SER A 357 5.41 -19.61 46.41
CA SER A 357 5.61 -18.18 46.13
C SER A 357 4.69 -17.74 45.00
N SER A 358 4.31 -16.46 44.94
CA SER A 358 3.41 -15.95 43.91
C SER A 358 3.70 -14.50 43.55
N ASN A 359 3.18 -14.03 42.42
CA ASN A 359 3.18 -12.60 42.07
C ASN A 359 1.89 -11.86 42.50
N GLY A 360 1.05 -12.48 43.33
CA GLY A 360 -0.15 -11.87 43.90
C GLY A 360 0.04 -11.46 45.36
N THR A 361 -0.88 -10.64 45.87
CA THR A 361 -0.84 -10.15 47.25
C THR A 361 -1.60 -11.11 48.17
N ILE A 362 -0.91 -11.68 49.16
CA ILE A 362 -1.53 -12.58 50.16
C ILE A 362 -2.55 -11.79 50.99
N GLN A 363 -3.75 -12.34 51.14
CA GLN A 363 -4.88 -11.72 51.86
C GLN A 363 -5.09 -12.38 53.24
N ASN A 364 -5.55 -11.59 54.22
CA ASN A 364 -6.09 -12.06 55.51
C ASN A 364 -5.19 -13.01 56.33
N GLY A 365 -3.87 -13.04 56.10
CA GLY A 365 -2.91 -13.80 56.89
C GLY A 365 -2.88 -15.32 56.64
N HIS A 366 -3.65 -15.85 55.68
CA HIS A 366 -3.59 -17.27 55.32
C HIS A 366 -2.77 -17.46 54.02
N PRO A 367 -1.63 -18.17 54.03
CA PRO A 367 -0.71 -18.20 52.87
C PRO A 367 -1.28 -18.73 51.54
N GLY A 368 -2.40 -19.47 51.59
CA GLY A 368 -3.13 -19.92 50.39
C GLY A 368 -4.08 -18.89 49.77
N ASP A 369 -4.38 -17.78 50.45
CA ASP A 369 -5.32 -16.74 49.97
C ASP A 369 -4.56 -15.65 49.22
N ILE A 370 -4.72 -15.58 47.90
CA ILE A 370 -3.90 -14.72 47.03
C ILE A 370 -4.79 -13.90 46.09
N LEU A 371 -4.60 -12.58 46.11
CA LEU A 371 -5.21 -11.61 45.20
C LEU A 371 -4.27 -11.32 44.03
N PHE A 372 -4.74 -11.53 42.80
CA PHE A 372 -4.02 -11.16 41.58
C PHE A 372 -4.79 -10.05 40.84
N ASP A 373 -4.23 -8.85 40.80
CA ASP A 373 -4.70 -7.72 40.00
C ASP A 373 -4.12 -7.72 38.56
N THR A 374 -3.15 -8.59 38.32
CA THR A 374 -2.42 -8.77 37.06
C THR A 374 -3.13 -9.67 36.03
N ARG A 375 -2.83 -9.49 34.74
CA ARG A 375 -3.27 -10.38 33.65
C ARG A 375 -2.42 -11.66 33.49
N ASP A 376 -1.47 -11.89 34.39
CA ASP A 376 -0.48 -12.97 34.32
C ASP A 376 -0.28 -13.53 35.74
N PRO A 377 -1.32 -14.14 36.36
CA PRO A 377 -1.24 -14.62 37.74
C PRO A 377 -0.38 -15.89 37.81
N MET A 378 0.56 -15.92 38.75
CA MET A 378 1.57 -16.99 38.87
C MET A 378 1.71 -17.47 40.30
N VAL A 379 1.57 -18.78 40.51
CA VAL A 379 1.95 -19.50 41.74
C VAL A 379 3.08 -20.48 41.41
N PHE A 380 4.21 -20.37 42.09
CA PHE A 380 5.36 -21.27 41.93
C PHE A 380 5.35 -22.36 43.00
N LEU A 381 5.56 -23.60 42.56
CA LEU A 381 5.58 -24.82 43.37
C LEU A 381 6.96 -25.46 43.25
N ASP A 382 7.73 -25.48 44.34
CA ASP A 382 9.06 -26.06 44.38
C ASP A 382 9.00 -27.59 44.57
N ILE A 383 8.45 -28.26 43.55
CA ILE A 383 8.24 -29.71 43.50
C ILE A 383 9.13 -30.27 42.38
N GLY A 384 10.16 -31.00 42.76
CA GLY A 384 11.13 -31.62 41.86
C GLY A 384 11.12 -33.16 41.90
N GLY A 385 11.79 -33.78 40.93
CA GLY A 385 11.91 -35.23 40.77
C GLY A 385 11.07 -35.78 39.61
N ARG A 386 10.67 -37.06 39.71
CA ARG A 386 9.88 -37.75 38.68
C ARG A 386 8.39 -37.69 39.00
N VAL A 387 7.73 -36.59 38.65
CA VAL A 387 6.31 -36.37 38.93
C VAL A 387 5.45 -36.85 37.76
N LYS A 388 4.41 -37.64 38.08
CA LYS A 388 3.42 -38.22 37.16
C LYS A 388 2.13 -37.40 37.08
N SER A 389 1.68 -36.82 38.19
CA SER A 389 0.54 -35.89 38.21
C SER A 389 0.63 -34.89 39.37
N ILE A 390 -0.03 -33.73 39.23
CA ILE A 390 -0.25 -32.76 40.30
C ILE A 390 -1.75 -32.51 40.44
N SER A 391 -2.23 -32.37 41.66
CA SER A 391 -3.60 -31.93 41.98
C SER A 391 -3.57 -30.71 42.90
N ILE A 392 -4.27 -29.64 42.51
CA ILE A 392 -4.39 -28.39 43.27
C ILE A 392 -5.86 -28.21 43.66
N ARG A 393 -6.16 -28.32 44.94
CA ARG A 393 -7.50 -28.06 45.49
C ARG A 393 -7.61 -26.60 45.87
N CYS A 394 -8.52 -25.86 45.25
CA CYS A 394 -8.61 -24.41 45.42
C CYS A 394 -10.03 -23.86 45.19
N PHE A 395 -10.21 -22.58 45.51
CA PHE A 395 -11.24 -21.72 44.93
C PHE A 395 -10.58 -20.72 44.00
N VAL A 396 -11.23 -20.37 42.89
CA VAL A 396 -10.85 -19.27 42.00
C VAL A 396 -12.07 -18.37 41.81
N LYS A 397 -11.92 -17.04 41.82
CA LYS A 397 -13.00 -16.07 41.59
C LYS A 397 -12.50 -14.89 40.74
N PRO A 398 -13.35 -14.26 39.90
CA PRO A 398 -12.98 -13.03 39.20
C PRO A 398 -12.74 -11.87 40.18
N HIS A 399 -11.72 -11.05 39.92
CA HIS A 399 -11.34 -9.92 40.79
C HIS A 399 -12.51 -8.96 41.06
N SER A 400 -12.70 -8.59 42.33
CA SER A 400 -13.85 -7.83 42.84
C SER A 400 -14.10 -6.45 42.22
N SER A 401 -13.11 -5.84 41.54
CA SER A 401 -13.20 -4.52 40.88
C SER A 401 -14.06 -4.46 39.60
N LEU A 402 -14.60 -5.58 39.12
CA LEU A 402 -15.48 -5.60 37.94
C LEU A 402 -16.76 -4.75 38.15
N SER A 403 -17.15 -4.00 37.12
CA SER A 403 -18.33 -3.13 37.14
C SER A 403 -19.64 -3.92 37.33
N THR A 404 -20.68 -3.26 37.84
CA THR A 404 -22.03 -3.85 38.02
C THR A 404 -22.59 -4.43 36.72
N THR A 405 -22.26 -3.84 35.58
CA THR A 405 -22.63 -4.34 34.24
C THR A 405 -21.89 -5.64 33.90
N GLN A 406 -20.57 -5.71 34.14
CA GLN A 406 -19.79 -6.94 33.93
C GLN A 406 -20.24 -8.08 34.86
N LYS A 407 -20.53 -7.77 36.13
CA LYS A 407 -21.08 -8.74 37.09
C LYS A 407 -22.42 -9.30 36.60
N LYS A 408 -23.36 -8.44 36.17
CA LYS A 408 -24.64 -8.87 35.57
C LYS A 408 -24.47 -9.72 34.30
N ILE A 409 -23.49 -9.42 33.46
CA ILE A 409 -23.19 -10.20 32.24
C ILE A 409 -22.72 -11.62 32.60
N ILE A 410 -21.77 -11.75 33.53
CA ILE A 410 -21.23 -13.07 33.97
C ILE A 410 -22.36 -13.92 34.59
N THR A 411 -23.16 -13.35 35.51
CA THR A 411 -24.29 -14.07 36.13
C THR A 411 -25.35 -14.50 35.10
N ARG A 412 -25.62 -13.67 34.08
CA ARG A 412 -26.59 -13.98 33.00
C ARG A 412 -26.04 -15.01 32.00
N GLN A 413 -24.74 -15.02 31.73
CA GLN A 413 -24.08 -16.05 30.91
C GLN A 413 -24.06 -17.41 31.61
N ALA A 414 -23.72 -17.47 32.90
CA ALA A 414 -23.71 -18.72 33.67
C ALA A 414 -25.11 -19.37 33.75
N SER A 415 -26.16 -18.58 33.93
CA SER A 415 -27.54 -19.07 33.97
C SER A 415 -28.06 -19.54 32.60
N LEU A 416 -27.67 -18.88 31.50
CA LEU A 416 -27.99 -19.34 30.13
C LEU A 416 -27.24 -20.63 29.74
N LEU A 417 -26.05 -20.87 30.28
CA LEU A 417 -25.28 -22.10 30.04
C LEU A 417 -25.79 -23.29 30.85
N LYS A 418 -26.28 -23.08 32.08
CA LYS A 418 -26.88 -24.13 32.91
C LYS A 418 -28.17 -24.72 32.28
N ALA A 419 -28.89 -23.93 31.49
CA ALA A 419 -30.03 -24.40 30.69
C ALA A 419 -29.63 -25.16 29.41
N LYS A 420 -28.32 -25.20 29.08
CA LYS A 420 -27.79 -25.72 27.80
C LYS A 420 -27.27 -27.15 27.92
N GLU A 421 -26.62 -27.51 29.03
CA GLU A 421 -26.10 -28.89 29.25
C GLU A 421 -27.23 -29.92 29.23
N ILE A 422 -28.33 -29.65 29.95
CA ILE A 422 -29.54 -30.49 30.00
C ILE A 422 -30.07 -30.81 28.58
N ARG A 423 -29.98 -29.86 27.65
CA ARG A 423 -30.60 -29.94 26.32
C ARG A 423 -29.66 -30.42 25.21
N ILE A 424 -28.34 -30.39 25.43
CA ILE A 424 -27.36 -30.96 24.50
C ILE A 424 -27.32 -32.49 24.65
N GLN A 425 -27.38 -32.99 25.90
CA GLN A 425 -27.42 -34.43 26.19
C GLN A 425 -28.58 -35.15 25.45
N GLU A 426 -29.73 -34.49 25.31
CA GLU A 426 -30.90 -35.01 24.58
C GLU A 426 -30.68 -35.06 23.06
N ILE A 427 -29.95 -34.09 22.50
CA ILE A 427 -29.77 -33.92 21.06
C ILE A 427 -28.69 -34.86 20.51
N GLU A 428 -27.57 -35.02 21.21
CA GLU A 428 -26.45 -35.87 20.77
C GLU A 428 -26.85 -37.35 20.67
N ASN A 429 -27.66 -37.82 21.61
CA ASN A 429 -28.26 -39.17 21.59
C ASN A 429 -29.14 -39.43 20.36
N SER A 430 -29.71 -38.39 19.72
CA SER A 430 -30.54 -38.54 18.52
C SER A 430 -29.75 -38.49 17.20
N LEU A 431 -28.58 -37.86 17.19
CA LEU A 431 -27.80 -37.58 15.98
C LEU A 431 -26.86 -38.72 15.60
N ALA A 432 -26.29 -39.43 16.59
CA ALA A 432 -25.43 -40.60 16.36
C ALA A 432 -26.13 -41.70 15.54
N TRP A 433 -27.46 -41.81 15.65
CA TRP A 433 -28.27 -42.81 14.95
C TRP A 433 -28.48 -42.51 13.45
N ARG A 434 -28.38 -41.24 13.01
CA ARG A 434 -28.77 -40.81 11.64
C ARG A 434 -27.62 -40.66 10.64
N LEU A 435 -26.37 -40.56 11.11
CA LEU A 435 -25.22 -40.22 10.27
C LEU A 435 -24.56 -41.41 9.54
N SER A 436 -24.94 -42.65 9.85
CA SER A 436 -24.32 -43.87 9.31
C SER A 436 -24.76 -44.30 7.89
N GLN A 437 -25.63 -43.54 7.21
CA GLN A 437 -26.39 -44.06 6.05
C GLN A 437 -26.37 -43.24 4.74
N LYS A 438 -25.80 -42.02 4.66
CA LYS A 438 -26.12 -41.13 3.52
C LYS A 438 -25.03 -40.30 2.82
N THR A 439 -23.74 -40.63 2.97
CA THR A 439 -22.66 -39.99 2.17
C THR A 439 -21.76 -40.99 1.45
N LEU A 440 -22.33 -42.13 1.05
CA LEU A 440 -21.85 -42.97 -0.04
C LEU A 440 -22.74 -42.68 -1.26
N ASN A 441 -22.54 -41.53 -1.90
CA ASN A 441 -22.97 -41.20 -3.27
C ASN A 441 -22.60 -39.75 -3.65
N PHE A 442 -22.55 -39.49 -4.96
CA PHE A 442 -22.47 -38.16 -5.58
C PHE A 442 -21.11 -37.44 -5.58
N LEU A 443 -20.06 -38.19 -5.89
CA LEU A 443 -19.01 -37.69 -6.79
C LEU A 443 -19.53 -37.65 -8.24
N GLU A 444 -20.40 -36.70 -8.57
CA GLU A 444 -20.82 -36.44 -9.95
C GLU A 444 -20.99 -34.94 -10.25
N ARG A 445 -20.64 -34.54 -11.50
CA ARG A 445 -20.95 -33.24 -12.16
C ARG A 445 -20.05 -32.02 -11.87
N LEU A 446 -18.77 -32.17 -12.21
CA LEU A 446 -18.08 -31.48 -13.33
C LEU A 446 -18.44 -30.00 -13.72
N PHE A 447 -17.39 -29.14 -13.72
CA PHE A 447 -16.88 -28.28 -14.83
C PHE A 447 -17.32 -26.81 -15.16
N PHE A 448 -16.35 -26.10 -15.81
CA PHE A 448 -16.34 -24.77 -16.50
C PHE A 448 -16.63 -23.49 -15.66
N MET A 449 -16.20 -22.25 -16.01
CA MET A 449 -14.90 -21.66 -16.45
C MET A 449 -14.96 -20.10 -16.24
N ARG A 450 -13.83 -19.36 -16.36
CA ARG A 450 -13.66 -17.88 -16.21
C ARG A 450 -13.48 -17.21 -17.63
N PRO A 451 -12.97 -15.95 -17.91
CA PRO A 451 -12.45 -14.78 -17.10
C PRO A 451 -12.82 -13.33 -17.61
N ILE A 452 -12.20 -12.24 -17.06
CA ILE A 452 -11.44 -11.10 -17.73
C ILE A 452 -11.62 -9.62 -17.18
N LEU A 453 -10.51 -9.04 -16.65
CA LEU A 453 -9.84 -7.68 -16.79
C LEU A 453 -10.61 -6.32 -17.00
N SER A 454 -10.10 -5.07 -16.75
CA SER A 454 -8.92 -4.50 -16.02
C SER A 454 -8.79 -2.92 -16.03
N LYS A 455 -7.99 -2.33 -15.10
CA LYS A 455 -7.11 -1.08 -15.17
C LYS A 455 -7.73 0.34 -15.40
N ALA A 456 -7.09 1.51 -15.12
CA ALA A 456 -6.04 1.96 -14.16
C ALA A 456 -5.73 3.51 -14.18
N MET A 457 -5.26 4.10 -13.06
CA MET A 457 -4.18 5.13 -12.80
C MET A 457 -3.93 6.42 -13.65
N ALA A 458 -3.17 7.47 -13.22
CA ALA A 458 -2.77 8.07 -11.91
C ALA A 458 -1.73 9.25 -12.01
N PHE A 459 -1.53 9.98 -10.88
CA PHE A 459 -0.33 10.73 -10.35
C PHE A 459 -0.06 12.23 -10.72
N ASP A 460 0.17 13.13 -9.72
CA ASP A 460 0.60 14.55 -9.89
C ASP A 460 1.94 14.97 -9.22
N ARG A 461 2.65 15.88 -9.90
CA ARG A 461 3.95 16.53 -9.66
C ARG A 461 4.00 17.40 -8.36
N TRP A 462 5.11 17.54 -7.63
CA TRP A 462 6.52 17.79 -8.02
C TRP A 462 6.78 19.14 -8.74
N LEU A 463 6.89 20.25 -7.99
CA LEU A 463 8.08 21.16 -8.01
C LEU A 463 7.87 22.64 -7.66
N LYS A 464 8.91 23.19 -7.02
CA LYS A 464 9.63 24.44 -7.41
C LYS A 464 10.95 24.58 -6.59
N THR A 465 12.09 24.36 -7.25
CA THR A 465 13.34 25.18 -7.31
C THR A 465 14.38 25.22 -6.17
N ARG A 466 15.66 25.31 -6.59
CA ARG A 466 16.90 25.59 -5.80
C ARG A 466 17.16 27.13 -5.68
N ARG A 467 18.29 27.71 -5.20
CA ARG A 467 19.75 27.49 -5.44
C ARG A 467 20.63 28.43 -4.54
N ASP A 468 21.92 28.08 -4.29
CA ASP A 468 23.13 28.97 -4.20
C ASP A 468 24.35 28.31 -3.49
N ARG A 469 25.61 28.66 -3.86
CA ARG A 469 26.92 28.16 -3.32
C ARG A 469 28.17 28.99 -3.78
N PRO A 470 29.29 29.03 -3.02
CA PRO A 470 30.63 29.51 -3.45
C PRO A 470 31.76 28.41 -3.53
N PHE A 471 33.01 28.83 -3.83
CA PHE A 471 34.20 28.05 -4.30
C PHE A 471 35.17 27.49 -3.20
N PHE A 472 36.17 26.66 -3.58
CA PHE A 472 37.17 25.96 -2.70
C PHE A 472 38.61 25.90 -3.30
N SER A 473 39.63 25.47 -2.52
CA SER A 473 41.08 25.58 -2.82
C SER A 473 41.77 24.33 -3.42
N ARG A 474 43.04 24.45 -3.87
CA ARG A 474 43.84 23.37 -4.52
C ARG A 474 43.97 22.10 -3.67
N ASN A 475 44.28 22.22 -2.38
CA ASN A 475 44.37 21.06 -1.49
C ASN A 475 42.98 20.52 -1.10
N ASP A 476 41.94 21.35 -1.02
CA ASP A 476 40.56 20.86 -0.86
C ASP A 476 40.09 20.06 -2.07
N ILE A 477 40.57 20.39 -3.27
CA ILE A 477 40.23 19.73 -4.52
C ILE A 477 41.01 18.43 -4.68
N ILE A 478 42.34 18.40 -4.43
CA ILE A 478 43.12 17.15 -4.41
C ILE A 478 42.59 16.21 -3.32
N ASN A 479 42.29 16.73 -2.13
CA ASN A 479 41.62 15.94 -1.10
C ASN A 479 40.25 15.50 -1.59
N ARG A 480 39.35 16.34 -2.12
CA ARG A 480 38.05 15.87 -2.68
C ARG A 480 38.14 14.92 -3.88
N PHE A 481 39.24 14.89 -4.62
CA PHE A 481 39.48 13.87 -5.66
C PHE A 481 39.83 12.51 -5.01
N ARG A 482 40.59 12.52 -3.91
CA ARG A 482 40.97 11.32 -3.12
C ARG A 482 39.96 10.94 -2.02
N SER A 483 39.09 11.87 -1.65
CA SER A 483 38.07 11.83 -0.59
C SER A 483 36.77 12.49 -1.06
N ALA A 484 36.35 12.13 -2.28
CA ALA A 484 34.93 11.87 -2.50
C ALA A 484 34.52 10.93 -1.34
N PRO A 485 33.45 11.26 -0.58
CA PRO A 485 33.30 10.80 0.79
C PRO A 485 33.49 9.29 0.84
N GLU A 486 34.45 8.84 1.65
CA GLU A 486 34.68 7.43 1.90
C GLU A 486 33.37 6.84 2.39
N LYS A 487 32.62 6.23 1.46
CA LYS A 487 31.56 5.30 1.78
C LYS A 487 32.25 4.24 2.63
N LYS A 488 31.93 4.22 3.93
CA LYS A 488 32.28 3.08 4.78
C LYS A 488 31.89 1.82 4.02
N GLN A 489 32.88 0.95 3.86
CA GLN A 489 32.93 -0.11 2.85
C GLN A 489 31.61 -0.90 2.73
N ALA A 490 30.76 -0.50 1.78
CA ALA A 490 29.89 -1.46 1.11
C ALA A 490 30.82 -2.35 0.27
N GLY A 491 30.60 -3.66 0.31
CA GLY A 491 31.55 -4.67 -0.19
C GLY A 491 32.09 -4.35 -1.58
N GLY A 492 33.40 -4.53 -1.77
CA GLY A 492 34.05 -4.28 -3.05
C GLY A 492 33.38 -5.06 -4.18
N PHE A 493 33.28 -4.44 -5.36
CA PHE A 493 32.83 -5.13 -6.56
C PHE A 493 33.69 -6.39 -6.74
N PRO A 494 33.12 -7.61 -6.71
CA PRO A 494 33.88 -8.79 -7.07
C PRO A 494 34.33 -8.66 -8.53
N GLU A 495 35.49 -9.22 -8.87
CA GLU A 495 35.99 -9.29 -10.25
C GLU A 495 35.20 -10.31 -11.12
N SER A 496 33.87 -10.31 -11.00
CA SER A 496 32.97 -11.12 -11.80
C SER A 496 32.57 -10.40 -13.09
N ALA A 497 32.22 -11.18 -14.12
CA ALA A 497 32.04 -10.70 -15.48
C ALA A 497 30.77 -9.82 -15.66
N GLY A 498 30.93 -8.50 -15.50
CA GLY A 498 29.92 -7.49 -15.84
C GLY A 498 29.83 -7.21 -17.35
N ASP A 499 28.80 -6.44 -17.76
CA ASP A 499 28.47 -6.18 -19.17
C ASP A 499 29.55 -5.38 -19.96
N GLY A 500 30.50 -4.75 -19.24
CA GLY A 500 31.58 -3.93 -19.82
C GLY A 500 31.79 -2.62 -19.05
N SER A 501 32.44 -1.64 -19.68
CA SER A 501 32.82 -0.36 -19.09
C SER A 501 32.58 0.81 -20.07
N ILE A 502 31.83 1.83 -19.64
CA ILE A 502 31.45 2.98 -20.49
C ILE A 502 31.88 4.30 -19.84
N LEU A 503 32.64 5.11 -20.58
CA LEU A 503 33.03 6.47 -20.19
C LEU A 503 32.14 7.51 -20.91
N PHE A 504 31.24 8.15 -20.18
CA PHE A 504 30.42 9.25 -20.67
C PHE A 504 31.18 10.58 -20.63
N VAL A 505 31.08 11.39 -21.69
CA VAL A 505 31.70 12.71 -21.81
C VAL A 505 30.64 13.77 -22.14
N SER A 506 30.33 14.65 -21.19
CA SER A 506 29.41 15.79 -21.36
C SER A 506 30.19 17.10 -21.43
N HIS A 507 29.81 18.04 -22.30
CA HIS A 507 30.49 19.34 -22.39
C HIS A 507 30.27 20.23 -21.16
N ASP A 508 29.15 20.07 -20.46
CA ASP A 508 28.94 20.68 -19.15
C ASP A 508 27.95 19.83 -18.33
N ALA A 509 27.61 20.30 -17.12
CA ALA A 509 26.52 19.74 -16.33
C ALA A 509 25.37 20.74 -16.09
N ARG A 510 25.05 21.61 -17.06
CA ARG A 510 23.98 22.62 -16.95
C ARG A 510 22.60 21.99 -17.14
N LEU A 511 21.54 22.72 -16.75
CA LEU A 511 20.15 22.25 -16.90
C LEU A 511 19.65 22.57 -18.31
N ALA A 512 20.00 21.71 -19.27
CA ALA A 512 19.57 21.78 -20.67
C ALA A 512 19.20 20.38 -21.19
N GLY A 513 18.65 20.31 -22.42
CA GLY A 513 18.02 19.09 -22.97
C GLY A 513 18.96 17.89 -23.05
N ALA A 514 20.11 18.03 -23.71
CA ALA A 514 21.09 16.96 -23.87
C ALA A 514 21.62 16.43 -22.53
N GLN A 515 21.80 17.29 -21.52
CA GLN A 515 22.24 16.91 -20.18
C GLN A 515 21.12 16.24 -19.36
N LYS A 516 19.85 16.64 -19.54
CA LYS A 516 18.70 15.90 -19.00
C LYS A 516 18.65 14.49 -19.60
N LEU A 517 18.75 14.37 -20.92
CA LEU A 517 18.73 13.08 -21.61
C LEU A 517 19.87 12.17 -21.15
N LEU A 518 21.10 12.68 -21.10
CA LEU A 518 22.25 11.94 -20.58
C LEU A 518 22.02 11.46 -19.14
N LEU A 519 21.42 12.31 -18.30
CA LEU A 519 21.12 11.94 -16.91
C LEU A 519 20.12 10.78 -16.85
N HIS A 520 19.07 10.82 -17.67
CA HIS A 520 18.09 9.73 -17.76
C HIS A 520 18.68 8.44 -18.36
N LEU A 521 19.52 8.55 -19.40
CA LEU A 521 20.27 7.43 -19.99
C LEU A 521 21.16 6.75 -18.95
N ILE A 522 22.02 7.51 -18.26
CA ILE A 522 22.92 6.98 -17.23
C ILE A 522 22.11 6.40 -16.06
N GLN A 523 21.04 7.07 -15.63
CA GLN A 523 20.18 6.57 -14.56
C GLN A 523 19.57 5.21 -14.93
N TRP A 524 18.99 5.10 -16.12
CA TRP A 524 18.40 3.84 -16.59
C TRP A 524 19.45 2.73 -16.69
N LEU A 525 20.66 3.04 -17.17
CA LEU A 525 21.76 2.07 -17.23
C LEU A 525 22.21 1.60 -15.83
N VAL A 526 22.28 2.49 -14.84
CA VAL A 526 22.56 2.11 -13.44
C VAL A 526 21.46 1.22 -12.85
N GLU A 527 20.20 1.42 -13.26
CA GLU A 527 19.05 0.66 -12.76
C GLU A 527 18.91 -0.73 -13.43
N HIS A 528 19.28 -0.86 -14.73
CA HIS A 528 18.95 -2.01 -15.60
C HIS A 528 20.16 -2.73 -16.25
N THR A 529 21.40 -2.39 -15.90
CA THR A 529 22.61 -3.04 -16.49
C THR A 529 23.74 -3.21 -15.47
N GLN A 530 24.76 -3.99 -15.83
CA GLN A 530 25.98 -4.20 -15.04
C GLN A 530 27.21 -3.50 -15.66
N PHE A 531 27.01 -2.45 -16.46
CA PHE A 531 28.13 -1.67 -17.00
C PHE A 531 28.83 -0.86 -15.89
N ARG A 532 30.17 -0.89 -15.88
CA ARG A 532 30.97 0.05 -15.07
C ARG A 532 30.91 1.42 -15.72
N LEU A 533 30.24 2.38 -15.09
CA LEU A 533 30.07 3.72 -15.64
C LEU A 533 31.10 4.70 -15.06
N LYS A 534 31.63 5.57 -15.91
CA LYS A 534 32.46 6.72 -15.55
C LYS A 534 31.94 7.95 -16.29
N ILE A 535 32.11 9.15 -15.72
CA ILE A 535 31.65 10.40 -16.33
C ILE A 535 32.78 11.43 -16.30
N ILE A 536 32.99 12.14 -17.41
CA ILE A 536 33.74 13.40 -17.45
C ILE A 536 32.79 14.51 -17.91
N CYS A 537 32.59 15.52 -17.08
CA CYS A 537 31.95 16.77 -17.46
C CYS A 537 33.06 17.78 -17.79
N LEU A 538 33.01 18.48 -18.94
CA LEU A 538 34.09 19.42 -19.25
C LEU A 538 34.05 20.63 -18.32
N GLU A 539 32.87 21.23 -18.19
CA GLU A 539 32.55 22.24 -17.18
C GLU A 539 31.57 21.72 -16.11
N GLY A 540 31.49 22.40 -14.97
CA GLY A 540 30.50 22.13 -13.93
C GLY A 540 29.06 22.52 -14.31
N GLY A 541 28.13 22.42 -13.35
CA GLY A 541 26.76 22.92 -13.55
C GLY A 541 25.72 22.39 -12.57
N PHE A 542 24.44 22.71 -12.86
CA PHE A 542 23.29 22.37 -12.01
C PHE A 542 23.08 20.86 -11.80
N LEU A 543 23.33 20.05 -12.83
CA LEU A 543 23.17 18.60 -12.82
C LEU A 543 24.42 17.84 -12.35
N LEU A 544 25.53 18.52 -12.03
CA LEU A 544 26.78 17.88 -11.61
C LEU A 544 26.58 16.95 -10.40
N ASN A 545 25.88 17.45 -9.38
CA ASN A 545 25.49 16.68 -8.18
C ASN A 545 24.51 15.53 -8.44
N HIS A 546 23.96 15.39 -9.66
CA HIS A 546 23.16 14.23 -10.05
C HIS A 546 24.04 13.20 -10.78
N PHE A 547 24.87 13.63 -11.74
CA PHE A 547 25.88 12.76 -12.37
C PHE A 547 26.80 12.08 -11.32
N GLN A 548 27.30 12.86 -10.36
CA GLN A 548 28.13 12.37 -9.24
C GLN A 548 27.44 11.32 -8.33
N ARG A 549 26.11 11.21 -8.35
CA ARG A 549 25.39 10.17 -7.59
C ARG A 549 25.26 8.86 -8.37
N LEU A 550 25.23 8.94 -9.70
CA LEU A 550 25.04 7.79 -10.58
C LEU A 550 26.36 7.08 -10.87
N ALA A 551 27.45 7.84 -11.08
CA ALA A 551 28.76 7.28 -11.37
C ALA A 551 29.91 8.22 -10.93
N PRO A 552 31.13 7.69 -10.72
CA PRO A 552 32.32 8.51 -10.52
C PRO A 552 32.44 9.54 -11.64
N THR A 553 32.46 10.82 -11.25
CA THR A 553 32.39 11.96 -12.17
C THR A 553 33.57 12.91 -11.95
N LEU A 554 34.35 13.13 -12.99
CA LEU A 554 35.47 14.08 -13.04
C LEU A 554 35.01 15.38 -13.74
N VAL A 555 35.47 16.54 -13.25
CA VAL A 555 35.27 17.84 -13.91
C VAL A 555 36.57 18.26 -14.58
N TRP A 556 36.60 18.30 -15.92
CA TRP A 556 37.82 18.51 -16.70
C TRP A 556 38.45 19.88 -16.44
N GLU A 557 37.64 20.93 -16.35
CA GLU A 557 38.10 22.28 -16.10
C GLU A 557 38.91 22.37 -14.78
N ASP A 558 38.40 21.80 -13.69
CA ASP A 558 39.12 21.76 -12.42
C ASP A 558 40.32 20.80 -12.48
N PHE A 559 40.18 19.63 -13.11
CA PHE A 559 41.24 18.63 -13.23
C PHE A 559 42.44 19.15 -14.03
N SER A 560 42.21 19.74 -15.20
CA SER A 560 43.25 20.23 -16.11
C SER A 560 44.00 21.47 -15.59
N ARG A 561 43.36 22.28 -14.74
CA ARG A 561 44.04 23.34 -13.97
C ARG A 561 44.98 22.78 -12.89
N ASN A 562 44.60 21.68 -12.25
CA ASN A 562 45.39 21.07 -11.18
C ASN A 562 46.58 20.24 -11.71
N PHE A 563 46.42 19.63 -12.89
CA PHE A 563 47.40 18.82 -13.60
C PHE A 563 47.75 19.49 -14.96
N PRO A 564 48.68 20.46 -14.97
CA PRO A 564 48.94 21.29 -16.16
C PRO A 564 49.69 20.55 -17.27
N SER A 565 50.51 19.53 -16.97
CA SER A 565 51.18 18.74 -18.01
C SER A 565 50.29 17.61 -18.53
N ARG A 566 50.45 17.28 -19.82
CA ARG A 566 49.74 16.14 -20.45
C ARG A 566 50.19 14.78 -19.89
N SER A 567 51.40 14.70 -19.33
CA SER A 567 51.91 13.46 -18.71
C SER A 567 51.20 13.18 -17.38
N GLU A 568 51.10 14.18 -16.49
CA GLU A 568 50.36 14.07 -15.23
C GLU A 568 48.89 13.71 -15.48
N ARG A 569 48.22 14.44 -16.39
CA ARG A 569 46.82 14.15 -16.76
C ARG A 569 46.63 12.73 -17.27
N LYS A 570 47.54 12.22 -18.10
CA LYS A 570 47.45 10.84 -18.61
C LYS A 570 47.52 9.83 -17.48
N THR A 571 48.42 9.99 -16.52
CA THR A 571 48.57 9.08 -15.37
C THR A 571 47.33 9.09 -14.48
N GLU A 572 46.84 10.28 -14.12
CA GLU A 572 45.65 10.43 -13.27
C GLU A 572 44.34 10.00 -14.00
N LEU A 573 44.25 10.22 -15.32
CA LEU A 573 43.14 9.70 -16.14
C LEU A 573 43.19 8.17 -16.30
N LEU A 574 44.38 7.56 -16.38
CA LEU A 574 44.55 6.10 -16.38
C LEU A 574 43.99 5.50 -15.09
N GLU A 575 44.32 6.09 -13.94
CA GLU A 575 43.80 5.67 -12.63
C GLU A 575 42.29 5.88 -12.52
N PHE A 576 41.78 7.07 -12.91
CA PHE A 576 40.35 7.36 -12.86
C PHE A 576 39.51 6.47 -13.79
N CYS A 577 39.97 6.22 -15.02
CA CYS A 577 39.19 5.48 -16.02
C CYS A 577 39.33 3.96 -15.84
N GLY A 578 40.54 3.47 -15.59
CA GLY A 578 40.86 2.05 -15.73
C GLY A 578 40.62 1.56 -17.16
N GLY A 579 40.19 0.30 -17.29
CA GLY A 579 39.74 -0.26 -18.58
C GLY A 579 38.37 0.28 -18.98
N ILE A 580 38.30 0.91 -20.16
CA ILE A 580 37.08 1.41 -20.80
C ILE A 580 36.86 0.66 -22.11
N ASP A 581 35.65 0.16 -22.34
CA ASP A 581 35.30 -0.60 -23.56
C ASP A 581 34.54 0.26 -24.59
N LEU A 582 34.00 1.41 -24.16
CA LEU A 582 33.33 2.42 -25.02
C LEU A 582 33.44 3.83 -24.40
N ILE A 583 33.71 4.84 -25.23
CA ILE A 583 33.56 6.26 -24.86
C ILE A 583 32.29 6.80 -25.51
N TYR A 584 31.39 7.37 -24.72
CA TYR A 584 30.15 7.99 -25.19
C TYR A 584 30.23 9.52 -25.06
N GLY A 585 30.36 10.24 -26.18
CA GLY A 585 30.27 11.69 -26.20
C GLY A 585 28.83 12.16 -26.32
N ASN A 586 28.36 12.96 -25.37
CA ASN A 586 26.97 13.42 -25.33
C ASN A 586 26.64 14.64 -26.21
N THR A 587 27.59 15.21 -26.94
CA THR A 587 27.38 16.38 -27.81
C THR A 587 28.52 16.54 -28.82
N SER A 588 28.32 17.37 -29.84
CA SER A 588 29.38 17.80 -30.75
C SER A 588 30.51 18.63 -30.08
N ALA A 589 30.32 19.04 -28.82
CA ALA A 589 31.33 19.72 -27.99
C ALA A 589 32.18 18.77 -27.12
N SER A 590 31.67 17.57 -26.80
CA SER A 590 32.42 16.51 -26.09
C SER A 590 33.79 16.15 -26.68
N PRO A 591 34.02 16.23 -28.02
CA PRO A 591 35.32 15.96 -28.64
C PRO A 591 36.49 16.86 -28.23
N ALA A 592 36.27 17.93 -27.44
CA ALA A 592 37.32 18.83 -27.00
C ALA A 592 38.47 18.09 -26.27
N ILE A 593 38.15 17.04 -25.50
CA ILE A 593 39.11 16.25 -24.71
C ILE A 593 39.56 14.92 -25.33
N TYR A 594 39.04 14.52 -26.50
CA TYR A 594 39.31 13.17 -27.02
C TYR A 594 40.81 12.87 -27.17
N ASP A 595 41.61 13.85 -27.61
CA ASP A 595 43.09 13.75 -27.68
C ASP A 595 43.77 13.42 -26.33
N GLU A 596 43.13 13.72 -25.21
CA GLU A 596 43.63 13.40 -23.87
C GLU A 596 43.19 11.99 -23.43
N LEU A 597 42.19 11.40 -24.10
CA LEU A 597 41.65 10.05 -23.88
C LEU A 597 42.17 8.99 -24.88
N ASP A 598 42.87 9.40 -25.96
CA ASP A 598 43.43 8.52 -27.01
C ASP A 598 44.14 7.26 -26.46
N PHE A 599 44.77 7.37 -25.30
CA PHE A 599 45.51 6.26 -24.67
C PHE A 599 44.62 5.09 -24.24
N LEU A 600 43.32 5.30 -24.03
CA LEU A 600 42.36 4.26 -23.63
C LEU A 600 42.12 3.25 -24.75
N LYS A 601 42.37 3.62 -26.01
CA LYS A 601 42.11 2.80 -27.22
C LYS A 601 40.67 2.26 -27.34
N ALA A 602 39.72 2.88 -26.63
CA ALA A 602 38.32 2.55 -26.67
C ALA A 602 37.63 3.24 -27.87
N PRO A 603 36.68 2.57 -28.55
CA PRO A 603 35.88 3.17 -29.60
C PRO A 603 35.00 4.32 -29.05
N VAL A 604 34.73 5.30 -29.89
CA VAL A 604 34.00 6.53 -29.54
C VAL A 604 32.67 6.62 -30.28
N LEU A 605 31.58 6.70 -29.52
CA LEU A 605 30.23 6.95 -30.01
C LEU A 605 29.83 8.38 -29.63
N THR A 606 29.55 9.25 -30.60
CA THR A 606 29.16 10.65 -30.32
C THR A 606 27.70 10.90 -30.67
N HIS A 607 26.87 11.19 -29.66
CA HIS A 607 25.52 11.69 -29.82
C HIS A 607 25.58 13.19 -30.15
N VAL A 608 24.92 13.59 -31.25
CA VAL A 608 24.85 14.96 -31.75
C VAL A 608 23.45 15.52 -31.53
N HIS A 609 23.38 16.66 -30.84
CA HIS A 609 22.15 17.38 -30.50
C HIS A 609 22.22 18.82 -31.02
N GLU A 610 22.86 19.04 -32.16
CA GLU A 610 23.15 20.36 -32.70
C GLU A 610 22.82 20.46 -34.19
N LEU A 611 22.17 21.56 -34.57
CA LEU A 611 21.92 21.97 -35.96
C LEU A 611 22.86 23.14 -36.34
N GLU A 612 22.77 23.62 -37.58
CA GLU A 612 23.73 24.53 -38.21
C GLU A 612 24.12 25.76 -37.37
N LYS A 613 23.15 26.54 -36.86
CA LYS A 613 23.42 27.81 -36.16
C LYS A 613 24.15 27.54 -34.85
N THR A 614 23.86 26.41 -34.20
CA THR A 614 24.57 25.94 -33.01
C THR A 614 25.95 25.36 -33.34
N MET A 615 26.06 24.53 -34.39
CA MET A 615 27.32 23.91 -34.84
C MET A 615 28.38 24.95 -35.25
N ARG A 616 27.97 26.05 -35.89
CA ARG A 616 28.86 27.17 -36.25
C ARG A 616 29.53 27.85 -35.04
N ARG A 617 29.03 27.64 -33.81
CA ARG A 617 29.61 28.16 -32.57
C ARG A 617 30.69 27.25 -31.96
N ILE A 618 30.77 25.99 -32.39
CA ILE A 618 31.75 25.04 -31.89
C ILE A 618 33.10 25.32 -32.57
N PRO A 619 34.22 25.46 -31.82
CA PRO A 619 35.51 25.78 -32.43
C PRO A 619 35.92 24.76 -33.50
N LYS A 620 36.41 25.24 -34.65
CA LYS A 620 36.84 24.39 -35.79
C LYS A 620 37.79 23.26 -35.38
N GLY A 621 38.64 23.50 -34.36
CA GLY A 621 39.52 22.49 -33.78
C GLY A 621 38.77 21.31 -33.13
N VAL A 622 37.71 21.58 -32.37
CA VAL A 622 36.85 20.54 -31.75
C VAL A 622 36.13 19.73 -32.82
N ILE A 623 35.61 20.40 -33.85
CA ILE A 623 35.00 19.75 -35.02
C ILE A 623 35.99 18.85 -35.77
N LYS A 624 37.27 19.26 -35.89
CA LYS A 624 38.33 18.41 -36.45
C LYS A 624 38.60 17.18 -35.58
N LYS A 625 38.59 17.31 -34.24
CA LYS A 625 38.70 16.17 -33.30
C LYS A 625 37.51 15.21 -33.45
N MET A 626 36.30 15.73 -33.61
CA MET A 626 35.09 14.93 -33.89
C MET A 626 35.22 14.12 -35.19
N LYS A 627 35.67 14.76 -36.30
CA LYS A 627 35.93 14.06 -37.56
C LYS A 627 37.05 13.03 -37.42
N ARG A 628 38.06 13.24 -36.58
CA ARG A 628 39.17 12.28 -36.37
C ARG A 628 38.76 11.06 -35.53
N HIS A 629 38.11 11.28 -34.39
CA HIS A 629 38.07 10.29 -33.31
C HIS A 629 36.76 9.53 -33.17
N THR A 630 35.62 10.12 -33.53
CA THR A 630 34.33 9.45 -33.43
C THR A 630 34.26 8.25 -34.38
N ASN A 631 34.02 7.03 -33.89
CA ASN A 631 33.83 5.85 -34.73
C ASN A 631 32.41 5.78 -35.32
N ALA A 632 31.41 6.15 -34.53
CA ALA A 632 30.01 6.18 -34.94
C ALA A 632 29.23 7.33 -34.27
N TYR A 633 28.15 7.77 -34.91
CA TYR A 633 27.29 8.86 -34.41
C TYR A 633 25.91 8.37 -33.99
N ILE A 634 25.33 9.01 -32.97
CA ILE A 634 23.87 9.01 -32.78
C ILE A 634 23.37 10.42 -33.16
N THR A 635 22.25 10.47 -33.86
CA THR A 635 21.56 11.71 -34.25
C THR A 635 20.14 11.69 -33.70
N CYS A 636 19.68 12.80 -33.14
CA CYS A 636 18.40 12.85 -32.44
C CYS A 636 17.17 13.10 -33.34
N SER A 637 17.38 13.36 -34.63
CA SER A 637 16.35 13.64 -35.63
C SER A 637 16.91 13.54 -37.05
N THR A 638 16.05 13.39 -38.07
CA THR A 638 16.51 13.34 -39.48
C THR A 638 17.17 14.66 -39.93
N PRO A 639 16.67 15.86 -39.56
CA PRO A 639 17.35 17.11 -39.87
C PRO A 639 18.80 17.19 -39.34
N VAL A 640 19.10 16.59 -38.19
CA VAL A 640 20.47 16.51 -37.67
C VAL A 640 21.30 15.55 -38.52
N PHE A 641 20.77 14.38 -38.87
CA PHE A 641 21.42 13.42 -39.76
C PHE A 641 21.76 14.05 -41.13
N ASP A 642 20.78 14.70 -41.76
CA ASP A 642 20.95 15.35 -43.07
C ASP A 642 21.93 16.51 -43.01
N TYR A 643 21.90 17.32 -41.95
CA TYR A 643 22.92 18.34 -41.72
C TYR A 643 24.33 17.73 -41.61
N LEU A 644 24.48 16.63 -40.86
CA LEU A 644 25.78 15.97 -40.71
C LEU A 644 26.28 15.35 -42.03
N LYS A 645 25.39 14.73 -42.79
CA LYS A 645 25.66 14.17 -44.11
C LYS A 645 26.06 15.26 -45.11
N LYS A 646 25.27 16.33 -45.23
CA LYS A 646 25.52 17.46 -46.14
C LYS A 646 26.86 18.16 -45.91
N ASN A 647 27.35 18.17 -44.67
CA ASN A 647 28.62 18.81 -44.30
C ASN A 647 29.79 17.82 -44.17
N HIS A 648 29.64 16.63 -44.76
CA HIS A 648 30.69 15.62 -44.88
C HIS A 648 31.24 15.14 -43.53
N TYR A 649 30.39 15.01 -42.50
CA TYR A 649 30.76 14.47 -41.19
C TYR A 649 30.61 12.95 -41.10
N LEU A 650 29.88 12.32 -42.03
CA LEU A 650 29.48 10.90 -41.97
C LEU A 650 30.18 9.99 -43.01
N ASP A 651 30.99 10.55 -43.91
CA ASP A 651 31.37 9.94 -45.21
C ASP A 651 32.02 8.55 -45.21
N ALA A 652 32.46 8.04 -44.05
CA ALA A 652 32.95 6.67 -43.87
C ALA A 652 32.58 6.08 -42.50
N LYS A 653 31.52 6.58 -41.86
CA LYS A 653 31.21 6.31 -40.45
C LYS A 653 29.75 5.89 -40.26
N GLN A 654 29.53 4.96 -39.34
CA GLN A 654 28.19 4.52 -38.99
C GLN A 654 27.44 5.65 -38.26
N ALA A 655 26.15 5.80 -38.56
CA ALA A 655 25.28 6.74 -37.87
C ALA A 655 23.94 6.06 -37.57
N PHE A 656 23.41 6.33 -36.38
CA PHE A 656 22.13 5.84 -35.91
C PHE A 656 21.21 7.03 -35.65
N THR A 657 19.94 6.95 -36.07
CA THR A 657 18.94 7.97 -35.69
C THR A 657 18.11 7.39 -34.55
N VAL A 658 18.15 8.04 -33.38
CA VAL A 658 17.38 7.66 -32.20
C VAL A 658 16.70 8.92 -31.65
N PHE A 659 15.38 8.98 -31.75
CA PHE A 659 14.64 10.16 -31.29
C PHE A 659 14.77 10.34 -29.77
N GLU A 660 14.77 11.60 -29.34
CA GLU A 660 14.86 11.94 -27.92
C GLU A 660 13.64 11.43 -27.13
N PHE A 661 13.81 11.36 -25.82
CA PHE A 661 12.80 10.87 -24.89
C PHE A 661 12.73 11.69 -23.60
N ILE A 662 11.57 11.63 -22.95
CA ILE A 662 11.29 12.20 -21.63
C ILE A 662 11.12 11.11 -20.57
N ASP A 663 11.08 11.48 -19.30
CA ASP A 663 10.88 10.52 -18.20
C ASP A 663 9.59 9.66 -18.38
N ASP A 664 9.66 8.39 -17.97
CA ASP A 664 8.51 7.46 -18.00
C ASP A 664 7.39 7.84 -17.00
N TYR A 665 7.53 8.97 -16.29
CA TYR A 665 6.68 9.31 -15.16
C TYR A 665 5.33 9.84 -15.68
N PRO A 666 4.24 9.06 -15.55
CA PRO A 666 2.96 9.44 -16.16
C PRO A 666 2.42 10.68 -15.46
N PHE A 667 1.91 11.64 -16.23
CA PHE A 667 1.12 12.75 -15.72
C PHE A 667 -0.32 12.29 -15.44
N PRO A 668 -1.14 12.92 -14.55
CA PRO A 668 -2.29 12.20 -14.07
C PRO A 668 -3.30 12.06 -15.17
N ASP A 669 -3.98 10.93 -15.09
CA ASP A 669 -5.30 10.83 -15.66
C ASP A 669 -6.31 10.94 -14.51
N PRO A 670 -7.11 12.02 -14.43
CA PRO A 670 -7.05 13.25 -15.24
C PRO A 670 -6.02 14.28 -14.72
N PRO A 671 -5.55 15.24 -15.55
CA PRO A 671 -4.73 16.39 -15.10
C PRO A 671 -5.36 17.13 -13.90
N PRO A 672 -4.56 17.73 -12.99
CA PRO A 672 -5.07 18.40 -11.81
C PRO A 672 -6.02 19.56 -12.20
N PRO A 673 -6.98 19.95 -11.34
CA PRO A 673 -8.04 20.87 -11.74
C PRO A 673 -7.54 22.21 -12.30
N LYS A 674 -7.96 22.51 -13.54
CA LYS A 674 -7.73 23.76 -14.27
C LYS A 674 -7.93 25.09 -13.47
N PRO A 675 -8.84 25.22 -12.48
CA PRO A 675 -9.17 26.53 -11.91
C PRO A 675 -8.02 27.31 -11.24
N ALA A 676 -7.03 26.65 -10.61
CA ALA A 676 -6.08 27.36 -9.75
C ALA A 676 -5.17 28.35 -10.53
N LEU A 677 -4.51 27.88 -11.61
CA LEU A 677 -3.62 28.73 -12.42
C LEU A 677 -4.42 29.70 -13.31
N ARG A 678 -5.56 29.25 -13.87
CA ARG A 678 -6.44 30.12 -14.67
C ARG A 678 -7.00 31.27 -13.83
N LYS A 679 -7.32 31.02 -12.55
CA LYS A 679 -7.72 32.06 -11.57
C LYS A 679 -6.58 33.01 -11.19
N SER A 680 -5.36 32.52 -10.96
CA SER A 680 -4.23 33.41 -10.63
C SER A 680 -3.77 34.29 -11.80
N LEU A 681 -4.02 33.85 -13.04
CA LEU A 681 -3.81 34.63 -14.26
C LEU A 681 -5.02 35.54 -14.61
N GLY A 682 -6.08 35.56 -13.79
CA GLY A 682 -7.27 36.39 -14.03
C GLY A 682 -8.07 36.05 -15.29
N LEU A 683 -7.97 34.81 -15.79
CA LEU A 683 -8.55 34.43 -17.08
C LEU A 683 -10.09 34.38 -17.03
N LYS A 684 -10.74 34.92 -18.07
CA LYS A 684 -12.17 34.67 -18.36
C LYS A 684 -12.39 33.15 -18.48
N GLU A 685 -13.56 32.67 -18.08
CA GLU A 685 -13.87 31.23 -18.00
C GLU A 685 -13.62 30.46 -19.32
N ASN A 686 -13.93 31.10 -20.45
CA ASN A 686 -13.76 30.54 -21.79
C ASN A 686 -12.42 30.90 -22.47
N ALA A 687 -11.50 31.62 -21.81
CA ALA A 687 -10.26 32.07 -22.47
C ALA A 687 -9.30 30.89 -22.76
N CYS A 688 -8.77 30.81 -23.98
CA CYS A 688 -7.81 29.80 -24.40
C CYS A 688 -6.39 30.10 -23.87
N LEU A 689 -5.82 29.19 -23.08
CA LEU A 689 -4.47 29.35 -22.51
C LEU A 689 -3.42 28.64 -23.38
N VAL A 690 -2.52 29.42 -23.99
CA VAL A 690 -1.49 28.95 -24.92
C VAL A 690 -0.11 29.04 -24.27
N PHE A 691 0.65 27.94 -24.28
CA PHE A 691 1.98 27.90 -23.66
C PHE A 691 3.13 28.00 -24.68
N GLY A 692 4.19 28.71 -24.30
CA GLY A 692 5.53 28.62 -24.90
C GLY A 692 6.56 28.26 -23.82
N CYS A 693 7.67 27.63 -24.19
CA CYS A 693 8.69 27.24 -23.21
C CYS A 693 10.12 27.22 -23.79
N GLY A 694 11.02 27.98 -23.16
CA GLY A 694 12.43 28.04 -23.57
C GLY A 694 13.21 29.22 -22.99
N THR A 695 14.51 29.24 -23.24
CA THR A 695 15.36 30.41 -22.99
C THR A 695 15.04 31.53 -23.99
N LEU A 696 15.24 32.78 -23.59
CA LEU A 696 14.93 33.97 -24.41
C LEU A 696 16.02 34.30 -25.46
N PHE A 697 16.60 33.27 -26.10
CA PHE A 697 17.52 33.46 -27.22
C PHE A 697 16.76 33.62 -28.54
N TRP A 698 17.26 34.43 -29.47
CA TRP A 698 16.69 34.61 -30.81
C TRP A 698 16.31 33.30 -31.53
N ARG A 699 17.10 32.22 -31.37
CA ARG A 699 16.80 30.90 -31.97
C ARG A 699 15.51 30.25 -31.45
N LYS A 700 14.99 30.69 -30.30
CA LYS A 700 13.78 30.18 -29.65
C LYS A 700 12.52 30.95 -30.06
N GLY A 701 12.65 32.05 -30.81
CA GLY A 701 11.52 32.78 -31.40
C GLY A 701 10.51 33.32 -30.38
N THR A 702 10.97 33.90 -29.28
CA THR A 702 10.09 34.54 -28.30
C THR A 702 9.43 35.81 -28.87
N ASP A 703 10.12 36.49 -29.78
CA ASP A 703 9.59 37.54 -30.66
C ASP A 703 8.40 37.00 -31.48
N LEU A 704 8.60 35.89 -32.20
CA LEU A 704 7.54 35.25 -33.00
C LEU A 704 6.34 34.79 -32.15
N PHE A 705 6.57 34.41 -30.89
CA PHE A 705 5.49 34.07 -29.93
C PHE A 705 4.64 35.28 -29.55
N ILE A 706 5.25 36.46 -29.38
CA ILE A 706 4.55 37.72 -29.12
C ILE A 706 3.84 38.20 -30.39
N GLU A 707 4.48 38.10 -31.55
CA GLU A 707 3.87 38.46 -32.84
C GLU A 707 2.68 37.57 -33.17
N THR A 708 2.73 36.25 -32.88
CA THR A 708 1.58 35.34 -33.05
C THR A 708 0.37 35.80 -32.24
N ALA A 709 0.58 36.25 -30.99
CA ALA A 709 -0.49 36.80 -30.17
C ALA A 709 -1.01 38.15 -30.70
N LEU A 710 -0.13 39.02 -31.21
CA LEU A 710 -0.53 40.29 -31.84
C LEU A 710 -1.42 40.05 -33.07
N THR A 711 -0.97 39.16 -33.95
CA THR A 711 -1.66 38.77 -35.17
C THR A 711 -3.00 38.10 -34.88
N LEU A 712 -3.10 37.31 -33.80
CA LEU A 712 -4.37 36.72 -33.35
C LEU A 712 -5.36 37.79 -32.83
N LEU A 713 -4.88 38.77 -32.07
CA LEU A 713 -5.68 39.90 -31.59
C LEU A 713 -6.18 40.78 -32.75
N GLN A 714 -5.32 41.05 -33.74
CA GLN A 714 -5.68 41.80 -34.95
C GLN A 714 -6.72 41.08 -35.83
N LYS A 715 -6.78 39.75 -35.77
CA LYS A 715 -7.84 38.94 -36.42
C LYS A 715 -9.15 38.88 -35.62
N GLY A 716 -9.27 39.63 -34.52
CA GLY A 716 -10.52 39.83 -33.76
C GLY A 716 -10.74 38.87 -32.59
N TYR A 717 -9.77 38.03 -32.24
CA TYR A 717 -9.87 37.14 -31.07
C TYR A 717 -9.36 37.86 -29.81
N ASP A 718 -10.18 37.98 -28.76
CA ASP A 718 -9.75 38.53 -27.45
C ASP A 718 -9.68 37.48 -26.34
N ALA A 719 -10.41 36.36 -26.48
CA ALA A 719 -10.55 35.31 -25.48
C ALA A 719 -9.34 34.35 -25.44
N PHE A 720 -8.13 34.88 -25.32
CA PHE A 720 -6.91 34.09 -25.19
C PHE A 720 -5.91 34.71 -24.20
N HIS A 721 -4.98 33.88 -23.72
CA HIS A 721 -3.80 34.33 -23.00
C HIS A 721 -2.59 33.43 -23.33
N PHE A 722 -1.45 34.05 -23.63
CA PHE A 722 -0.19 33.39 -23.98
C PHE A 722 0.76 33.44 -22.78
N HIS A 723 1.28 32.29 -22.35
CA HIS A 723 2.12 32.19 -21.17
C HIS A 723 3.46 31.52 -21.50
N TRP A 724 4.55 32.29 -21.42
CA TRP A 724 5.90 31.79 -21.68
C TRP A 724 6.61 31.34 -20.40
N ILE A 725 7.19 30.14 -20.42
CA ILE A 725 7.97 29.59 -19.31
C ILE A 725 9.46 29.57 -19.64
N GLY A 726 10.26 30.28 -18.84
CA GLY A 726 11.70 30.39 -18.97
C GLY A 726 12.20 31.81 -18.75
N GLU A 727 13.51 31.98 -18.57
CA GLU A 727 14.11 33.28 -18.27
C GLU A 727 15.25 33.63 -19.25
N ASN A 728 15.57 34.92 -19.34
CA ASN A 728 16.85 35.34 -19.92
C ASN A 728 17.96 35.10 -18.88
N ARG A 729 18.99 34.32 -19.24
CA ARG A 729 20.17 34.09 -18.40
C ARG A 729 21.43 34.82 -18.88
N TRP A 730 21.30 35.65 -19.91
CA TRP A 730 22.42 36.38 -20.50
C TRP A 730 21.95 37.79 -20.83
N ASP A 731 22.14 38.70 -19.89
CA ASP A 731 22.10 40.13 -20.18
C ASP A 731 23.48 40.59 -20.70
N GLU A 732 23.46 41.67 -21.47
CA GLU A 732 24.59 42.52 -21.87
C GLU A 732 25.73 41.95 -22.76
N GLN A 733 25.99 40.63 -22.83
CA GLN A 733 27.01 40.06 -23.75
C GLN A 733 26.44 39.11 -24.81
N ASN A 734 25.68 39.67 -25.77
CA ASN A 734 25.19 38.92 -26.93
C ASN A 734 26.03 39.19 -28.20
N PRO A 735 26.97 38.31 -28.60
CA PRO A 735 27.77 38.48 -29.81
C PRO A 735 26.97 38.39 -31.13
N PHE A 736 25.66 38.09 -31.08
CA PHE A 736 24.81 38.05 -32.28
C PHE A 736 23.96 39.31 -32.49
N GLY A 737 23.88 40.24 -31.53
CA GLY A 737 23.16 41.53 -31.66
C GLY A 737 21.64 41.48 -31.96
N LYS A 738 21.06 40.29 -32.16
CA LYS A 738 19.70 40.07 -32.70
C LYS A 738 18.67 39.51 -31.72
N SER A 739 19.06 39.12 -30.51
CA SER A 739 18.05 38.79 -29.48
C SER A 739 17.51 40.11 -28.91
N PRO A 740 16.20 40.38 -28.98
CA PRO A 740 15.63 41.56 -28.34
C PRO A 740 15.87 41.49 -26.82
N SER A 741 16.26 42.60 -26.22
CA SER A 741 16.41 42.69 -24.77
C SER A 741 15.05 42.56 -24.08
N TRP A 742 15.05 42.16 -22.81
CA TRP A 742 13.80 42.06 -22.05
C TRP A 742 13.00 43.38 -22.07
N LYS A 743 13.70 44.52 -21.92
CA LYS A 743 13.11 45.86 -22.03
C LYS A 743 12.47 46.15 -23.39
N GLN A 744 13.00 45.59 -24.49
CA GLN A 744 12.40 45.72 -25.81
C GLN A 744 11.13 44.86 -25.94
N LEU A 745 11.14 43.62 -25.45
CA LEU A 745 9.96 42.75 -25.44
C LEU A 745 8.83 43.33 -24.57
N GLU A 746 9.15 43.77 -23.35
CA GLU A 746 8.22 44.42 -22.44
C GLU A 746 7.62 45.70 -23.04
N LYS A 747 8.45 46.52 -23.72
CA LYS A 747 7.98 47.69 -24.47
C LYS A 747 7.01 47.29 -25.57
N ILE A 748 7.31 46.27 -26.37
CA ILE A 748 6.41 45.79 -27.44
C ILE A 748 5.08 45.32 -26.85
N ILE A 749 5.09 44.52 -25.77
CA ILE A 749 3.87 43.99 -25.14
C ILE A 749 2.98 45.14 -24.64
N ARG A 750 3.55 46.15 -23.98
CA ARG A 750 2.79 47.31 -23.49
C ARG A 750 2.29 48.19 -24.64
N ASP A 751 3.20 48.63 -25.52
CA ASP A 751 2.90 49.61 -26.57
C ASP A 751 1.98 49.04 -27.67
N ARG A 752 1.83 47.70 -27.76
CA ARG A 752 0.88 47.00 -28.65
C ARG A 752 -0.40 46.51 -27.95
N GLY A 753 -0.65 46.88 -26.69
CA GLY A 753 -1.89 46.52 -25.97
C GLY A 753 -1.99 45.06 -25.50
N LEU A 754 -0.88 44.31 -25.53
CA LEU A 754 -0.85 42.88 -25.20
C LEU A 754 -0.66 42.58 -23.70
N ALA A 755 -0.59 43.60 -22.84
CA ALA A 755 -0.30 43.45 -21.41
C ALA A 755 -1.31 42.56 -20.64
N GLY A 756 -2.57 42.47 -21.10
CA GLY A 756 -3.56 41.52 -20.55
C GLY A 756 -3.54 40.13 -21.19
N HIS A 757 -2.88 39.99 -22.34
CA HIS A 757 -2.91 38.80 -23.19
C HIS A 757 -1.63 37.96 -23.14
N ILE A 758 -0.52 38.49 -22.62
CA ILE A 758 0.76 37.78 -22.55
C ILE A 758 1.37 37.91 -21.16
N SER A 759 1.85 36.79 -20.61
CA SER A 759 2.67 36.77 -19.39
C SER A 759 3.91 35.89 -19.53
N PHE A 760 4.93 36.24 -18.75
CA PHE A 760 6.21 35.54 -18.69
C PHE A 760 6.48 35.09 -17.27
N GLU A 761 6.89 33.84 -17.11
CA GLU A 761 7.17 33.21 -15.83
C GLU A 761 8.58 32.59 -15.92
N GLY A 762 9.47 32.93 -14.98
CA GLY A 762 10.89 32.53 -15.00
C GLY A 762 11.12 31.01 -14.91
N VAL A 763 12.36 30.55 -14.73
CA VAL A 763 12.66 29.11 -14.81
C VAL A 763 11.80 28.23 -13.88
N LYS A 764 11.42 27.06 -14.41
CA LYS A 764 10.73 25.98 -13.72
C LYS A 764 11.55 24.73 -13.81
N ASP A 765 11.58 23.99 -12.70
CA ASP A 765 12.15 22.65 -12.71
C ASP A 765 11.28 21.68 -13.54
N ASP A 766 9.97 21.92 -13.64
CA ASP A 766 9.03 21.18 -14.49
C ASP A 766 7.99 22.14 -15.09
N PRO A 767 8.11 22.48 -16.38
CA PRO A 767 7.17 23.35 -17.06
C PRO A 767 5.82 22.63 -17.28
N ARG A 768 5.84 21.30 -17.34
CA ARG A 768 4.66 20.45 -17.56
C ARG A 768 3.56 20.68 -16.52
N LYS A 769 3.91 21.05 -15.29
CA LYS A 769 2.95 21.45 -14.24
C LYS A 769 1.96 22.52 -14.71
N TYR A 770 2.45 23.47 -15.49
CA TYR A 770 1.71 24.63 -15.97
C TYR A 770 0.94 24.25 -17.25
N PHE A 771 1.58 23.48 -18.14
CA PHE A 771 0.96 22.93 -19.35
C PHE A 771 -0.37 22.24 -19.05
N SER A 772 -0.52 21.56 -17.91
CA SER A 772 -1.77 20.93 -17.45
C SER A 772 -3.01 21.84 -17.40
N ALA A 773 -2.83 23.13 -17.19
CA ALA A 773 -3.92 24.11 -17.17
C ALA A 773 -4.23 24.67 -18.56
N GLY A 774 -3.37 24.40 -19.54
CA GLY A 774 -3.39 24.94 -20.89
C GLY A 774 -4.36 24.25 -21.84
N ASP A 775 -4.41 24.79 -23.04
CA ASP A 775 -5.25 24.30 -24.14
C ASP A 775 -4.42 24.06 -25.41
N LEU A 776 -3.29 24.76 -25.60
CA LEU A 776 -2.38 24.67 -26.76
C LEU A 776 -0.90 24.85 -26.34
N PHE A 777 0.04 24.30 -27.13
CA PHE A 777 1.48 24.58 -27.00
C PHE A 777 2.07 25.08 -28.32
N LEU A 778 2.82 26.18 -28.28
CA LEU A 778 3.52 26.79 -29.42
C LEU A 778 5.03 26.57 -29.31
N MET A 779 5.61 26.00 -30.37
CA MET A 779 7.05 25.85 -30.57
C MET A 779 7.51 26.81 -31.68
N THR A 780 7.77 28.06 -31.30
CA THR A 780 8.20 29.15 -32.19
C THR A 780 9.72 29.14 -32.48
N SER A 781 10.44 28.06 -32.18
CA SER A 781 11.89 28.03 -32.40
C SER A 781 12.25 28.11 -33.90
N ARG A 782 13.27 28.90 -34.21
CA ARG A 782 13.92 29.00 -35.53
C ARG A 782 15.00 27.93 -35.77
N GLU A 783 15.36 27.21 -34.71
CA GLU A 783 16.23 26.03 -34.74
C GLU A 783 16.01 25.28 -33.43
N ASP A 784 15.48 24.05 -33.47
CA ASP A 784 15.55 23.10 -32.35
C ASP A 784 15.69 21.64 -32.84
N PRO A 785 16.83 20.96 -32.58
CA PRO A 785 17.15 19.64 -33.09
C PRO A 785 16.05 18.59 -32.89
N PHE A 786 15.56 18.44 -31.66
CA PHE A 786 14.36 17.68 -31.33
C PHE A 786 13.86 18.13 -29.93
N PRO A 787 12.81 18.98 -29.85
CA PRO A 787 12.49 19.68 -28.61
C PRO A 787 11.78 18.80 -27.57
N LEU A 788 12.50 18.39 -26.51
CA LEU A 788 11.93 17.70 -25.34
C LEU A 788 10.67 18.40 -24.78
N VAL A 789 10.64 19.74 -24.78
CA VAL A 789 9.49 20.51 -24.28
C VAL A 789 8.19 20.26 -25.06
N CYS A 790 8.25 19.85 -26.33
CA CYS A 790 7.07 19.44 -27.10
C CYS A 790 6.53 18.09 -26.60
N LEU A 791 7.42 17.13 -26.31
CA LEU A 791 7.04 15.85 -25.70
C LEU A 791 6.45 16.07 -24.29
N GLU A 792 7.10 16.94 -23.50
CA GLU A 792 6.67 17.36 -22.16
C GLU A 792 5.24 17.99 -22.19
N ALA A 793 4.93 18.82 -23.19
CA ALA A 793 3.59 19.40 -23.42
C ALA A 793 2.57 18.36 -23.92
N ALA A 794 2.96 17.54 -24.89
CA ALA A 794 2.13 16.46 -25.42
C ALA A 794 1.75 15.44 -24.34
N GLN A 795 2.67 15.08 -23.43
CA GLN A 795 2.39 14.23 -22.26
C GLN A 795 1.27 14.80 -21.37
N CYS A 796 1.07 16.12 -21.38
CA CYS A 796 -0.01 16.80 -20.66
C CYS A 796 -1.32 16.91 -21.45
N GLY A 797 -1.36 16.41 -22.69
CA GLY A 797 -2.55 16.44 -23.56
C GLY A 797 -2.69 17.73 -24.37
N LEU A 798 -1.62 18.50 -24.56
CA LEU A 798 -1.65 19.71 -25.41
C LEU A 798 -1.22 19.34 -26.84
N PRO A 799 -1.98 19.73 -27.87
CA PRO A 799 -1.49 19.65 -29.25
C PRO A 799 -0.40 20.71 -29.47
N VAL A 800 0.55 20.39 -30.34
CA VAL A 800 1.75 21.21 -30.59
C VAL A 800 1.67 21.86 -31.95
N ILE A 801 1.80 23.19 -32.01
CA ILE A 801 1.99 23.93 -33.26
C ILE A 801 3.45 24.35 -33.35
N CYS A 802 4.12 24.04 -34.46
CA CYS A 802 5.55 24.31 -34.68
C CYS A 802 5.83 24.82 -36.10
N PHE A 803 7.01 25.40 -36.30
CA PHE A 803 7.52 25.70 -37.64
C PHE A 803 8.10 24.44 -38.31
N ASP A 804 7.67 24.18 -39.54
CA ASP A 804 8.33 23.25 -40.45
C ASP A 804 9.72 23.77 -40.84
N GLY A 805 10.65 22.87 -41.14
CA GLY A 805 12.05 23.20 -41.44
C GLY A 805 12.87 23.71 -40.25
N ALA A 806 12.29 23.92 -39.06
CA ALA A 806 12.99 24.43 -37.88
C ALA A 806 13.77 23.36 -37.09
N GLY A 807 13.69 22.08 -37.47
CA GLY A 807 14.34 20.94 -36.81
C GLY A 807 13.38 19.76 -36.66
N GLY A 808 13.57 18.90 -35.66
CA GLY A 808 12.85 17.62 -35.52
C GLY A 808 11.43 17.69 -34.94
N ALA A 809 10.92 18.87 -34.59
CA ALA A 809 9.57 19.00 -34.04
C ALA A 809 8.45 18.45 -34.97
N PRO A 810 8.46 18.67 -36.30
CA PRO A 810 7.46 18.13 -37.21
C PRO A 810 7.42 16.59 -37.25
N GLU A 811 8.56 15.90 -37.02
CA GLU A 811 8.64 14.44 -37.00
C GLU A 811 7.82 13.81 -35.86
N PHE A 812 7.63 14.54 -34.76
CA PHE A 812 6.73 14.15 -33.68
C PHE A 812 5.26 14.52 -33.96
N VAL A 813 5.04 15.75 -34.45
CA VAL A 813 3.69 16.30 -34.69
C VAL A 813 2.95 15.52 -35.77
N GLU A 814 3.65 15.17 -36.86
CA GLU A 814 3.09 14.57 -38.07
C GLU A 814 1.78 15.31 -38.49
N ASN A 815 0.70 14.57 -38.74
CA ASN A 815 -0.59 15.11 -39.18
C ASN A 815 -1.71 15.05 -38.11
N ASP A 816 -1.42 14.54 -36.90
CA ASP A 816 -2.46 14.16 -35.92
C ASP A 816 -2.21 14.63 -34.46
N ALA A 817 -1.01 15.12 -34.13
CA ALA A 817 -0.67 15.64 -32.80
C ALA A 817 -0.63 17.19 -32.72
N GLY A 818 -1.00 17.87 -33.83
CA GLY A 818 -1.02 19.33 -33.93
C GLY A 818 -0.78 19.77 -35.38
N PHE A 819 0.01 20.83 -35.58
CA PHE A 819 0.32 21.36 -36.92
C PHE A 819 1.78 21.82 -37.05
N ALA A 820 2.44 21.40 -38.13
CA ALA A 820 3.60 22.12 -38.66
C ALA A 820 3.11 23.20 -39.65
N VAL A 821 3.62 24.42 -39.55
CA VAL A 821 3.32 25.55 -40.45
C VAL A 821 4.61 26.07 -41.11
N PRO A 822 4.55 26.78 -42.25
CA PRO A 822 5.75 27.25 -42.96
C PRO A 822 6.72 28.03 -42.07
N PHE A 823 8.02 27.90 -42.35
CA PHE A 823 9.10 28.44 -41.51
C PHE A 823 8.98 29.96 -41.28
N GLU A 824 8.93 30.37 -40.00
CA GLU A 824 8.73 31.76 -39.54
C GLU A 824 7.41 32.44 -40.01
N ASP A 825 6.44 31.69 -40.55
CA ASP A 825 5.11 32.19 -40.93
C ASP A 825 4.18 32.34 -39.70
N VAL A 826 4.23 33.52 -39.10
CA VAL A 826 3.41 33.92 -37.94
C VAL A 826 1.91 33.99 -38.28
N ASP A 827 1.55 34.34 -39.51
CA ASP A 827 0.15 34.43 -39.95
C ASP A 827 -0.49 33.04 -40.05
N ALA A 828 0.21 32.09 -40.66
CA ALA A 828 -0.20 30.68 -40.68
C ALA A 828 -0.25 30.09 -39.27
N MET A 829 0.72 30.41 -38.40
CA MET A 829 0.73 29.96 -37.01
C MET A 829 -0.48 30.49 -36.23
N ALA A 830 -0.76 31.79 -36.31
CA ALA A 830 -1.94 32.41 -35.69
C ALA A 830 -3.25 31.84 -36.26
N GLY A 831 -3.31 31.56 -37.57
CA GLY A 831 -4.45 30.89 -38.21
C GLY A 831 -4.71 29.48 -37.66
N LYS A 832 -3.66 28.70 -37.35
CA LYS A 832 -3.82 27.38 -36.70
C LYS A 832 -4.18 27.48 -35.21
N VAL A 833 -3.74 28.52 -34.51
CA VAL A 833 -4.20 28.81 -33.14
C VAL A 833 -5.70 29.14 -33.14
N ALA A 834 -6.14 30.07 -33.98
CA ALA A 834 -7.55 30.44 -34.18
C ALA A 834 -8.41 29.21 -34.52
N TYR A 835 -8.01 28.43 -35.53
CA TYR A 835 -8.71 27.20 -35.91
C TYR A 835 -8.91 26.23 -34.74
N LEU A 836 -7.89 26.02 -33.89
CA LEU A 836 -8.03 25.16 -32.71
C LEU A 836 -8.77 25.82 -31.54
N MET A 837 -8.86 27.15 -31.47
CA MET A 837 -9.75 27.85 -30.53
C MET A 837 -11.21 27.55 -30.87
N ASP A 838 -11.59 27.72 -32.14
CA ASP A 838 -12.96 27.52 -32.65
C ASP A 838 -13.39 26.06 -32.72
N ASN A 839 -12.43 25.13 -32.83
CA ASN A 839 -12.68 23.70 -32.91
C ASN A 839 -12.17 22.95 -31.66
N PRO A 840 -12.79 23.15 -30.48
CA PRO A 840 -12.31 22.61 -29.21
C PRO A 840 -12.26 21.08 -29.17
N ASP A 841 -13.10 20.37 -29.92
CA ASP A 841 -13.07 18.91 -29.96
C ASP A 841 -11.95 18.36 -30.87
N ILE A 842 -11.60 19.09 -31.94
CA ILE A 842 -10.39 18.79 -32.74
C ILE A 842 -9.15 19.05 -31.88
N ARG A 843 -9.11 20.16 -31.14
CA ARG A 843 -8.05 20.48 -30.17
C ARG A 843 -7.86 19.38 -29.12
N LYS A 844 -8.95 18.89 -28.50
CA LYS A 844 -8.93 17.76 -27.56
C LYS A 844 -8.44 16.47 -28.24
N LYS A 845 -8.91 16.16 -29.45
CA LYS A 845 -8.53 14.95 -30.21
C LYS A 845 -7.03 14.93 -30.53
N MET A 846 -6.50 16.03 -31.06
CA MET A 846 -5.06 16.17 -31.35
C MET A 846 -4.23 16.15 -30.06
N GLY A 847 -4.67 16.82 -29.00
CA GLY A 847 -3.99 16.79 -27.70
C GLY A 847 -3.92 15.39 -27.08
N LYS A 848 -5.02 14.62 -27.14
CA LYS A 848 -5.03 13.21 -26.73
C LYS A 848 -4.04 12.39 -27.56
N ARG A 849 -4.03 12.61 -28.89
CA ARG A 849 -3.15 11.87 -29.80
C ARG A 849 -1.66 12.18 -29.60
N ALA A 850 -1.34 13.44 -29.31
CA ALA A 850 -0.01 13.86 -28.90
C ALA A 850 0.45 13.12 -27.63
N ARG A 851 -0.43 13.00 -26.61
CA ARG A 851 -0.16 12.25 -25.38
C ARG A 851 0.08 10.76 -25.64
N GLU A 852 -0.77 10.12 -26.45
CA GLU A 852 -0.61 8.73 -26.86
C GLU A 852 0.76 8.48 -27.53
N LYS A 853 1.15 9.34 -28.49
CA LYS A 853 2.44 9.25 -29.19
C LYS A 853 3.64 9.44 -28.27
N ALA A 854 3.63 10.47 -27.43
CA ALA A 854 4.75 10.76 -26.52
C ALA A 854 4.99 9.58 -25.56
N LEU A 855 3.93 9.03 -24.97
CA LEU A 855 4.01 7.90 -24.04
C LEU A 855 4.36 6.56 -24.71
N ALA A 856 4.07 6.38 -26.00
CA ALA A 856 4.33 5.13 -26.72
C ALA A 856 5.69 5.08 -27.42
N ARG A 857 6.30 6.23 -27.74
CA ARG A 857 7.48 6.32 -28.62
C ARG A 857 8.68 7.10 -28.05
N HIS A 858 8.46 7.98 -27.08
CA HIS A 858 9.46 8.98 -26.65
C HIS A 858 9.64 8.99 -25.13
N THR A 859 9.78 7.81 -24.52
CA THR A 859 9.99 7.68 -23.07
C THR A 859 11.33 6.99 -22.78
N VAL A 860 11.86 7.14 -21.56
CA VAL A 860 13.13 6.51 -21.16
C VAL A 860 13.14 5.00 -21.42
N GLY A 861 12.09 4.28 -21.03
CA GLY A 861 11.95 2.85 -21.26
C GLY A 861 11.80 2.42 -22.73
N THR A 862 11.61 3.35 -23.67
CA THR A 862 11.56 3.08 -25.11
C THR A 862 12.83 3.54 -25.84
N GLY A 863 13.32 4.76 -25.55
CA GLY A 863 14.48 5.33 -26.22
C GLY A 863 15.84 4.83 -25.72
N VAL A 864 16.01 4.61 -24.41
CA VAL A 864 17.31 4.15 -23.86
C VAL A 864 17.73 2.76 -24.40
N PRO A 865 16.85 1.75 -24.51
CA PRO A 865 17.21 0.47 -25.12
C PRO A 865 17.85 0.58 -26.50
N HIS A 866 17.37 1.50 -27.36
CA HIS A 866 17.96 1.75 -28.68
C HIS A 866 19.34 2.42 -28.60
N ILE A 867 19.55 3.37 -27.68
CA ILE A 867 20.89 3.93 -27.43
C ILE A 867 21.84 2.83 -26.93
N LEU A 868 21.38 1.95 -26.02
CA LEU A 868 22.20 0.85 -25.52
C LEU A 868 22.54 -0.17 -26.62
N GLU A 869 21.64 -0.42 -27.57
CA GLU A 869 21.94 -1.24 -28.76
C GLU A 869 23.05 -0.59 -29.61
N CYS A 870 23.01 0.72 -29.81
CA CYS A 870 24.08 1.47 -30.49
C CYS A 870 25.41 1.36 -29.72
N CYS A 871 25.39 1.51 -28.40
CA CYS A 871 26.57 1.28 -27.55
C CYS A 871 27.12 -0.13 -27.74
N ARG A 872 26.28 -1.17 -27.74
CA ARG A 872 26.70 -2.57 -27.90
C ARG A 872 27.23 -2.91 -29.29
N LYS A 873 26.77 -2.23 -30.35
CA LYS A 873 27.30 -2.40 -31.71
C LYS A 873 28.67 -1.75 -31.91
N VAL A 874 29.02 -0.75 -31.09
CA VAL A 874 30.24 0.06 -31.25
C VAL A 874 31.31 -0.26 -30.19
N GLY A 875 30.90 -0.68 -28.99
CA GLY A 875 31.80 -0.94 -27.85
C GLY A 875 32.46 -2.33 -27.88
N ASN A 876 33.67 -2.41 -27.33
CA ASN A 876 34.48 -3.63 -27.27
C ASN A 876 34.07 -4.59 -26.12
N PHE A 877 32.77 -4.81 -25.93
CA PHE A 877 32.27 -5.60 -24.82
C PHE A 877 32.49 -7.11 -25.02
N LYS A 878 32.82 -7.84 -23.95
CA LYS A 878 33.00 -9.30 -24.01
C LYS A 878 31.65 -10.02 -24.11
N PRO A 879 31.52 -11.10 -24.91
CA PRO A 879 30.29 -11.91 -24.94
C PRO A 879 29.98 -12.52 -23.58
N ARG A 880 28.70 -12.43 -23.16
CA ARG A 880 28.20 -13.07 -21.94
C ARG A 880 27.92 -14.55 -22.23
N ALA A 881 28.36 -15.46 -21.35
CA ALA A 881 28.08 -16.89 -21.50
C ALA A 881 26.56 -17.14 -21.47
N GLU A 882 26.05 -17.84 -22.49
CA GLU A 882 24.61 -18.06 -22.66
C GLU A 882 24.08 -19.13 -21.70
N SER A 883 23.06 -18.78 -20.92
CA SER A 883 22.18 -19.75 -20.26
C SER A 883 20.89 -19.83 -21.06
N ASN A 884 20.56 -21.05 -21.54
CA ASN A 884 19.58 -21.28 -22.60
C ASN A 884 18.09 -21.12 -22.20
N SER A 885 17.78 -20.46 -21.09
CA SER A 885 16.41 -19.99 -20.80
C SER A 885 16.41 -18.68 -20.03
N LYS A 886 15.67 -17.70 -20.56
CA LYS A 886 15.43 -16.39 -19.95
C LYS A 886 14.15 -16.34 -19.10
N LYS A 887 13.57 -17.49 -18.69
CA LYS A 887 12.31 -17.53 -17.94
C LYS A 887 12.48 -18.09 -16.53
N ALA A 888 11.77 -17.53 -15.55
CA ALA A 888 11.68 -18.08 -14.18
C ALA A 888 10.24 -18.05 -13.65
N VAL A 889 9.89 -19.04 -12.84
CA VAL A 889 8.58 -19.09 -12.16
C VAL A 889 8.66 -18.41 -10.80
N ILE A 890 7.64 -17.63 -10.45
CA ILE A 890 7.46 -17.07 -9.10
C ILE A 890 6.12 -17.57 -8.56
N VAL A 891 6.07 -18.09 -7.33
CA VAL A 891 4.82 -18.51 -6.68
C VAL A 891 4.64 -17.78 -5.35
N THR A 892 3.41 -17.33 -5.05
CA THR A 892 3.12 -16.64 -3.78
C THR A 892 1.67 -16.83 -3.32
N HIS A 893 1.42 -16.99 -2.01
CA HIS A 893 0.06 -17.20 -1.50
C HIS A 893 -0.87 -16.01 -1.81
N SER A 894 -0.35 -14.79 -1.84
CA SER A 894 -1.15 -13.59 -1.99
C SER A 894 -0.41 -12.54 -2.78
N THR A 895 -1.19 -11.71 -3.48
CA THR A 895 -0.70 -10.49 -4.15
C THR A 895 -1.22 -9.21 -3.49
N LEU A 896 -1.65 -9.30 -2.23
CA LEU A 896 -1.88 -8.12 -1.37
C LEU A 896 -0.57 -7.39 -1.06
N GLU A 897 -0.64 -6.09 -0.72
CA GLU A 897 0.54 -5.28 -0.40
C GLU A 897 1.03 -5.50 1.06
N THR A 898 1.30 -6.75 1.42
CA THR A 898 1.82 -7.17 2.73
C THR A 898 3.29 -7.60 2.63
N GLY A 899 3.94 -7.87 3.77
CA GLY A 899 5.41 -8.04 3.86
C GLY A 899 5.99 -9.08 2.90
N ALA A 900 5.58 -10.35 3.02
CA ALA A 900 6.12 -11.44 2.19
C ALA A 900 5.78 -11.30 0.69
N PRO A 901 4.55 -10.93 0.28
CA PRO A 901 4.26 -10.59 -1.12
C PRO A 901 5.11 -9.44 -1.69
N GLN A 902 5.39 -8.39 -0.90
CA GLN A 902 6.26 -7.30 -1.33
C GLN A 902 7.71 -7.75 -1.52
N ILE A 903 8.24 -8.64 -0.67
CA ILE A 903 9.60 -9.18 -0.83
C ILE A 903 9.70 -9.95 -2.16
N ILE A 904 8.83 -10.95 -2.39
CA ILE A 904 8.91 -11.77 -3.61
C ILE A 904 8.60 -10.96 -4.89
N PHE A 905 7.75 -9.94 -4.81
CA PHE A 905 7.55 -8.99 -5.90
C PHE A 905 8.82 -8.21 -6.24
N ASN A 906 9.56 -7.73 -5.22
CA ASN A 906 10.82 -7.04 -5.46
C ASN A 906 11.92 -8.00 -5.93
N VAL A 907 11.94 -9.26 -5.49
CA VAL A 907 12.84 -10.29 -6.04
C VAL A 907 12.59 -10.49 -7.54
N ALA A 908 11.32 -10.71 -7.92
CA ALA A 908 10.94 -10.88 -9.32
C ALA A 908 11.30 -9.68 -10.19
N ARG A 909 11.07 -8.46 -9.69
CA ARG A 909 11.51 -7.22 -10.31
C ARG A 909 13.03 -7.21 -10.54
N ARG A 910 13.84 -7.52 -9.52
CA ARG A 910 15.31 -7.51 -9.65
C ARG A 910 15.85 -8.60 -10.56
N LEU A 911 15.25 -9.80 -10.58
CA LEU A 911 15.60 -10.83 -11.57
C LEU A 911 15.40 -10.34 -13.02
N TRP A 912 14.35 -9.56 -13.26
CA TRP A 912 14.11 -8.93 -14.56
C TRP A 912 15.08 -7.76 -14.82
N GLU A 913 15.24 -6.83 -13.87
CA GLU A 913 16.11 -5.64 -14.01
C GLU A 913 17.61 -5.99 -14.12
N MET A 914 18.09 -7.06 -13.46
CA MET A 914 19.52 -7.43 -13.43
C MET A 914 19.94 -8.39 -14.55
N ASP A 915 19.06 -9.32 -14.92
CA ASP A 915 19.40 -10.45 -15.81
C ASP A 915 18.46 -10.59 -17.02
N GLY A 916 17.44 -9.74 -17.16
CA GLY A 916 16.44 -9.85 -18.22
C GLY A 916 15.58 -11.12 -18.12
N ILE A 917 15.42 -11.67 -16.91
CA ILE A 917 14.62 -12.88 -16.69
C ILE A 917 13.14 -12.53 -16.72
N GLU A 918 12.44 -13.06 -17.71
CA GLU A 918 10.98 -13.02 -17.84
C GLU A 918 10.33 -13.85 -16.73
N ILE A 919 9.40 -13.24 -16.02
CA ILE A 919 8.74 -13.81 -14.85
C ILE A 919 7.42 -14.47 -15.23
N ILE A 920 7.17 -15.70 -14.77
CA ILE A 920 5.85 -16.34 -14.80
C ILE A 920 5.35 -16.47 -13.36
N CYS A 921 4.50 -15.55 -12.94
CA CYS A 921 3.96 -15.52 -11.58
C CYS A 921 2.66 -16.33 -11.44
N PHE A 922 2.58 -17.16 -10.40
CA PHE A 922 1.36 -17.85 -9.96
C PHE A 922 1.01 -17.43 -8.52
N SER A 923 -0.21 -16.95 -8.29
CA SER A 923 -0.65 -16.53 -6.95
C SER A 923 -1.92 -17.24 -6.50
N LEU A 924 -2.00 -17.68 -5.24
CA LEU A 924 -3.23 -18.34 -4.74
C LEU A 924 -4.37 -17.32 -4.59
N ASP A 925 -4.10 -16.17 -3.95
CA ASP A 925 -5.04 -15.08 -3.73
C ASP A 925 -4.73 -13.82 -4.56
N GLU A 926 -5.76 -13.26 -5.18
CA GLU A 926 -5.66 -12.03 -5.99
C GLU A 926 -5.57 -10.77 -5.12
N GLY A 927 -4.60 -9.92 -5.44
CA GLY A 927 -4.42 -8.58 -4.88
C GLY A 927 -3.67 -7.64 -5.84
N PRO A 928 -3.44 -6.37 -5.42
CA PRO A 928 -2.92 -5.33 -6.30
C PRO A 928 -1.58 -5.65 -6.98
N LEU A 929 -0.70 -6.41 -6.33
CA LEU A 929 0.62 -6.76 -6.86
C LEU A 929 0.54 -7.68 -8.09
N LEU A 930 -0.54 -8.44 -8.30
CA LEU A 930 -0.64 -9.37 -9.45
C LEU A 930 -0.49 -8.61 -10.78
N SER A 931 -1.17 -7.46 -10.88
CA SER A 931 -1.08 -6.53 -12.00
C SER A 931 0.31 -5.89 -12.19
N ARG A 932 1.15 -5.89 -11.14
CA ARG A 932 2.52 -5.36 -11.19
C ARG A 932 3.52 -6.44 -11.61
N PHE A 933 3.32 -7.71 -11.23
CA PHE A 933 4.09 -8.84 -11.77
C PHE A 933 4.00 -8.92 -13.30
N GLN A 934 2.83 -8.58 -13.87
CA GLN A 934 2.61 -8.49 -15.33
C GLN A 934 3.50 -7.47 -16.06
N LYS A 935 4.28 -6.64 -15.36
CA LYS A 935 5.29 -5.77 -15.98
C LYS A 935 6.58 -6.50 -16.34
N TYR A 936 6.85 -7.63 -15.69
CA TYR A 936 8.09 -8.40 -15.81
C TYR A 936 7.90 -9.73 -16.55
N GLY A 937 6.68 -9.98 -17.05
CA GLY A 937 6.30 -11.20 -17.75
C GLY A 937 4.81 -11.54 -17.53
N GLU A 938 4.49 -12.81 -17.36
CA GLU A 938 3.14 -13.30 -17.09
C GLU A 938 2.79 -13.29 -15.59
N ALA A 939 1.52 -13.08 -15.25
CA ALA A 939 1.03 -13.31 -13.89
C ALA A 939 -0.42 -13.83 -13.89
N TRP A 940 -0.64 -14.89 -13.12
CA TRP A 940 -1.89 -15.64 -13.06
C TRP A 940 -2.28 -15.92 -11.61
N SER A 941 -3.58 -15.87 -11.31
CA SER A 941 -4.09 -16.49 -10.09
C SER A 941 -4.37 -17.97 -10.32
N VAL A 942 -4.22 -18.78 -9.26
CA VAL A 942 -4.31 -20.24 -9.35
C VAL A 942 -5.03 -20.83 -8.14
N THR A 943 -5.79 -21.89 -8.37
CA THR A 943 -6.43 -22.67 -7.31
C THR A 943 -6.18 -24.15 -7.58
N ASN A 944 -5.66 -24.87 -6.59
CA ASN A 944 -5.32 -26.29 -6.67
C ASN A 944 -4.50 -26.65 -7.93
N GLY A 945 -3.45 -25.87 -8.22
CA GLY A 945 -2.54 -26.09 -9.35
C GLY A 945 -3.10 -25.75 -10.74
N LYS A 946 -4.29 -25.15 -10.84
CA LYS A 946 -4.91 -24.74 -12.10
C LYS A 946 -4.95 -23.21 -12.24
N ILE A 947 -4.76 -22.71 -13.46
CA ILE A 947 -4.83 -21.28 -13.76
C ILE A 947 -6.30 -20.83 -13.78
N ASN A 948 -6.63 -19.94 -12.85
CA ASN A 948 -7.96 -19.37 -12.70
C ASN A 948 -8.23 -18.41 -13.87
N GLY A 949 -8.91 -18.92 -14.89
CA GLY A 949 -9.10 -18.20 -16.14
C GLY A 949 -9.20 -19.17 -17.30
N LYS A 950 -8.20 -20.04 -17.38
CA LYS A 950 -7.92 -20.86 -18.56
C LYS A 950 -8.35 -22.32 -18.42
N GLY A 951 -8.67 -22.78 -17.20
CA GLY A 951 -9.00 -24.19 -16.92
C GLY A 951 -7.83 -25.18 -17.05
N ILE A 952 -6.68 -24.74 -17.57
CA ILE A 952 -5.45 -25.53 -17.71
C ILE A 952 -4.67 -25.62 -16.39
N SER A 953 -3.94 -26.72 -16.20
CA SER A 953 -2.97 -26.84 -15.12
C SER A 953 -1.76 -25.93 -15.35
N ILE A 954 -1.09 -25.54 -14.27
CA ILE A 954 0.21 -24.83 -14.32
C ILE A 954 1.19 -25.63 -15.18
N SER A 955 1.25 -26.96 -15.01
CA SER A 955 2.16 -27.79 -15.79
C SER A 955 1.91 -27.78 -17.30
N ARG A 956 0.65 -27.69 -17.73
CA ARG A 956 0.29 -27.57 -19.15
C ARG A 956 0.60 -26.18 -19.68
N HIS A 957 0.37 -25.12 -18.89
CA HIS A 957 0.73 -23.75 -19.28
C HIS A 957 2.24 -23.61 -19.51
N LEU A 958 3.07 -24.09 -18.56
CA LEU A 958 4.53 -24.02 -18.67
C LEU A 958 5.08 -24.83 -19.87
N LYS A 959 4.53 -26.03 -20.14
CA LYS A 959 4.91 -26.82 -21.32
C LYS A 959 4.51 -26.18 -22.65
N ASN A 960 3.47 -25.34 -22.65
CA ASN A 960 3.00 -24.63 -23.84
C ASN A 960 3.63 -23.23 -24.02
N SER A 961 4.36 -22.70 -23.02
CA SER A 961 4.91 -21.34 -23.04
C SER A 961 6.24 -21.17 -23.80
N GLY A 962 6.59 -22.13 -24.65
CA GLY A 962 7.86 -22.15 -25.40
C GLY A 962 9.02 -22.71 -24.58
N ALA A 963 10.09 -21.93 -24.41
CA ALA A 963 11.25 -22.35 -23.63
C ALA A 963 10.88 -22.64 -22.16
N PRO A 964 11.32 -23.77 -21.57
CA PRO A 964 10.99 -24.12 -20.19
C PRO A 964 11.65 -23.12 -19.22
N PRO A 965 11.00 -22.76 -18.10
CA PRO A 965 11.62 -21.93 -17.08
C PRO A 965 12.90 -22.57 -16.52
N ALA A 966 13.94 -21.77 -16.33
CA ALA A 966 15.21 -22.21 -15.78
C ALA A 966 15.10 -22.64 -14.31
N PHE A 967 14.23 -21.98 -13.52
CA PHE A 967 14.00 -22.25 -12.11
C PHE A 967 12.66 -21.68 -11.62
N ALA A 968 12.29 -22.02 -10.38
CA ALA A 968 11.14 -21.50 -9.65
C ALA A 968 11.55 -20.98 -8.26
N LEU A 969 11.04 -19.80 -7.87
CA LEU A 969 11.05 -19.34 -6.48
C LEU A 969 9.63 -19.39 -5.91
N VAL A 970 9.45 -20.16 -4.84
CA VAL A 970 8.14 -20.42 -4.24
C VAL A 970 8.11 -19.81 -2.85
N ASN A 971 7.52 -18.62 -2.74
CA ASN A 971 7.39 -17.88 -1.49
C ASN A 971 6.24 -18.43 -0.63
N THR A 972 6.47 -18.55 0.67
CA THR A 972 5.61 -19.10 1.75
C THR A 972 5.37 -20.61 1.74
N ALA A 973 5.23 -21.16 2.94
CA ALA A 973 4.75 -22.51 3.21
C ALA A 973 3.32 -22.77 2.67
N GLY A 974 2.48 -21.73 2.53
CA GLY A 974 1.12 -21.85 2.01
C GLY A 974 1.03 -22.28 0.53
N CYS A 975 2.12 -22.22 -0.23
CA CYS A 975 2.14 -22.55 -1.66
C CYS A 975 2.23 -24.06 -1.99
N GLY A 976 2.10 -24.94 -1.00
CA GLY A 976 2.25 -26.39 -1.17
C GLY A 976 1.27 -27.05 -2.15
N SER A 977 0.15 -26.38 -2.47
CA SER A 977 -0.80 -26.82 -3.50
C SER A 977 -0.28 -26.67 -4.94
N VAL A 978 0.77 -25.86 -5.17
CA VAL A 978 1.36 -25.59 -6.50
C VAL A 978 2.59 -26.45 -6.79
N MET A 979 3.34 -26.84 -5.75
CA MET A 979 4.59 -27.61 -5.88
C MET A 979 4.50 -28.87 -6.76
N PRO A 980 3.43 -29.71 -6.70
CA PRO A 980 3.30 -30.86 -7.59
C PRO A 980 3.28 -30.51 -9.09
N GLU A 981 2.75 -29.33 -9.46
CA GLU A 981 2.67 -28.90 -10.86
C GLU A 981 4.01 -28.35 -11.38
N ILE A 982 4.79 -27.71 -10.51
CA ILE A 982 6.16 -27.29 -10.82
C ILE A 982 7.03 -28.53 -11.04
N LYS A 983 6.96 -29.52 -10.14
CA LYS A 983 7.77 -30.75 -10.25
C LYS A 983 7.44 -31.58 -11.50
N LYS A 984 6.18 -31.63 -11.92
CA LYS A 984 5.73 -32.26 -13.20
C LYS A 984 6.36 -31.64 -14.47
N CYS A 985 7.00 -30.49 -14.35
CA CYS A 985 7.70 -29.82 -15.46
C CYS A 985 9.22 -29.99 -15.39
N GLY A 986 9.77 -30.62 -14.34
CA GLY A 986 11.21 -30.71 -14.14
C GLY A 986 11.89 -29.37 -13.81
N VAL A 987 11.12 -28.31 -13.52
CA VAL A 987 11.65 -26.99 -13.14
C VAL A 987 12.21 -27.07 -11.72
N PRO A 988 13.50 -26.79 -11.50
CA PRO A 988 14.09 -26.74 -10.16
C PRO A 988 13.42 -25.69 -9.28
N ALA A 989 13.11 -26.01 -8.02
CA ALA A 989 12.37 -25.13 -7.14
C ALA A 989 13.10 -24.83 -5.82
N ALA A 990 13.44 -23.56 -5.60
CA ALA A 990 13.82 -23.05 -4.28
C ALA A 990 12.60 -22.48 -3.56
N VAL A 991 12.35 -22.95 -2.35
CA VAL A 991 11.23 -22.55 -1.49
C VAL A 991 11.71 -21.52 -0.48
N LEU A 992 10.98 -20.41 -0.31
CA LEU A 992 11.27 -19.39 0.70
C LEU A 992 10.26 -19.50 1.85
N ILE A 993 10.70 -20.00 3.01
CA ILE A 993 9.87 -20.11 4.22
C ILE A 993 10.08 -18.85 5.07
N HIS A 994 9.09 -17.97 5.05
CA HIS A 994 9.07 -16.72 5.81
C HIS A 994 7.93 -16.68 6.84
N ASP A 995 7.45 -17.85 7.27
CA ASP A 995 6.24 -18.01 8.07
C ASP A 995 6.42 -19.10 9.15
N TYR A 996 5.63 -19.01 10.22
CA TYR A 996 5.51 -20.07 11.22
C TYR A 996 4.68 -21.24 10.67
N THR A 997 5.23 -22.44 10.63
CA THR A 997 4.64 -23.60 9.93
C THR A 997 3.33 -24.11 10.53
N ARG A 998 3.16 -24.03 11.85
CA ARG A 998 1.90 -24.34 12.58
C ARG A 998 0.63 -23.64 12.06
N HIS A 999 0.74 -22.61 11.22
CA HIS A 999 -0.40 -21.92 10.62
C HIS A 999 -0.90 -22.56 9.29
N PHE A 1000 -0.27 -23.64 8.81
CA PHE A 1000 -0.59 -24.24 7.51
C PHE A 1000 -0.89 -25.74 7.61
N ASP A 1001 -1.77 -26.23 6.74
CA ASP A 1001 -2.16 -27.64 6.72
C ASP A 1001 -0.96 -28.57 6.44
N PRO A 1002 -0.78 -29.68 7.20
CA PRO A 1002 0.34 -30.60 7.01
C PRO A 1002 0.55 -31.14 5.58
N PRO A 1003 -0.48 -31.38 4.74
CA PRO A 1003 -0.29 -31.77 3.35
C PRO A 1003 0.41 -30.70 2.49
N TYR A 1004 0.17 -29.41 2.73
CA TYR A 1004 0.88 -28.34 2.02
C TYR A 1004 2.34 -28.29 2.47
N LEU A 1005 2.61 -28.37 3.78
CA LEU A 1005 3.97 -28.45 4.32
C LEU A 1005 4.74 -29.63 3.72
N LYS A 1006 4.12 -30.82 3.68
CA LYS A 1006 4.71 -32.03 3.08
C LYS A 1006 5.06 -31.82 1.60
N ASN A 1007 4.19 -31.18 0.81
CA ASN A 1007 4.49 -30.87 -0.58
C ASN A 1007 5.62 -29.84 -0.73
N MET A 1008 5.63 -28.79 0.10
CA MET A 1008 6.70 -27.79 0.10
C MET A 1008 8.05 -28.44 0.38
N TYR A 1009 8.17 -29.15 1.50
CA TYR A 1009 9.44 -29.74 1.94
C TYR A 1009 9.89 -30.94 1.10
N ASN A 1010 8.98 -31.79 0.61
CA ASN A 1010 9.40 -33.00 -0.12
C ASN A 1010 9.68 -32.73 -1.60
N LEU A 1011 9.06 -31.71 -2.21
CA LEU A 1011 9.19 -31.44 -3.66
C LEU A 1011 10.17 -30.32 -3.98
N SER A 1012 10.52 -29.46 -3.02
CA SER A 1012 11.57 -28.45 -3.14
C SER A 1012 12.93 -29.10 -3.40
N ASP A 1013 13.69 -28.54 -4.33
CA ASP A 1013 15.09 -28.87 -4.53
C ASP A 1013 15.97 -28.15 -3.48
N HIS A 1014 15.62 -26.92 -3.09
CA HIS A 1014 16.24 -26.20 -1.97
C HIS A 1014 15.21 -25.47 -1.09
N ILE A 1015 15.52 -25.32 0.20
CA ILE A 1015 14.70 -24.60 1.19
C ILE A 1015 15.51 -23.41 1.72
N VAL A 1016 14.93 -22.22 1.70
CA VAL A 1016 15.56 -20.98 2.16
C VAL A 1016 14.75 -20.39 3.31
N TYR A 1017 15.45 -20.08 4.40
CA TYR A 1017 14.92 -19.44 5.59
C TYR A 1017 15.55 -18.07 5.80
N SER A 1018 14.79 -17.12 6.35
CA SER A 1018 15.30 -15.78 6.66
C SER A 1018 16.21 -15.70 7.90
N SER A 1019 16.18 -16.70 8.78
CA SER A 1019 17.06 -16.80 9.95
C SER A 1019 17.17 -18.23 10.47
N SER A 1020 18.23 -18.53 11.23
CA SER A 1020 18.39 -19.77 12.00
C SER A 1020 17.25 -19.99 13.00
N PHE A 1021 16.82 -18.94 13.69
CA PHE A 1021 15.66 -18.95 14.58
C PHE A 1021 14.39 -19.52 13.91
N MET A 1022 14.11 -19.16 12.66
CA MET A 1022 12.95 -19.71 11.95
C MET A 1022 13.09 -21.20 11.60
N ILE A 1023 14.32 -21.70 11.38
CA ILE A 1023 14.57 -23.13 11.26
C ILE A 1023 14.28 -23.82 12.60
N GLU A 1024 14.80 -23.30 13.71
CA GLU A 1024 14.59 -23.88 15.05
C GLU A 1024 13.12 -23.96 15.44
N VAL A 1025 12.35 -22.90 15.19
CA VAL A 1025 10.91 -22.87 15.50
C VAL A 1025 10.15 -23.85 14.60
N ASN A 1026 10.31 -23.77 13.28
CA ASN A 1026 9.53 -24.61 12.37
C ASN A 1026 9.91 -26.11 12.45
N ARG A 1027 11.14 -26.46 12.89
CA ARG A 1027 11.52 -27.86 13.16
C ARG A 1027 10.79 -28.49 14.35
N ARG A 1028 10.20 -27.69 15.25
CA ARG A 1028 9.33 -28.19 16.33
C ARG A 1028 7.96 -28.60 15.81
N ASP A 1029 7.48 -27.93 14.76
CA ASP A 1029 6.20 -28.22 14.12
C ASP A 1029 6.30 -29.34 13.06
N PHE A 1030 7.38 -29.36 12.26
CA PHE A 1030 7.51 -30.24 11.10
C PHE A 1030 8.96 -30.67 10.85
N SER A 1031 9.19 -31.97 10.61
CA SER A 1031 10.51 -32.48 10.24
C SER A 1031 10.79 -32.28 8.76
N PHE A 1032 11.92 -31.65 8.44
CA PHE A 1032 12.39 -31.45 7.07
C PHE A 1032 13.92 -31.65 6.99
N ASP A 1033 14.37 -31.88 5.77
CA ASP A 1033 15.76 -32.15 5.42
C ASP A 1033 16.64 -30.88 5.53
N LEU A 1034 17.71 -30.98 6.32
CA LEU A 1034 18.66 -29.90 6.56
C LEU A 1034 19.69 -29.74 5.44
N GLU A 1035 20.03 -30.81 4.71
CA GLU A 1035 21.11 -30.77 3.70
C GLU A 1035 20.74 -29.82 2.57
N LYS A 1036 19.46 -29.77 2.20
CA LYS A 1036 18.93 -28.80 1.24
C LYS A 1036 18.45 -27.47 1.84
N THR A 1037 18.66 -27.23 3.13
CA THR A 1037 18.20 -26.02 3.83
C THR A 1037 19.31 -24.99 3.99
N SER A 1038 19.03 -23.73 3.67
CA SER A 1038 19.95 -22.60 3.80
C SER A 1038 19.31 -21.41 4.53
N VAL A 1039 20.11 -20.68 5.30
CA VAL A 1039 19.72 -19.38 5.86
C VAL A 1039 20.21 -18.28 4.94
N ILE A 1040 19.27 -17.51 4.37
CA ILE A 1040 19.57 -16.33 3.54
C ILE A 1040 18.62 -15.22 4.01
N PRO A 1041 19.08 -14.30 4.89
CA PRO A 1041 18.28 -13.19 5.35
C PRO A 1041 17.87 -12.28 4.19
N GLN A 1042 16.62 -11.81 4.21
CA GLN A 1042 16.10 -10.91 3.18
C GLN A 1042 16.80 -9.54 3.22
N GLY A 1043 17.24 -9.04 2.06
CA GLY A 1043 17.87 -7.72 1.98
C GLY A 1043 16.88 -6.54 2.08
N LEU A 1044 17.42 -5.33 2.25
CA LEU A 1044 16.66 -4.08 2.28
C LEU A 1044 16.24 -3.65 0.87
N TYR A 1045 15.07 -4.07 0.41
CA TYR A 1045 14.54 -3.67 -0.90
C TYR A 1045 14.16 -2.16 -0.99
N LYS A 1046 13.94 -1.49 0.14
CA LYS A 1046 13.65 -0.04 0.23
C LYS A 1046 14.93 0.80 0.36
N LYS A 1047 15.78 0.75 -0.67
CA LYS A 1047 17.07 1.48 -0.71
C LYS A 1047 16.92 3.01 -0.58
N GLU A 1048 15.72 3.58 -0.76
CA GLU A 1048 15.44 5.00 -0.53
C GLU A 1048 15.69 5.46 0.92
N ILE A 1049 15.55 4.57 1.91
CA ILE A 1049 15.78 4.93 3.34
C ILE A 1049 17.24 5.29 3.61
N LEU A 1050 18.19 4.65 2.89
CA LEU A 1050 19.62 4.92 3.00
C LEU A 1050 20.01 6.26 2.35
N THR A 1051 19.23 6.73 1.37
CA THR A 1051 19.54 7.90 0.52
C THR A 1051 18.67 9.12 0.81
N ASP A 1052 17.65 8.98 1.64
CA ASP A 1052 16.74 10.05 2.04
C ASP A 1052 17.39 11.12 2.92
N ASP A 1053 16.97 12.38 2.73
CA ASP A 1053 17.33 13.51 3.59
C ASP A 1053 16.53 13.44 4.91
N LEU A 1054 16.97 12.55 5.80
CA LEU A 1054 16.31 12.30 7.09
C LEU A 1054 16.16 13.59 7.93
N PRO A 1055 17.14 14.50 8.07
CA PRO A 1055 16.96 15.76 8.80
C PRO A 1055 15.80 16.63 8.27
N LYS A 1056 15.67 16.75 6.94
CA LYS A 1056 14.56 17.49 6.31
C LYS A 1056 13.22 16.80 6.50
N LEU A 1057 13.19 15.47 6.39
CA LEU A 1057 11.99 14.66 6.62
C LEU A 1057 11.53 14.74 8.08
N ARG A 1058 12.45 14.66 9.05
CA ARG A 1058 12.23 14.84 10.49
C ARG A 1058 11.50 16.15 10.78
N LYS A 1059 12.07 17.27 10.32
CA LYS A 1059 11.51 18.62 10.51
C LYS A 1059 10.09 18.73 9.96
N LYS A 1060 9.85 18.19 8.76
CA LYS A 1060 8.52 18.19 8.12
C LYS A 1060 7.51 17.30 8.85
N ARG A 1061 7.91 16.11 9.32
CA ARG A 1061 7.01 15.16 9.98
C ARG A 1061 6.64 15.59 11.39
N ARG A 1062 7.62 15.98 12.22
CA ARG A 1062 7.38 16.45 13.60
C ARG A 1062 6.47 17.68 13.63
N LYS A 1063 6.66 18.64 12.70
CA LYS A 1063 5.74 19.79 12.53
C LYS A 1063 4.29 19.35 12.24
N ARG A 1064 4.07 18.27 11.48
CA ARG A 1064 2.73 17.74 11.20
C ARG A 1064 2.10 17.02 12.39
N LEU A 1065 2.92 16.34 13.20
CA LEU A 1065 2.48 15.68 14.44
C LEU A 1065 2.28 16.66 15.61
N LYS A 1066 2.63 17.95 15.43
CA LYS A 1066 2.68 18.98 16.48
C LYS A 1066 3.63 18.62 17.63
N ILE A 1067 4.72 17.92 17.31
CA ILE A 1067 5.77 17.49 18.24
C ILE A 1067 6.99 18.42 18.11
N SER A 1068 7.68 18.70 19.23
CA SER A 1068 8.91 19.50 19.24
C SER A 1068 10.00 18.90 18.34
N GLN A 1069 10.91 19.76 17.84
CA GLN A 1069 12.10 19.27 17.13
C GLN A 1069 13.07 18.53 18.07
N ASN A 1070 13.05 18.87 19.36
CA ASN A 1070 13.93 18.30 20.39
C ASN A 1070 13.29 17.14 21.16
N ALA A 1071 12.03 16.80 20.87
CA ALA A 1071 11.35 15.66 21.49
C ALA A 1071 12.10 14.34 21.27
N PHE A 1072 11.95 13.38 22.18
CA PHE A 1072 12.38 12.00 21.95
C PHE A 1072 11.20 11.19 21.40
N VAL A 1073 11.34 10.59 20.22
CA VAL A 1073 10.25 9.86 19.56
C VAL A 1073 10.55 8.37 19.45
N VAL A 1074 9.76 7.54 20.15
CA VAL A 1074 9.77 6.08 20.01
C VAL A 1074 8.75 5.67 18.94
N MET A 1075 9.17 4.89 17.94
CA MET A 1075 8.31 4.45 16.85
C MET A 1075 8.04 2.94 16.90
N GLY A 1076 6.78 2.56 16.72
CA GLY A 1076 6.36 1.19 16.38
C GLY A 1076 5.77 1.18 14.97
N CYS A 1077 5.92 0.08 14.23
CA CYS A 1077 5.42 0.00 12.86
C CYS A 1077 4.86 -1.38 12.51
N GLY A 1078 3.63 -1.41 12.01
CA GLY A 1078 2.94 -2.62 11.59
C GLY A 1078 1.42 -2.46 11.66
N TYR A 1079 0.70 -3.41 11.07
CA TYR A 1079 -0.74 -3.49 11.25
C TYR A 1079 -1.12 -3.67 12.73
N ILE A 1080 -2.22 -3.07 13.15
CA ILE A 1080 -2.70 -3.15 14.54
C ILE A 1080 -3.34 -4.52 14.76
N ALA A 1081 -2.57 -5.44 15.34
CA ALA A 1081 -3.01 -6.81 15.64
C ALA A 1081 -2.35 -7.33 16.93
N PRO A 1082 -2.99 -8.24 17.70
CA PRO A 1082 -2.43 -8.75 18.97
C PRO A 1082 -1.03 -9.35 18.86
N ARG A 1083 -0.71 -10.05 17.75
CA ARG A 1083 0.64 -10.61 17.52
C ARG A 1083 1.74 -9.55 17.34
N LYS A 1084 1.37 -8.32 16.97
CA LYS A 1084 2.29 -7.18 16.84
C LYS A 1084 2.52 -6.45 18.17
N GLY A 1085 1.82 -6.85 19.23
CA GLY A 1085 2.03 -6.35 20.60
C GLY A 1085 1.81 -4.85 20.75
N VAL A 1086 0.83 -4.28 20.05
CA VAL A 1086 0.53 -2.84 20.14
C VAL A 1086 0.11 -2.43 21.56
N ASP A 1087 -0.46 -3.38 22.31
CA ASP A 1087 -0.71 -3.28 23.76
C ASP A 1087 0.59 -3.17 24.58
N LEU A 1088 1.63 -3.93 24.24
CA LEU A 1088 2.95 -3.80 24.87
C LEU A 1088 3.60 -2.45 24.52
N PHE A 1089 3.42 -1.98 23.27
CA PHE A 1089 3.88 -0.66 22.83
C PHE A 1089 3.21 0.47 23.62
N VAL A 1090 1.89 0.42 23.82
CA VAL A 1090 1.15 1.41 24.61
C VAL A 1090 1.45 1.31 26.10
N GLY A 1091 1.58 0.10 26.65
CA GLY A 1091 1.96 -0.10 28.05
C GLY A 1091 3.34 0.46 28.37
N ALA A 1092 4.34 0.15 27.54
CA ALA A 1092 5.67 0.74 27.64
C ALA A 1092 5.65 2.27 27.47
N ALA A 1093 4.80 2.80 26.58
CA ALA A 1093 4.64 4.24 26.40
C ALA A 1093 4.13 4.94 27.66
N ILE A 1094 3.06 4.41 28.27
CA ILE A 1094 2.46 4.96 29.50
C ILE A 1094 3.49 4.94 30.64
N GLN A 1095 4.16 3.80 30.85
CA GLN A 1095 5.16 3.66 31.91
C GLN A 1095 6.38 4.55 31.70
N THR A 1096 6.91 4.66 30.46
CA THR A 1096 8.05 5.54 30.13
C THR A 1096 7.71 7.01 30.36
N ILE A 1097 6.54 7.46 29.88
CA ILE A 1097 6.13 8.87 30.02
C ILE A 1097 5.88 9.23 31.49
N ALA A 1098 5.30 8.31 32.28
CA ALA A 1098 5.12 8.49 33.71
C ALA A 1098 6.46 8.54 34.47
N MET A 1099 7.37 7.60 34.16
CA MET A 1099 8.69 7.52 34.81
C MET A 1099 9.58 8.73 34.50
N ALA A 1100 9.46 9.32 33.31
CA ALA A 1100 10.21 10.52 32.93
C ALA A 1100 9.73 11.82 33.62
N GLY A 1101 8.69 11.78 34.46
CA GLY A 1101 8.28 12.89 35.35
C GLY A 1101 7.88 14.23 34.70
N GLY A 1102 7.92 14.32 33.37
CA GLY A 1102 7.85 15.59 32.63
C GLY A 1102 9.21 16.24 32.32
N GLU A 1103 10.33 15.70 32.83
CA GLU A 1103 11.70 16.18 32.57
C GLU A 1103 12.08 16.05 31.09
N HIS A 1104 11.52 15.06 30.41
CA HIS A 1104 11.75 14.79 29.00
C HIS A 1104 10.49 14.92 28.13
N ASP A 1105 10.65 15.52 26.95
CA ASP A 1105 9.61 15.63 25.92
C ASP A 1105 9.51 14.32 25.10
N ILE A 1106 9.05 13.24 25.74
CA ILE A 1106 8.93 11.91 25.13
C ILE A 1106 7.57 11.73 24.46
N HIS A 1107 7.59 11.15 23.26
CA HIS A 1107 6.45 10.83 22.41
C HIS A 1107 6.56 9.40 21.85
N PHE A 1108 5.43 8.70 21.75
CA PHE A 1108 5.33 7.38 21.12
C PHE A 1108 4.45 7.46 19.87
N VAL A 1109 4.86 6.82 18.77
CA VAL A 1109 4.16 6.89 17.48
C VAL A 1109 4.02 5.49 16.89
N TRP A 1110 2.79 4.98 16.78
CA TRP A 1110 2.48 3.75 16.05
C TRP A 1110 2.11 4.06 14.60
N VAL A 1111 2.82 3.46 13.64
CA VAL A 1111 2.59 3.64 12.20
C VAL A 1111 2.04 2.36 11.58
N GLY A 1112 0.80 2.45 11.09
CA GLY A 1112 0.03 1.34 10.55
C GLY A 1112 -1.45 1.46 10.88
N GLY A 1113 -2.29 0.79 10.10
CA GLY A 1113 -3.74 0.72 10.30
C GLY A 1113 -4.19 -0.63 10.82
N GLU A 1114 -5.49 -0.79 11.01
CA GLU A 1114 -6.13 -2.06 11.33
C GLU A 1114 -6.13 -3.00 10.12
N ILE A 1115 -6.20 -4.31 10.36
CA ILE A 1115 -6.55 -5.29 9.32
C ILE A 1115 -8.03 -5.63 9.50
N LEU A 1116 -8.81 -5.34 8.47
CA LEU A 1116 -10.19 -5.81 8.38
C LEU A 1116 -10.23 -7.34 8.53
N ASN A 1117 -10.96 -7.81 9.54
CA ASN A 1117 -11.15 -9.20 9.97
C ASN A 1117 -10.07 -9.84 10.88
N GLU A 1118 -8.90 -9.22 11.12
CA GLU A 1118 -7.93 -9.72 12.11
C GLU A 1118 -7.90 -8.87 13.40
N THR A 1119 -8.20 -7.57 13.28
CA THR A 1119 -8.29 -6.68 14.43
C THR A 1119 -9.70 -6.75 15.02
N PRO A 1120 -9.91 -7.08 16.31
CA PRO A 1120 -11.21 -6.91 16.94
C PRO A 1120 -11.65 -5.45 16.85
N ASP A 1121 -12.92 -5.21 16.51
CA ASP A 1121 -13.51 -3.90 16.21
C ASP A 1121 -13.36 -2.83 17.32
N THR A 1122 -12.86 -3.21 18.49
CA THR A 1122 -12.64 -2.33 19.66
C THR A 1122 -11.18 -2.30 20.11
N TYR A 1123 -10.26 -3.09 19.53
CA TYR A 1123 -8.88 -3.23 20.03
C TYR A 1123 -8.10 -1.92 19.94
N THR A 1124 -8.13 -1.23 18.79
CA THR A 1124 -7.51 0.09 18.65
C THR A 1124 -8.14 1.15 19.55
N ASP A 1125 -9.45 1.07 19.78
CA ASP A 1125 -10.16 2.03 20.63
C ASP A 1125 -9.88 1.78 22.12
N PHE A 1126 -9.65 0.54 22.54
CA PHE A 1126 -9.09 0.24 23.87
C PHE A 1126 -7.68 0.82 24.01
N LEU A 1127 -6.79 0.62 23.03
CA LEU A 1127 -5.43 1.17 23.07
C LEU A 1127 -5.39 2.70 23.14
N LYS A 1128 -6.27 3.39 22.40
CA LYS A 1128 -6.45 4.85 22.52
C LYS A 1128 -7.03 5.25 23.88
N ARG A 1129 -7.98 4.46 24.41
CA ARG A 1129 -8.61 4.73 25.70
C ARG A 1129 -7.66 4.52 26.87
N ASP A 1130 -6.78 3.54 26.81
CA ASP A 1130 -5.74 3.33 27.83
C ASP A 1130 -4.76 4.52 27.85
N ALA A 1131 -4.34 5.00 26.68
CA ALA A 1131 -3.54 6.22 26.55
C ALA A 1131 -4.26 7.47 27.10
N ALA A 1132 -5.57 7.61 26.86
CA ALA A 1132 -6.36 8.74 27.35
C ALA A 1132 -6.69 8.66 28.85
N ASN A 1133 -6.95 7.45 29.38
CA ASN A 1133 -7.14 7.22 30.81
C ASN A 1133 -5.87 7.55 31.62
N ALA A 1134 -4.69 7.34 31.03
CA ALA A 1134 -3.40 7.73 31.58
C ALA A 1134 -3.07 9.23 31.37
N GLY A 1135 -3.91 10.01 30.67
CA GLY A 1135 -3.68 11.43 30.38
C GLY A 1135 -2.57 11.70 29.34
N TYR A 1136 -2.22 10.71 28.52
CA TYR A 1136 -1.11 10.76 27.56
C TYR A 1136 -1.56 10.70 26.10
N GLU A 1137 -2.83 10.99 25.79
CA GLU A 1137 -3.38 10.99 24.43
C GLU A 1137 -2.73 12.01 23.47
N LYS A 1138 -2.03 13.01 24.03
CA LYS A 1138 -1.21 13.98 23.26
C LYS A 1138 0.24 13.52 23.05
N ARG A 1139 0.70 12.51 23.79
CA ARG A 1139 2.06 11.96 23.71
C ARG A 1139 2.11 10.57 23.05
N ILE A 1140 0.99 9.85 22.98
CA ILE A 1140 0.86 8.53 22.30
C ILE A 1140 0.02 8.70 21.03
N HIS A 1141 0.64 8.51 19.86
CA HIS A 1141 0.10 8.86 18.54
C HIS A 1141 -0.17 7.62 17.69
N PHE A 1142 -1.40 7.49 17.17
CA PHE A 1142 -1.75 6.49 16.15
C PHE A 1142 -1.78 7.14 14.76
N ALA A 1143 -0.76 6.89 13.95
CA ALA A 1143 -0.56 7.56 12.66
C ALA A 1143 -1.44 7.01 11.51
N GLY A 1144 -2.00 5.81 11.66
CA GLY A 1144 -2.71 5.10 10.61
C GLY A 1144 -1.78 4.56 9.50
N HIS A 1145 -2.37 4.10 8.40
CA HIS A 1145 -1.62 3.59 7.25
C HIS A 1145 -0.77 4.69 6.59
N ALA A 1146 0.45 4.34 6.16
CA ALA A 1146 1.39 5.26 5.55
C ALA A 1146 2.02 4.66 4.28
N GLU A 1147 1.75 5.28 3.13
CA GLU A 1147 2.28 4.87 1.82
C GLU A 1147 3.82 4.90 1.73
N ARG A 1148 4.48 5.74 2.55
CA ARG A 1148 5.94 5.84 2.62
C ARG A 1148 6.40 5.96 4.07
N LEU A 1149 7.29 5.05 4.47
CA LEU A 1149 7.77 4.93 5.86
C LEU A 1149 9.01 5.77 6.19
N SER A 1150 9.89 6.10 5.24
CA SER A 1150 11.10 6.92 5.53
C SER A 1150 10.83 8.22 6.29
N PRO A 1151 9.76 9.00 5.99
CA PRO A 1151 9.45 10.20 6.75
C PRO A 1151 8.97 9.96 8.20
N TRP A 1152 8.64 8.73 8.56
CA TRP A 1152 8.28 8.33 9.92
C TRP A 1152 9.51 7.86 10.68
N TYR A 1153 10.33 7.00 10.07
CA TYR A 1153 11.65 6.65 10.60
C TYR A 1153 12.49 7.91 10.88
N ALA A 1154 12.59 8.84 9.92
CA ALA A 1154 13.26 10.12 10.12
C ALA A 1154 12.75 10.94 11.32
N ALA A 1155 11.48 10.76 11.71
CA ALA A 1155 10.89 11.46 12.85
C ALA A 1155 11.20 10.81 14.20
N ALA A 1156 11.65 9.55 14.21
CA ALA A 1156 11.95 8.77 15.39
C ALA A 1156 13.41 8.94 15.87
N ASP A 1157 13.66 8.52 17.10
CA ASP A 1157 14.96 8.42 17.76
C ASP A 1157 15.25 6.99 18.25
N LEU A 1158 14.19 6.19 18.42
CA LEU A 1158 14.23 4.80 18.85
C LEU A 1158 13.09 4.03 18.15
N PHE A 1159 13.31 2.76 17.82
CA PHE A 1159 12.28 1.88 17.27
C PHE A 1159 11.99 0.75 18.27
N PHE A 1160 10.73 0.53 18.62
CA PHE A 1160 10.32 -0.56 19.50
C PHE A 1160 9.57 -1.62 18.68
N LEU A 1161 10.22 -2.76 18.44
CA LEU A 1161 9.62 -3.97 17.90
C LEU A 1161 8.90 -4.72 19.03
N SER A 1162 7.66 -4.31 19.29
CA SER A 1162 6.77 -4.94 20.27
C SER A 1162 6.16 -6.28 19.83
N SER A 1163 6.50 -6.79 18.64
CA SER A 1163 5.94 -8.04 18.11
C SER A 1163 6.15 -9.21 19.07
N ARG A 1164 5.09 -9.96 19.33
CA ARG A 1164 5.14 -11.29 19.95
C ARG A 1164 5.59 -12.35 18.97
N GLU A 1165 5.24 -12.18 17.69
CA GLU A 1165 5.58 -13.10 16.60
C GLU A 1165 5.83 -12.34 15.28
N ASP A 1166 7.07 -12.41 14.78
CA ASP A 1166 7.47 -11.86 13.48
C ASP A 1166 8.62 -12.68 12.85
N PRO A 1167 8.41 -13.42 11.75
CA PRO A 1167 9.41 -14.36 11.24
C PRO A 1167 10.77 -13.72 10.91
N PHE A 1168 10.74 -12.61 10.15
CA PHE A 1168 11.86 -11.69 10.02
C PHE A 1168 11.31 -10.32 9.57
N PRO A 1169 11.15 -9.34 10.48
CA PRO A 1169 10.47 -8.09 10.18
C PRO A 1169 11.36 -7.13 9.39
N THR A 1170 10.99 -6.81 8.14
CA THR A 1170 11.69 -5.81 7.32
C THR A 1170 11.74 -4.43 7.97
N VAL A 1171 10.76 -4.08 8.82
CA VAL A 1171 10.75 -2.82 9.56
C VAL A 1171 11.95 -2.64 10.51
N VAL A 1172 12.62 -3.73 10.91
CA VAL A 1172 13.89 -3.65 11.67
C VAL A 1172 15.03 -3.23 10.75
N LEU A 1173 15.17 -3.83 9.57
CA LEU A 1173 16.15 -3.40 8.56
C LEU A 1173 15.93 -1.93 8.17
N GLU A 1174 14.66 -1.53 7.98
CA GLU A 1174 14.28 -0.16 7.65
C GLU A 1174 14.61 0.84 8.79
N ALA A 1175 14.40 0.46 10.06
CA ALA A 1175 14.78 1.28 11.21
C ALA A 1175 16.32 1.43 11.34
N LEU A 1176 17.05 0.32 11.26
CA LEU A 1176 18.50 0.32 11.35
C LEU A 1176 19.15 1.08 10.18
N ALA A 1177 18.63 0.93 8.95
CA ALA A 1177 19.03 1.72 7.77
C ALA A 1177 18.83 3.24 7.97
N ALA A 1178 17.76 3.64 8.63
CA ALA A 1178 17.51 5.03 8.99
C ALA A 1178 18.42 5.54 10.13
N GLY A 1179 19.27 4.69 10.72
CA GLY A 1179 20.11 5.03 11.86
C GLY A 1179 19.32 5.13 13.17
N ILE A 1180 18.35 4.24 13.37
CA ILE A 1180 17.49 4.22 14.56
C ILE A 1180 17.78 2.92 15.34
N PRO A 1181 18.23 2.98 16.60
CA PRO A 1181 18.39 1.79 17.43
C PRO A 1181 17.07 1.07 17.65
N VAL A 1182 17.12 -0.24 17.84
CA VAL A 1182 15.94 -1.09 17.99
C VAL A 1182 15.92 -1.70 19.39
N ILE A 1183 14.79 -1.60 20.08
CA ILE A 1183 14.45 -2.49 21.19
C ILE A 1183 13.52 -3.57 20.65
N GLY A 1184 13.77 -4.83 20.98
CA GLY A 1184 12.94 -5.97 20.59
C GLY A 1184 12.64 -6.91 21.75
N ILE A 1185 11.67 -7.79 21.55
CA ILE A 1185 11.38 -8.88 22.49
C ILE A 1185 12.28 -10.09 22.15
N GLN A 1186 12.97 -10.62 23.16
CA GLN A 1186 13.82 -11.80 23.03
C GLN A 1186 12.99 -13.01 22.55
N ASN A 1187 13.53 -13.76 21.57
CA ASN A 1187 12.93 -14.98 20.99
C ASN A 1187 11.54 -14.80 20.35
N ALA A 1188 11.09 -13.57 20.09
CA ALA A 1188 9.82 -13.28 19.40
C ALA A 1188 9.95 -13.10 17.88
N SER A 1189 11.18 -12.98 17.38
CA SER A 1189 11.47 -12.60 16.00
C SER A 1189 12.78 -13.21 15.50
N GLY A 1190 12.84 -13.53 14.21
CA GLY A 1190 14.09 -13.94 13.56
C GLY A 1190 15.13 -12.81 13.42
N SER A 1191 14.80 -11.58 13.78
CA SER A 1191 15.72 -10.43 13.78
C SER A 1191 16.46 -10.21 15.11
N THR A 1192 16.38 -11.14 16.07
CA THR A 1192 17.02 -11.00 17.40
C THR A 1192 18.53 -10.78 17.29
N ASP A 1193 19.25 -11.69 16.62
CA ASP A 1193 20.70 -11.57 16.36
C ASP A 1193 21.07 -10.19 15.78
N LEU A 1194 20.36 -9.77 14.73
CA LEU A 1194 20.55 -8.48 14.07
C LEU A 1194 20.38 -7.30 15.05
N ILE A 1195 19.36 -7.32 15.90
CA ILE A 1195 19.13 -6.26 16.89
C ILE A 1195 20.29 -6.18 17.89
N GLN A 1196 20.74 -7.33 18.40
CA GLN A 1196 21.83 -7.40 19.37
C GLN A 1196 23.17 -6.95 18.75
N ARG A 1197 23.50 -7.43 17.55
CA ARG A 1197 24.71 -7.02 16.80
C ARG A 1197 24.69 -5.55 16.39
N ALA A 1198 23.52 -4.98 16.15
CA ALA A 1198 23.34 -3.55 15.92
C ALA A 1198 23.55 -2.66 17.16
N GLY A 1199 23.70 -3.25 18.36
CA GLY A 1199 23.77 -2.51 19.62
C GLY A 1199 22.39 -2.06 20.12
N GLY A 1200 21.32 -2.72 19.68
CA GLY A 1200 19.99 -2.60 20.25
C GLY A 1200 19.78 -3.55 21.43
N THR A 1201 18.71 -3.32 22.19
CA THR A 1201 18.36 -4.15 23.36
C THR A 1201 17.36 -5.23 22.97
N LEU A 1202 17.59 -6.46 23.43
CA LEU A 1202 16.55 -7.49 23.53
C LEU A 1202 16.09 -7.62 24.98
N VAL A 1203 14.78 -7.55 25.21
CA VAL A 1203 14.19 -7.70 26.55
C VAL A 1203 13.41 -9.02 26.61
N GLY A 1204 13.62 -9.81 27.67
CA GLY A 1204 12.82 -11.02 27.90
C GLY A 1204 11.34 -10.69 28.04
N TYR A 1205 10.43 -11.53 27.51
CA TYR A 1205 8.99 -11.30 27.65
C TYR A 1205 8.52 -11.25 29.13
N HIS A 1206 9.27 -11.94 30.00
CA HIS A 1206 9.09 -11.95 31.47
C HIS A 1206 9.71 -10.71 32.16
N GLU A 1207 10.53 -9.93 31.46
CA GLU A 1207 11.16 -8.69 31.93
C GLU A 1207 10.56 -7.46 31.24
N ARG A 1208 9.34 -7.59 30.68
CA ARG A 1208 8.66 -6.52 29.92
C ARG A 1208 8.54 -5.19 30.69
N ASP A 1209 8.48 -5.25 32.02
CA ASP A 1209 8.44 -4.06 32.88
C ASP A 1209 9.79 -3.31 32.96
N ARG A 1210 10.88 -3.88 32.40
CA ARG A 1210 12.16 -3.19 32.16
C ARG A 1210 12.22 -2.45 30.84
N ILE A 1211 11.26 -2.64 29.93
CA ILE A 1211 11.23 -1.93 28.64
C ILE A 1211 11.25 -0.40 28.83
N PRO A 1212 10.50 0.21 29.78
CA PRO A 1212 10.61 1.65 30.05
C PRO A 1212 12.01 2.09 30.48
N ALA A 1213 12.68 1.31 31.34
CA ALA A 1213 14.05 1.61 31.80
C ALA A 1213 15.05 1.54 30.64
N GLN A 1214 14.89 0.57 29.74
CA GLN A 1214 15.71 0.46 28.53
C GLN A 1214 15.42 1.56 27.51
N ILE A 1215 14.19 2.05 27.40
CA ILE A 1215 13.88 3.24 26.60
C ILE A 1215 14.53 4.48 27.23
N MET A 1216 14.47 4.64 28.56
CA MET A 1216 15.11 5.76 29.26
C MET A 1216 16.64 5.74 29.17
N GLU A 1217 17.29 4.58 29.21
CA GLU A 1217 18.73 4.45 28.95
C GLU A 1217 19.09 5.07 27.58
N PHE A 1218 18.29 4.81 26.53
CA PHE A 1218 18.44 5.45 25.22
C PHE A 1218 18.04 6.93 25.18
N VAL A 1219 17.17 7.43 26.06
CA VAL A 1219 16.84 8.87 26.19
C VAL A 1219 18.03 9.63 26.80
N GLU A 1220 18.45 9.18 27.98
CA GLU A 1220 19.45 9.80 28.86
C GLU A 1220 20.88 9.70 28.32
N ASN A 1221 21.20 8.65 27.54
CA ASN A 1221 22.55 8.40 27.02
C ASN A 1221 22.64 8.54 25.48
N PRO A 1222 22.69 9.79 24.93
CA PRO A 1222 22.89 10.04 23.51
C PRO A 1222 24.09 9.30 22.90
N ALA A 1223 25.17 9.07 23.65
CA ALA A 1223 26.34 8.36 23.16
C ALA A 1223 26.04 6.89 22.82
N ILE A 1224 25.28 6.18 23.67
CA ILE A 1224 24.84 4.80 23.42
C ILE A 1224 23.91 4.78 22.21
N ARG A 1225 22.94 5.71 22.16
CA ARG A 1225 22.00 5.88 21.04
C ARG A 1225 22.71 6.11 19.71
N MET A 1226 23.68 7.02 19.64
CA MET A 1226 24.45 7.31 18.43
C MET A 1226 25.36 6.14 18.02
N LYS A 1227 25.95 5.43 18.98
CA LYS A 1227 26.78 4.24 18.70
C LYS A 1227 25.94 3.11 18.10
N ALA A 1228 24.78 2.81 18.67
CA ALA A 1228 23.85 1.80 18.17
C ALA A 1228 23.32 2.19 16.77
N ALA A 1229 22.91 3.45 16.60
CA ALA A 1229 22.46 4.00 15.32
C ALA A 1229 23.49 3.80 14.19
N ALA A 1230 24.75 4.17 14.45
CA ALA A 1230 25.84 4.02 13.49
C ALA A 1230 26.23 2.55 13.24
N THR A 1231 26.11 1.69 14.26
CA THR A 1231 26.45 0.26 14.15
C THR A 1231 25.40 -0.49 13.34
N GLY A 1232 24.13 -0.35 13.70
CA GLY A 1232 23.01 -0.95 12.99
C GLY A 1232 22.91 -0.52 11.53
N ARG A 1233 23.08 0.77 11.25
CA ARG A 1233 23.10 1.28 9.87
C ARG A 1233 24.22 0.64 9.03
N ARG A 1234 25.44 0.56 9.58
CA ARG A 1234 26.58 -0.08 8.91
C ARG A 1234 26.35 -1.57 8.64
N ILE A 1235 25.71 -2.30 9.56
CA ILE A 1235 25.36 -3.71 9.35
C ILE A 1235 24.38 -3.86 8.18
N VAL A 1236 23.33 -3.03 8.12
CA VAL A 1236 22.36 -3.08 7.00
C VAL A 1236 22.99 -2.65 5.67
N GLU A 1237 23.83 -1.62 5.66
CA GLU A 1237 24.56 -1.15 4.46
C GLU A 1237 25.56 -2.20 3.92
N ASN A 1238 26.08 -3.08 4.78
CA ASN A 1238 27.14 -4.03 4.40
C ASN A 1238 26.67 -5.47 4.19
N GLU A 1239 25.65 -5.94 4.93
CA GLU A 1239 25.27 -7.36 4.99
C GLU A 1239 23.87 -7.65 4.41
N PHE A 1240 23.02 -6.64 4.25
CA PHE A 1240 21.61 -6.79 3.85
C PHE A 1240 21.32 -6.10 2.52
N ASP A 1241 22.25 -6.14 1.56
CA ASP A 1241 21.96 -5.69 0.20
C ASP A 1241 20.93 -6.62 -0.47
N PHE A 1242 19.95 -6.01 -1.14
CA PHE A 1242 18.85 -6.74 -1.74
C PHE A 1242 19.20 -7.40 -3.09
N ASP A 1243 20.25 -6.94 -3.78
CA ASP A 1243 20.65 -7.49 -5.07
C ASP A 1243 21.53 -8.73 -4.85
N ASP A 1244 22.42 -8.70 -3.86
CA ASP A 1244 23.12 -9.88 -3.35
C ASP A 1244 22.14 -10.95 -2.83
N TYR A 1245 21.10 -10.56 -2.09
CA TYR A 1245 20.01 -11.48 -1.71
C TYR A 1245 19.36 -12.16 -2.93
N VAL A 1246 19.01 -11.40 -3.96
CA VAL A 1246 18.38 -11.92 -5.19
C VAL A 1246 19.33 -12.84 -5.96
N LEU A 1247 20.62 -12.50 -6.05
CA LEU A 1247 21.64 -13.35 -6.68
C LEU A 1247 21.81 -14.69 -5.94
N LYS A 1248 21.85 -14.66 -4.60
CA LYS A 1248 21.89 -15.87 -3.77
C LYS A 1248 20.65 -16.75 -3.98
N LEU A 1249 19.45 -16.16 -4.00
CA LEU A 1249 18.22 -16.90 -4.29
C LEU A 1249 18.24 -17.54 -5.69
N LYS A 1250 18.65 -16.79 -6.72
CA LYS A 1250 18.80 -17.31 -8.09
C LYS A 1250 19.79 -18.47 -8.12
N LYS A 1251 20.94 -18.34 -7.46
CA LYS A 1251 21.97 -19.39 -7.38
C LYS A 1251 21.40 -20.68 -6.79
N MET A 1252 20.76 -20.60 -5.61
CA MET A 1252 20.10 -21.73 -4.95
C MET A 1252 18.96 -22.35 -5.77
N ALA A 1253 18.37 -21.61 -6.70
CA ALA A 1253 17.28 -22.12 -7.53
C ALA A 1253 17.77 -22.74 -8.85
N VAL A 1254 18.97 -22.41 -9.32
CA VAL A 1254 19.52 -22.87 -10.62
C VAL A 1254 20.54 -23.99 -10.46
N GLU A 1255 21.45 -23.88 -9.50
CA GLU A 1255 22.49 -24.87 -9.29
C GLU A 1255 21.93 -26.04 -8.47
N LYS A 1256 21.99 -27.27 -9.02
CA LYS A 1256 21.88 -28.50 -8.21
C LYS A 1256 23.13 -28.63 -7.35
N LEU A 1257 23.22 -27.84 -6.28
CA LEU A 1257 24.29 -27.93 -5.33
C LEU A 1257 24.11 -29.23 -4.53
N SER A 1258 24.99 -30.20 -4.78
CA SER A 1258 25.29 -31.23 -3.80
C SER A 1258 25.67 -30.53 -2.49
N ALA A 1259 24.95 -30.83 -1.41
CA ALA A 1259 25.08 -30.13 -0.14
C ALA A 1259 26.47 -30.32 0.49
N ASP A 1260 27.37 -29.36 0.27
CA ASP A 1260 28.45 -29.06 1.23
C ASP A 1260 27.77 -28.24 2.34
N PRO A 1261 27.69 -28.72 3.61
CA PRO A 1261 26.88 -28.11 4.66
C PRO A 1261 27.52 -26.84 5.25
N LYS A 1262 27.85 -25.88 4.38
CA LYS A 1262 28.13 -24.50 4.74
C LYS A 1262 26.81 -23.76 4.83
N ILE A 1263 26.20 -23.91 6.01
CA ILE A 1263 25.31 -22.89 6.54
C ILE A 1263 26.06 -21.55 6.36
N PHE A 1264 25.50 -20.63 5.56
CA PHE A 1264 25.96 -19.25 5.52
C PHE A 1264 25.55 -18.56 6.82
N VAL A 1265 26.14 -18.99 7.94
CA VAL A 1265 26.13 -18.24 9.18
C VAL A 1265 26.88 -16.94 8.91
N GLY A 1266 26.32 -15.81 9.32
CA GLY A 1266 27.11 -14.58 9.43
C GLY A 1266 28.31 -14.79 10.37
N PRO A 1267 29.30 -13.89 10.40
CA PRO A 1267 30.47 -14.06 11.26
C PRO A 1267 30.04 -14.01 12.75
N GLY A 1268 29.84 -15.18 13.38
CA GLY A 1268 29.32 -15.29 14.75
C GLY A 1268 29.15 -16.73 15.27
N ASP A 1269 28.21 -17.50 14.70
CA ASP A 1269 27.66 -18.69 15.36
C ASP A 1269 28.13 -20.05 14.81
N SER A 1270 29.44 -20.26 14.70
CA SER A 1270 30.01 -21.59 14.38
C SER A 1270 30.23 -22.50 15.61
N LYS A 1271 29.78 -22.09 16.81
CA LYS A 1271 30.08 -22.78 18.09
C LYS A 1271 28.88 -23.22 18.93
N ARG A 1272 27.65 -23.08 18.43
CA ARG A 1272 26.44 -23.63 19.09
C ARG A 1272 25.44 -24.18 18.07
N LEU A 1273 25.66 -25.43 17.67
CA LEU A 1273 24.67 -26.35 17.12
C LEU A 1273 24.90 -27.72 17.77
#